data_AF-A0A4D6MW38-F1
#
_entry.id   AF-A0A4D6MW38-F1
#
_cell.length_a   1.000
_cell.length_b   1.000
_cell.length_c   1.000
_cell.angle_alpha   90.00
_cell.angle_beta   90.00
_cell.angle_gamma   90.00
#
_symmetry.space_group_name_H-M   'P 1'
#
loop_
_entity.id
_entity.type
_entity.pdbx_description
1 polymer ?
#
loop_
_entity_poly.entity_id
_entity_poly.type
_entity_poly.pdbx_seq_one_letter_code
_entity_poly.pdbx_strand_id
1 'polypeptide(L)'
;MALIRFKESISSDPNGILVSWNTSTHFCNWYGITCHPTLGRVTELNLQGHMLKGYISPHIGNLSYMTTFKLANNSFYGNIPLEVGRLSQLQIFRVQNNTLVGEIPLNLTHCTQLKRLYLHGNNLKGKIPTEIGLFRNIQFLNFAKNQLTGEIPSSIGNLSSITYLSLGANNLEGDIPPEICHLKSLIAVSLSMNKLSGSFPSCVFNMSSLIAIAVIINQLSGSLPPNMFLTLHNLQIFEFGGNQFSGPIPPSIANASTLTLLDLSTNNFVGRIPSLGKLQDLYHLSLAKNNLGYNSTNDLEFLKSLVNCTKLKFLSLSWNRFGGHLPNSLGNLSAQLSELYLGFNEIHGEIPEVIGNLVGLTVLSIANTHINGIIPTTFGKFTMLGLLDLAGNKLSGNIAPFIGNLSQLFHLELGANRFEGSIPPSIGNCQMLQYLDLSENNLTGTIPLELFNLTSQFYMDLSLNSLSGSIPDEVGNIHDIMLLDMSNNHISGHIPLGVGKCVMLEYLLLQGNSLQGVIPSSLASLKSITVLDLSQNHLSGSIPSFLQNLSFLQYLNVSFNVLEGEVPTKGVFGNVSVLVVNGNSKLCGGISELHLPPCPVKSPVKSEKHAKHHKFRLIVAILSVVVFLIVLSSTFAIYWSRKERKKPSLNSSTIDQLAKVSYQSLYNGTDGFSTTNLIGCGNFSSVYKGTLELEDRVVAIKVLNLQRKGAHKSFVAECNALKNIKHRNLVQILTCCSSTDYKGQEFKALIFEYMRNGSLEQWLHPTTTSVEQPRTLSLKQRLSIMIDVASALQYLHDECEQSIIHCDLKPGNVLLDDDMIAHVSDFGIARLLSTTKGITSKQSSSTLAIKGTVGYAPPEYGVGAEVSTYGDMFSLGILMLEMLTGRRPTDEMFEDGQNICNFVAISFPSKLFQILDPRLIPIEENDWNLNPDVEKCLVSLFRIGLACAMESPKERMDVVDVSSELQRIQKAFFGCGNFSSVYKGTLELEDRVVAIKVLNLQRKGAHKSFVAECNALKNIKHRNLVQILTCCSSTDYKGQEFKALIFEYMRNGSLEQWLHPTTTSVEQPRTLSLKQRLSIMIDVASALQYLHDECEQSIIHCDLKPGNVLLDDDMIAHVSDFGIARLLSTTKGITSKQSSSTLAIKGTVGYAPPEYGVGAEVSTYGDMFSLGILMLEMLTGRRPTDEMFEDGQNICNFVAISFPSKLFQILDPRLIPIEENDWNLNPDVEKCLVSLFRIGLACAMESPKERMDVVDVSSELQRIQKAFFGPRSVLGNDP
;
A
#
# COMPACT_ATOMS: atom_id res chain seq x y z
N MET A 1 52.60 20.86 -42.20
CA MET A 1 51.42 21.76 -42.19
C MET A 1 50.26 21.19 -41.37
N ALA A 2 49.67 20.03 -41.70
CA ALA A 2 48.54 19.46 -40.96
C ALA A 2 48.76 19.34 -39.43
N LEU A 3 49.91 18.81 -39.01
CA LEU A 3 50.27 18.72 -37.59
C LEU A 3 50.43 20.09 -36.91
N ILE A 4 50.94 21.10 -37.61
CA ILE A 4 51.04 22.47 -37.07
C ILE A 4 49.64 23.07 -36.86
N ARG A 5 48.73 22.90 -37.84
CA ARG A 5 47.31 23.31 -37.70
C ARG A 5 46.58 22.55 -36.59
N PHE A 6 47.00 21.33 -36.27
CA PHE A 6 46.49 20.57 -35.13
C PHE A 6 47.07 21.10 -33.81
N LYS A 7 48.36 21.44 -33.75
CA LYS A 7 48.94 22.09 -32.57
C LYS A 7 48.29 23.45 -32.28
N GLU A 8 48.00 24.24 -33.31
CA GLU A 8 47.28 25.52 -33.18
C GLU A 8 45.87 25.38 -32.61
N SER A 9 45.20 24.23 -32.77
CA SER A 9 43.88 23.99 -32.20
C SER A 9 43.91 23.57 -30.73
N ILE A 10 45.10 23.44 -30.13
CA ILE A 10 45.29 23.10 -28.72
C ILE A 10 45.50 24.39 -27.94
N SER A 11 44.48 24.76 -27.17
CA SER A 11 44.43 25.97 -26.35
C SER A 11 45.20 25.85 -25.02
N SER A 12 45.41 24.63 -24.51
CA SER A 12 46.18 24.39 -23.28
C SER A 12 46.94 23.08 -23.35
N ASP A 13 48.22 23.13 -22.99
CA ASP A 13 49.14 22.00 -22.85
C ASP A 13 49.88 22.11 -21.50
N PRO A 14 49.23 21.72 -20.38
CA PRO A 14 49.78 21.91 -19.03
C PRO A 14 51.10 21.17 -18.80
N ASN A 15 51.30 20.06 -19.52
CA ASN A 15 52.48 19.21 -19.37
C ASN A 15 53.59 19.55 -20.37
N GLY A 16 53.39 20.55 -21.24
CA GLY A 16 54.38 21.00 -22.23
C GLY A 16 54.81 19.92 -23.22
N ILE A 17 53.98 18.92 -23.50
CA ILE A 17 54.38 17.78 -24.34
C ILE A 17 54.54 18.16 -25.83
N LEU A 18 53.92 19.26 -26.26
CA LEU A 18 54.01 19.76 -27.64
C LEU A 18 55.17 20.72 -27.87
N VAL A 19 56.06 20.93 -26.89
CA VAL A 19 57.26 21.78 -27.04
C VAL A 19 58.17 21.27 -28.16
N SER A 20 58.25 19.95 -28.34
CA SER A 20 59.02 19.31 -29.41
C SER A 20 58.48 19.59 -30.82
N TRP A 21 57.23 20.02 -30.96
CA TRP A 21 56.57 20.29 -32.25
C TRP A 21 56.96 21.67 -32.77
N ASN A 22 58.20 21.81 -33.23
CA ASN A 22 58.75 23.06 -33.76
C ASN A 22 59.50 22.81 -35.09
N THR A 23 59.84 23.89 -35.80
CA THR A 23 60.48 23.83 -37.12
C THR A 23 61.93 23.36 -37.09
N SER A 24 62.54 23.23 -35.91
CA SER A 24 63.94 22.88 -35.73
C SER A 24 64.21 21.36 -35.79
N THR A 25 63.17 20.53 -35.65
CA THR A 25 63.27 19.07 -35.69
C THR A 25 62.29 18.49 -36.72
N HIS A 26 62.69 17.40 -37.40
CA HIS A 26 61.81 16.71 -38.33
C HIS A 26 60.59 16.15 -37.59
N PHE A 27 59.38 16.30 -38.15
CA PHE A 27 58.13 15.98 -37.46
C PHE A 27 57.99 14.52 -37.03
N CYS A 28 58.72 13.59 -37.66
CA CYS A 28 58.76 12.19 -37.24
C CYS A 28 59.47 11.97 -35.89
N ASN A 29 60.18 12.98 -35.38
CA ASN A 29 60.82 12.96 -34.06
C ASN A 29 60.01 13.74 -33.02
N TRP A 30 58.86 14.29 -33.39
CA TRP A 30 58.00 15.00 -32.46
C TRP A 30 57.32 14.03 -31.50
N TYR A 31 57.12 14.47 -30.26
CA TYR A 31 56.46 13.66 -29.24
C TYR A 31 55.07 13.22 -29.72
N GLY A 32 54.80 11.92 -29.59
CA GLY A 32 53.52 11.34 -29.98
C GLY A 32 53.33 11.14 -31.50
N ILE A 33 54.33 11.42 -32.34
CA ILE A 33 54.28 11.17 -33.80
C ILE A 33 55.11 9.94 -34.14
N THR A 34 54.51 9.01 -34.90
CA THR A 34 55.23 7.92 -35.56
C THR A 34 55.07 8.06 -37.07
N CYS A 35 56.14 7.84 -37.81
CA CYS A 35 56.13 7.83 -39.27
C CYS A 35 56.45 6.45 -39.85
N HIS A 36 56.02 6.22 -41.08
CA HIS A 36 56.43 5.08 -41.89
C HIS A 36 57.95 5.10 -42.09
N PRO A 37 58.68 4.02 -41.77
CA PRO A 37 60.15 4.00 -41.78
C PRO A 37 60.78 4.40 -43.11
N THR A 38 60.16 4.00 -44.24
CA THR A 38 60.70 4.25 -45.59
C THR A 38 60.06 5.43 -46.33
N LEU A 39 58.84 5.82 -45.96
CA LEU A 39 58.08 6.85 -46.70
C LEU A 39 58.10 8.21 -45.99
N GLY A 40 58.50 8.27 -44.72
CA GLY A 40 58.51 9.51 -43.93
C GLY A 40 57.12 10.12 -43.71
N ARG A 41 56.04 9.34 -43.91
CA ARG A 41 54.65 9.78 -43.74
C ARG A 41 54.13 9.42 -42.37
N VAL A 42 53.35 10.30 -41.74
CA VAL A 42 52.77 10.05 -40.41
C VAL A 42 51.80 8.87 -40.45
N THR A 43 52.04 7.89 -39.57
CA THR A 43 51.20 6.69 -39.40
C THR A 43 50.48 6.69 -38.06
N GLU A 44 51.03 7.30 -37.02
CA GLU A 44 50.40 7.39 -35.70
C GLU A 44 50.48 8.81 -35.11
N LEU A 45 49.38 9.25 -34.51
CA LEU A 45 49.33 10.35 -33.54
C LEU A 45 48.85 9.81 -32.18
N ASN A 46 49.64 9.99 -31.14
CA ASN A 46 49.34 9.57 -29.78
C ASN A 46 49.64 10.65 -28.75
N LEU A 47 48.58 11.26 -28.22
CA LEU A 47 48.64 12.32 -27.20
C LEU A 47 47.67 12.05 -26.04
N GLN A 48 47.47 10.78 -25.69
CA GLN A 48 46.50 10.37 -24.65
C GLN A 48 46.97 10.70 -23.22
N GLY A 49 46.06 11.13 -22.34
CA GLY A 49 46.33 11.21 -20.89
C GLY A 49 47.16 12.42 -20.43
N HIS A 50 47.15 13.52 -21.18
CA HIS A 50 48.02 14.68 -20.90
C HIS A 50 47.27 15.96 -20.54
N MET A 51 45.97 15.87 -20.23
CA MET A 51 45.12 17.01 -19.88
C MET A 51 45.10 18.13 -20.95
N LEU A 52 45.30 17.76 -22.22
CA LEU A 52 45.26 18.71 -23.33
C LEU A 52 43.85 19.26 -23.51
N LYS A 53 43.73 20.57 -23.72
CA LYS A 53 42.45 21.25 -24.00
C LYS A 53 42.49 21.91 -25.37
N GLY A 54 41.48 21.65 -26.19
CA GLY A 54 41.39 22.19 -27.55
C GLY A 54 40.28 21.50 -28.34
N TYR A 55 40.32 21.61 -29.67
CA TYR A 55 39.41 20.87 -30.56
C TYR A 55 40.21 20.06 -31.58
N ILE A 56 39.57 19.04 -32.17
CA ILE A 56 40.18 18.22 -33.21
C ILE A 56 40.19 19.02 -34.52
N SER A 57 41.38 19.44 -34.98
CA SER A 57 41.50 20.21 -36.23
C SER A 57 41.08 19.39 -37.46
N PRO A 58 40.20 19.91 -38.35
CA PRO A 58 39.82 19.26 -39.61
C PRO A 58 41.00 18.88 -40.51
N HIS A 59 42.11 19.61 -40.39
CA HIS A 59 43.33 19.38 -41.17
C HIS A 59 43.97 18.01 -40.91
N ILE A 60 43.58 17.32 -39.84
CA ILE A 60 44.02 15.95 -39.58
C ILE A 60 43.66 15.01 -40.73
N GLY A 61 42.56 15.27 -41.44
CA GLY A 61 42.13 14.49 -42.61
C GLY A 61 43.12 14.49 -43.78
N ASN A 62 44.13 15.36 -43.78
CA ASN A 62 45.18 15.41 -44.80
C ASN A 62 46.35 14.43 -44.53
N LEU A 63 46.35 13.71 -43.41
CA LEU A 63 47.38 12.74 -43.05
C LEU A 63 47.03 11.34 -43.59
N SER A 64 47.01 11.20 -44.92
CA SER A 64 46.44 10.03 -45.63
C SER A 64 47.02 8.65 -45.29
N TYR A 65 48.21 8.57 -44.68
CA TYR A 65 48.86 7.31 -44.26
C TYR A 65 48.59 6.95 -42.79
N MET A 66 47.77 7.74 -42.09
CA MET A 66 47.47 7.53 -40.69
C MET A 66 46.71 6.22 -40.48
N THR A 67 47.26 5.37 -39.63
CA THR A 67 46.66 4.10 -39.20
C THR A 67 46.13 4.18 -37.77
N THR A 68 46.69 5.06 -36.94
CA THR A 68 46.34 5.16 -35.52
C THR A 68 46.21 6.62 -35.07
N PHE A 69 45.08 6.94 -34.43
CA PHE A 69 44.80 8.26 -33.87
C PHE A 69 44.30 8.14 -32.43
N LYS A 70 45.05 8.67 -31.46
CA LYS A 70 44.79 8.52 -30.02
C LYS A 70 44.88 9.85 -29.27
N LEU A 71 43.72 10.33 -28.78
CA LEU A 71 43.57 11.53 -27.95
C LEU A 71 42.81 11.26 -26.63
N ALA A 72 42.71 10.01 -26.21
CA ALA A 72 41.92 9.60 -25.05
C ALA A 72 42.35 10.29 -23.73
N ASN A 73 41.42 10.44 -22.78
CA ASN A 73 41.67 10.98 -21.44
C ASN A 73 42.28 12.40 -21.48
N ASN A 74 41.60 13.33 -22.14
CA ASN A 74 41.98 14.74 -22.26
C ASN A 74 40.71 15.62 -22.10
N SER A 75 40.79 16.89 -22.50
CA SER A 75 39.68 17.85 -22.46
C SER A 75 39.39 18.44 -23.85
N PHE A 76 39.43 17.60 -24.90
CA PHE A 76 39.04 18.03 -26.24
C PHE A 76 37.53 18.29 -26.32
N TYR A 77 37.14 19.41 -26.92
CA TYR A 77 35.75 19.85 -27.09
C TYR A 77 35.42 20.07 -28.58
N GLY A 78 34.16 20.38 -28.86
CA GLY A 78 33.65 20.55 -30.22
C GLY A 78 33.32 19.21 -30.90
N ASN A 79 33.04 19.27 -32.19
CA ASN A 79 32.61 18.10 -32.95
C ASN A 79 33.80 17.25 -33.41
N ILE A 80 33.55 15.97 -33.67
CA ILE A 80 34.48 15.14 -34.46
C ILE A 80 34.39 15.63 -35.92
N PRO A 81 35.50 16.09 -36.54
CA PRO A 81 35.46 16.67 -37.88
C PRO A 81 35.16 15.61 -38.95
N LEU A 82 34.35 15.98 -39.95
CA LEU A 82 33.94 15.11 -41.06
C LEU A 82 35.14 14.63 -41.90
N GLU A 83 36.21 15.42 -41.93
CA GLU A 83 37.45 15.15 -42.65
C GLU A 83 38.21 13.93 -42.13
N VAL A 84 37.92 13.46 -40.91
CA VAL A 84 38.47 12.17 -40.41
C VAL A 84 38.11 11.02 -41.35
N GLY A 85 36.96 11.10 -42.02
CA GLY A 85 36.54 10.13 -43.04
C GLY A 85 37.47 10.01 -44.25
N ARG A 86 38.39 10.98 -44.47
CA ARG A 86 39.40 10.91 -45.55
C ARG A 86 40.57 9.98 -45.22
N LEU A 87 40.71 9.55 -43.97
CA LEU A 87 41.80 8.71 -43.50
C LEU A 87 41.54 7.23 -43.84
N SER A 88 41.63 6.87 -45.11
CA SER A 88 41.27 5.53 -45.61
C SER A 88 42.12 4.37 -45.03
N GLN A 89 43.32 4.68 -44.50
CA GLN A 89 44.22 3.72 -43.85
C GLN A 89 44.00 3.58 -42.34
N LEU A 90 43.07 4.37 -41.76
CA LEU A 90 42.86 4.43 -40.32
C LEU A 90 42.31 3.10 -39.80
N GLN A 91 43.00 2.49 -38.83
CA GLN A 91 42.65 1.23 -38.19
C GLN A 91 42.15 1.43 -36.76
N ILE A 92 42.69 2.41 -36.04
CA ILE A 92 42.37 2.68 -34.63
C ILE A 92 42.06 4.16 -34.44
N PHE A 93 40.85 4.46 -33.97
CA PHE A 93 40.43 5.81 -33.60
C PHE A 93 40.00 5.84 -32.13
N ARG A 94 40.77 6.54 -31.28
CA ARG A 94 40.57 6.63 -29.83
C ARG A 94 40.45 8.07 -29.37
N VAL A 95 39.23 8.48 -29.02
CA VAL A 95 38.94 9.82 -28.50
C VAL A 95 38.07 9.79 -27.24
N GLN A 96 38.04 8.64 -26.55
CA GLN A 96 37.23 8.45 -25.34
C GLN A 96 37.65 9.37 -24.17
N ASN A 97 36.75 9.60 -23.22
CA ASN A 97 36.96 10.44 -22.03
C ASN A 97 37.48 11.85 -22.40
N ASN A 98 36.64 12.56 -23.15
CA ASN A 98 36.83 13.96 -23.54
C ASN A 98 35.46 14.68 -23.39
N THR A 99 35.34 15.90 -23.90
CA THR A 99 34.11 16.69 -23.89
C THR A 99 33.56 16.92 -25.29
N LEU A 100 33.76 15.97 -26.20
CA LEU A 100 33.32 16.08 -27.60
C LEU A 100 31.79 16.10 -27.67
N VAL A 101 31.25 16.92 -28.56
CA VAL A 101 29.81 17.14 -28.77
C VAL A 101 29.41 16.87 -30.22
N GLY A 102 28.12 17.05 -30.54
CA GLY A 102 27.61 16.84 -31.89
C GLY A 102 27.26 15.38 -32.17
N GLU A 103 26.93 15.09 -33.42
CA GLU A 103 26.55 13.75 -33.88
C GLU A 103 27.77 12.90 -34.22
N ILE A 104 27.60 11.58 -34.24
CA ILE A 104 28.61 10.67 -34.77
C ILE A 104 28.71 10.90 -36.28
N PRO A 105 29.87 11.33 -36.81
CA PRO A 105 29.97 11.69 -38.22
C PRO A 105 29.90 10.45 -39.11
N LEU A 106 28.84 10.40 -39.93
CA LEU A 106 28.60 9.36 -40.95
C LEU A 106 29.79 9.14 -41.89
N ASN A 107 30.61 10.17 -42.15
CA ASN A 107 31.83 10.06 -42.95
C ASN A 107 32.89 9.10 -42.37
N LEU A 108 32.84 8.74 -41.08
CA LEU A 108 33.76 7.75 -40.50
C LEU A 108 33.66 6.39 -41.20
N THR A 109 32.51 6.06 -41.78
CA THR A 109 32.27 4.81 -42.51
C THR A 109 33.14 4.68 -43.76
N HIS A 110 33.67 5.79 -44.30
CA HIS A 110 34.65 5.78 -45.39
C HIS A 110 36.04 5.28 -44.96
N CYS A 111 36.33 5.20 -43.66
CA CYS A 111 37.55 4.59 -43.12
C CYS A 111 37.43 3.06 -43.20
N THR A 112 37.52 2.49 -44.40
CA THR A 112 37.27 1.06 -44.66
C THR A 112 38.21 0.09 -43.93
N GLN A 113 39.37 0.55 -43.46
CA GLN A 113 40.33 -0.23 -42.68
C GLN A 113 40.11 -0.18 -41.16
N LEU A 114 39.08 0.55 -40.70
CA LEU A 114 38.85 0.79 -39.28
C LEU A 114 38.49 -0.51 -38.56
N LYS A 115 39.28 -0.87 -37.55
CA LYS A 115 39.12 -2.08 -36.72
C LYS A 115 38.63 -1.76 -35.33
N ARG A 116 39.01 -0.61 -34.77
CA ARG A 116 38.63 -0.24 -33.40
C ARG A 116 38.25 1.23 -33.30
N LEU A 117 37.04 1.48 -32.79
CA LEU A 117 36.45 2.79 -32.63
C LEU A 117 36.01 3.01 -31.18
N TYR A 118 36.64 3.97 -30.50
CA TYR A 118 36.40 4.30 -29.10
C TYR A 118 35.93 5.75 -28.97
N LEU A 119 34.63 5.93 -28.72
CA LEU A 119 33.99 7.24 -28.54
C LEU A 119 33.40 7.47 -27.14
N HIS A 120 33.53 6.50 -26.23
CA HIS A 120 32.85 6.55 -24.94
C HIS A 120 33.31 7.68 -24.01
N GLY A 121 32.46 8.08 -23.06
CA GLY A 121 32.79 9.13 -22.10
C GLY A 121 32.94 10.50 -22.76
N ASN A 122 31.97 10.86 -23.59
CA ASN A 122 31.88 12.16 -24.27
C ASN A 122 30.43 12.68 -24.15
N ASN A 123 30.12 13.79 -24.84
CA ASN A 123 28.80 14.41 -24.89
C ASN A 123 28.19 14.31 -26.31
N LEU A 124 28.45 13.22 -27.04
CA LEU A 124 27.90 13.01 -28.37
C LEU A 124 26.38 12.80 -28.28
N LYS A 125 25.63 13.37 -29.23
CA LYS A 125 24.16 13.37 -29.26
C LYS A 125 23.62 12.89 -30.62
N GLY A 126 22.31 12.82 -30.73
CA GLY A 126 21.64 12.38 -31.98
C GLY A 126 21.59 10.86 -32.10
N LYS A 127 21.15 10.39 -33.27
CA LYS A 127 20.95 8.95 -33.54
C LYS A 127 22.26 8.25 -33.89
N ILE A 128 22.31 6.93 -33.68
CA ILE A 128 23.35 6.10 -34.29
C ILE A 128 23.06 6.03 -35.80
N PRO A 129 23.96 6.49 -36.70
CA PRO A 129 23.69 6.50 -38.13
C PRO A 129 23.55 5.09 -38.72
N THR A 130 22.61 4.89 -39.64
CA THR A 130 22.41 3.59 -40.32
C THR A 130 23.62 3.17 -41.14
N GLU A 131 24.41 4.12 -41.63
CA GLU A 131 25.63 3.90 -42.41
C GLU A 131 26.70 3.16 -41.60
N ILE A 132 26.57 3.05 -40.27
CA ILE A 132 27.49 2.29 -39.43
C ILE A 132 27.67 0.85 -39.93
N GLY A 133 26.62 0.25 -40.51
CA GLY A 133 26.67 -1.08 -41.12
C GLY A 133 27.64 -1.22 -42.29
N LEU A 134 28.21 -0.13 -42.81
CA LEU A 134 29.22 -0.13 -43.88
C LEU A 134 30.64 -0.44 -43.37
N PHE A 135 30.87 -0.46 -42.06
CA PHE A 135 32.17 -0.81 -41.50
C PHE A 135 32.50 -2.31 -41.71
N ARG A 136 33.31 -2.60 -42.73
CA ARG A 136 33.64 -4.00 -43.11
C ARG A 136 34.57 -4.72 -42.15
N ASN A 137 35.49 -4.00 -41.50
CA ASN A 137 36.58 -4.58 -40.71
C ASN A 137 36.49 -4.25 -39.21
N ILE A 138 35.39 -3.64 -38.75
CA ILE A 138 35.27 -3.22 -37.36
C ILE A 138 35.15 -4.45 -36.46
N GLN A 139 36.01 -4.50 -35.44
CA GLN A 139 36.07 -5.55 -34.43
C GLN A 139 35.61 -5.03 -33.08
N PHE A 140 35.92 -3.76 -32.78
CA PHE A 140 35.62 -3.14 -31.49
C PHE A 140 34.90 -1.82 -31.69
N LEU A 141 33.71 -1.69 -31.13
CA LEU A 141 32.88 -0.51 -31.20
C LEU A 141 32.37 -0.15 -29.81
N ASN A 142 32.74 1.03 -29.31
CA ASN A 142 32.31 1.50 -28.00
C ASN A 142 31.88 2.96 -28.02
N PHE A 143 30.56 3.17 -27.92
CA PHE A 143 29.88 4.47 -27.88
C PHE A 143 29.26 4.77 -26.51
N ALA A 144 29.58 3.98 -25.50
CA ALA A 144 28.94 4.10 -24.19
C ALA A 144 29.18 5.45 -23.51
N LYS A 145 28.37 5.83 -22.51
CA LYS A 145 28.54 7.08 -21.75
C LYS A 145 28.57 8.31 -22.66
N ASN A 146 27.48 8.51 -23.40
CA ASN A 146 27.20 9.67 -24.26
C ASN A 146 25.72 10.07 -24.08
N GLN A 147 25.20 10.93 -24.96
CA GLN A 147 23.80 11.39 -24.99
C GLN A 147 23.09 10.94 -26.26
N LEU A 148 23.45 9.78 -26.81
CA LEU A 148 22.86 9.24 -28.04
C LEU A 148 21.39 8.87 -27.82
N THR A 149 20.54 9.08 -28.83
CA THR A 149 19.07 8.93 -28.77
C THR A 149 18.54 8.04 -29.89
N GLY A 150 17.27 7.64 -29.82
CA GLY A 150 16.60 6.84 -30.85
C GLY A 150 16.98 5.36 -30.80
N GLU A 151 16.55 4.62 -31.82
CA GLU A 151 16.70 3.17 -31.89
C GLU A 151 18.11 2.72 -32.28
N ILE A 152 18.46 1.49 -31.90
CA ILE A 152 19.65 0.81 -32.42
C ILE A 152 19.33 0.40 -33.88
N PRO A 153 20.06 0.89 -34.90
CA PRO A 153 19.72 0.62 -36.28
C PRO A 153 19.95 -0.86 -36.63
N SER A 154 19.03 -1.46 -37.40
CA SER A 154 19.12 -2.85 -37.87
C SER A 154 20.40 -3.14 -38.67
N SER A 155 20.97 -2.11 -39.32
CA SER A 155 22.24 -2.19 -40.03
C SER A 155 23.43 -2.58 -39.14
N ILE A 156 23.28 -2.54 -37.80
CA ILE A 156 24.27 -3.09 -36.87
C ILE A 156 24.58 -4.56 -37.16
N GLY A 157 23.61 -5.33 -37.66
CA GLY A 157 23.81 -6.74 -38.01
C GLY A 157 24.75 -6.99 -39.20
N ASN A 158 25.09 -5.95 -39.97
CA ASN A 158 26.03 -6.05 -41.08
C ASN A 158 27.51 -6.04 -40.63
N LEU A 159 27.78 -5.81 -39.34
CA LEU A 159 29.13 -5.74 -38.77
C LEU A 159 29.74 -7.12 -38.54
N SER A 160 29.91 -7.91 -39.59
CA SER A 160 30.28 -9.34 -39.51
C SER A 160 31.58 -9.65 -38.76
N SER A 161 32.52 -8.70 -38.66
CA SER A 161 33.80 -8.86 -37.94
C SER A 161 33.76 -8.44 -36.47
N ILE A 162 32.63 -7.95 -35.95
CA ILE A 162 32.56 -7.36 -34.62
C ILE A 162 32.66 -8.42 -33.53
N THR A 163 33.53 -8.15 -32.55
CA THR A 163 33.74 -8.99 -31.37
C THR A 163 33.30 -8.28 -30.10
N TYR A 164 33.30 -6.95 -30.07
CA TYR A 164 32.88 -6.16 -28.91
C TYR A 164 31.98 -5.01 -29.34
N LEU A 165 30.76 -4.99 -28.79
CA LEU A 165 29.77 -3.94 -29.00
C LEU A 165 29.34 -3.34 -27.67
N SER A 166 29.58 -2.04 -27.46
CA SER A 166 29.14 -1.33 -26.26
C SER A 166 28.45 -0.02 -26.60
N LEU A 167 27.16 0.08 -26.22
CA LEU A 167 26.27 1.21 -26.45
C LEU A 167 25.64 1.73 -25.14
N GLY A 168 26.07 1.22 -23.99
CA GLY A 168 25.46 1.52 -22.69
C GLY A 168 25.60 2.97 -22.20
N ALA A 169 24.83 3.37 -21.18
CA ALA A 169 24.82 4.72 -20.61
C ALA A 169 24.58 5.80 -21.69
N ASN A 170 23.45 5.68 -22.38
CA ASN A 170 22.95 6.62 -23.38
C ASN A 170 21.42 6.81 -23.17
N ASN A 171 20.75 7.46 -24.11
CA ASN A 171 19.29 7.61 -24.15
C ASN A 171 18.67 6.81 -25.31
N LEU A 172 19.24 5.65 -25.66
CA LEU A 172 18.71 4.78 -26.72
C LEU A 172 17.38 4.17 -26.29
N GLU A 173 16.45 4.03 -27.22
CA GLU A 173 15.08 3.57 -26.98
C GLU A 173 14.64 2.52 -28.02
N GLY A 174 13.44 1.98 -27.86
CA GLY A 174 12.91 0.94 -28.74
C GLY A 174 13.57 -0.43 -28.52
N ASP A 175 13.30 -1.35 -29.44
CA ASP A 175 13.70 -2.74 -29.31
C ASP A 175 15.16 -2.97 -29.73
N ILE A 176 15.78 -4.03 -29.21
CA ILE A 176 17.08 -4.48 -29.71
C ILE A 176 16.84 -5.18 -31.05
N PRO A 177 17.44 -4.71 -32.17
CA PRO A 177 17.16 -5.25 -33.49
C PRO A 177 17.54 -6.74 -33.59
N PRO A 178 16.67 -7.59 -34.16
CA PRO A 178 16.97 -9.02 -34.32
C PRO A 178 18.19 -9.27 -35.21
N GLU A 179 18.59 -8.32 -36.06
CA GLU A 179 19.79 -8.43 -36.87
C GLU A 179 21.08 -8.55 -36.04
N ILE A 180 21.05 -8.23 -34.72
CA ILE A 180 22.16 -8.54 -33.81
C ILE A 180 22.52 -10.04 -33.83
N CYS A 181 21.56 -10.91 -34.17
CA CYS A 181 21.77 -12.35 -34.36
C CYS A 181 22.78 -12.70 -35.46
N HIS A 182 23.05 -11.79 -36.40
CA HIS A 182 23.99 -12.00 -37.50
C HIS A 182 25.46 -11.85 -37.07
N LEU A 183 25.72 -11.29 -35.89
CA LEU A 183 27.06 -10.98 -35.40
C LEU A 183 27.78 -12.22 -34.83
N LYS A 184 28.02 -13.24 -35.64
CA LYS A 184 28.53 -14.56 -35.19
C LYS A 184 29.89 -14.53 -34.49
N SER A 185 30.67 -13.45 -34.61
CA SER A 185 31.97 -13.28 -33.95
C SER A 185 31.89 -12.53 -32.61
N LEU A 186 30.70 -12.18 -32.15
CA LEU A 186 30.52 -11.37 -30.94
C LEU A 186 30.98 -12.13 -29.69
N ILE A 187 31.86 -11.49 -28.92
CA ILE A 187 32.41 -11.98 -27.65
C ILE A 187 31.76 -11.26 -26.47
N ALA A 188 31.46 -9.97 -26.62
CA ALA A 188 30.81 -9.19 -25.58
C ALA A 188 29.83 -8.18 -26.15
N VAL A 189 28.68 -8.06 -25.49
CA VAL A 189 27.65 -7.07 -25.78
C VAL A 189 27.25 -6.34 -24.50
N SER A 190 27.26 -5.01 -24.54
CA SER A 190 26.90 -4.15 -23.41
C SER A 190 25.95 -3.04 -23.86
N LEU A 191 24.71 -3.11 -23.42
CA LEU A 191 23.62 -2.17 -23.75
C LEU A 191 23.01 -1.53 -22.49
N SER A 192 23.63 -1.73 -21.33
CA SER A 192 23.17 -1.27 -20.01
C SER A 192 22.88 0.23 -19.94
N MET A 193 21.97 0.68 -19.07
CA MET A 193 21.64 2.08 -18.78
C MET A 193 21.16 2.83 -20.03
N ASN A 194 20.06 2.34 -20.60
CA ASN A 194 19.33 2.97 -21.70
C ASN A 194 17.82 2.89 -21.41
N LYS A 195 16.99 3.18 -22.42
CA LYS A 195 15.52 3.03 -22.38
C LYS A 195 15.05 1.93 -23.34
N LEU A 196 15.88 0.89 -23.55
CA LEU A 196 15.56 -0.19 -24.49
C LEU A 196 14.39 -1.03 -23.97
N SER A 197 13.48 -1.38 -24.87
CA SER A 197 12.22 -2.10 -24.58
C SER A 197 12.15 -3.44 -25.30
N GLY A 198 11.00 -4.12 -25.20
CA GLY A 198 10.74 -5.36 -25.92
C GLY A 198 11.45 -6.56 -25.31
N SER A 199 11.58 -7.63 -26.10
CA SER A 199 12.23 -8.87 -25.67
C SER A 199 13.71 -8.88 -26.03
N PHE A 200 14.55 -9.46 -25.18
CA PHE A 200 15.96 -9.66 -25.53
C PHE A 200 16.09 -10.72 -26.64
N PRO A 201 16.80 -10.46 -27.75
CA PRO A 201 16.84 -11.37 -28.90
C PRO A 201 17.32 -12.78 -28.53
N SER A 202 16.42 -13.76 -28.62
CA SER A 202 16.63 -15.13 -28.12
C SER A 202 17.80 -15.86 -28.79
N CYS A 203 18.13 -15.49 -30.02
CA CYS A 203 19.27 -16.02 -30.76
C CYS A 203 20.63 -15.74 -30.08
N VAL A 204 20.74 -14.65 -29.30
CA VAL A 204 21.97 -14.26 -28.61
C VAL A 204 22.32 -15.31 -27.56
N PHE A 205 21.29 -15.95 -26.98
CA PHE A 205 21.46 -17.07 -26.06
C PHE A 205 22.01 -18.36 -26.71
N ASN A 206 22.16 -18.38 -28.04
CA ASN A 206 22.73 -19.50 -28.78
C ASN A 206 24.14 -19.18 -29.35
N MET A 207 24.75 -18.06 -28.95
CA MET A 207 26.06 -17.64 -29.44
C MET A 207 27.17 -18.09 -28.49
N SER A 208 27.75 -19.27 -28.75
CA SER A 208 28.79 -19.89 -27.91
C SER A 208 30.10 -19.10 -27.78
N SER A 209 30.31 -18.10 -28.64
CA SER A 209 31.44 -17.16 -28.57
C SER A 209 31.34 -16.13 -27.44
N LEU A 210 30.15 -15.94 -26.86
CA LEU A 210 29.92 -14.90 -25.86
C LEU A 210 30.56 -15.24 -24.52
N ILE A 211 31.27 -14.23 -24.00
CA ILE A 211 31.90 -14.20 -22.68
C ILE A 211 31.17 -13.22 -21.75
N ALA A 212 30.59 -12.14 -22.29
CA ALA A 212 29.88 -11.14 -21.49
C ALA A 212 28.61 -10.63 -22.16
N ILE A 213 27.52 -10.59 -21.39
CA ILE A 213 26.25 -9.97 -21.79
C ILE A 213 25.81 -9.05 -20.65
N ALA A 214 25.66 -7.76 -20.96
CA ALA A 214 25.25 -6.75 -19.99
C ALA A 214 24.14 -5.84 -20.56
N VAL A 215 22.99 -5.83 -19.91
CA VAL A 215 21.80 -5.03 -20.27
C VAL A 215 21.15 -4.36 -19.06
N ILE A 216 21.91 -4.14 -17.98
CA ILE A 216 21.42 -3.62 -16.71
C ILE A 216 20.69 -2.28 -16.88
N ILE A 217 19.60 -2.02 -16.15
CA ILE A 217 18.85 -0.75 -16.17
C ILE A 217 18.35 -0.44 -17.59
N ASN A 218 17.28 -1.14 -17.98
CA ASN A 218 16.52 -0.93 -19.21
C ASN A 218 15.04 -1.29 -18.95
N GLN A 219 14.22 -1.38 -19.99
CA GLN A 219 12.81 -1.80 -19.95
C GLN A 219 12.60 -3.14 -20.66
N LEU A 220 13.63 -3.99 -20.71
CA LEU A 220 13.58 -5.28 -21.40
C LEU A 220 12.70 -6.26 -20.61
N SER A 221 11.96 -7.09 -21.35
CA SER A 221 10.99 -8.05 -20.81
C SER A 221 11.19 -9.44 -21.42
N GLY A 222 10.38 -10.40 -20.97
CA GLY A 222 10.42 -11.80 -21.39
C GLY A 222 11.08 -12.71 -20.36
N SER A 223 11.39 -13.94 -20.75
CA SER A 223 11.95 -14.98 -19.86
C SER A 223 13.28 -15.51 -20.35
N LEU A 224 14.12 -15.98 -19.44
CA LEU A 224 15.37 -16.66 -19.79
C LEU A 224 15.09 -18.08 -20.32
N PRO A 225 15.62 -18.48 -21.49
CA PRO A 225 15.39 -19.82 -22.02
C PRO A 225 15.95 -20.92 -21.10
N PRO A 226 15.22 -22.03 -20.86
CA PRO A 226 15.61 -23.07 -19.90
C PRO A 226 16.99 -23.71 -20.13
N ASN A 227 17.45 -23.77 -21.39
CA ASN A 227 18.68 -24.46 -21.80
C ASN A 227 19.78 -23.53 -22.31
N MET A 228 19.65 -22.21 -22.15
CA MET A 228 20.60 -21.25 -22.74
C MET A 228 22.05 -21.46 -22.27
N PHE A 229 22.24 -21.84 -21.00
CA PHE A 229 23.57 -22.02 -20.43
C PHE A 229 24.25 -23.33 -20.86
N LEU A 230 23.56 -24.21 -21.60
CA LEU A 230 24.20 -25.34 -22.28
C LEU A 230 25.04 -24.84 -23.47
N THR A 231 24.58 -23.81 -24.17
CA THR A 231 25.33 -23.20 -25.27
C THR A 231 26.33 -22.17 -24.77
N LEU A 232 25.94 -21.34 -23.79
CA LEU A 232 26.75 -20.25 -23.23
C LEU A 232 27.75 -20.72 -22.15
N HIS A 233 28.52 -21.78 -22.42
CA HIS A 233 29.44 -22.37 -21.44
C HIS A 233 30.69 -21.51 -21.14
N ASN A 234 31.04 -20.57 -22.04
CA ASN A 234 32.18 -19.64 -21.88
C ASN A 234 31.80 -18.31 -21.20
N LEU A 235 30.53 -18.16 -20.79
CA LEU A 235 30.01 -16.92 -20.26
C LEU A 235 30.57 -16.65 -18.85
N GLN A 236 31.24 -15.50 -18.70
CA GLN A 236 31.83 -15.04 -17.45
C GLN A 236 31.01 -13.94 -16.77
N ILE A 237 30.30 -13.12 -17.54
CA ILE A 237 29.51 -11.98 -17.04
C ILE A 237 28.08 -12.08 -17.59
N PHE A 238 27.10 -12.16 -16.69
CA PHE A 238 25.68 -12.12 -17.04
C PHE A 238 24.95 -11.10 -16.18
N GLU A 239 24.65 -9.96 -16.79
CA GLU A 239 24.18 -8.74 -16.13
C GLU A 239 22.84 -8.30 -16.74
N PHE A 240 21.74 -8.69 -16.09
CA PHE A 240 20.37 -8.45 -16.56
C PHE A 240 19.55 -7.62 -15.55
N GLY A 241 20.18 -7.12 -14.49
CA GLY A 241 19.49 -6.41 -13.40
C GLY A 241 18.77 -5.12 -13.84
N GLY A 242 17.73 -4.69 -13.12
CA GLY A 242 17.00 -3.45 -13.41
C GLY A 242 16.21 -3.51 -14.73
N ASN A 243 15.46 -4.58 -14.94
CA ASN A 243 14.64 -4.82 -16.13
C ASN A 243 13.28 -5.40 -15.71
N GLN A 244 12.53 -5.96 -16.66
CA GLN A 244 11.20 -6.57 -16.47
C GLN A 244 11.20 -8.07 -16.78
N PHE A 245 12.35 -8.76 -16.73
CA PHE A 245 12.44 -10.20 -16.98
C PHE A 245 11.63 -11.00 -15.96
N SER A 246 10.93 -12.03 -16.42
CA SER A 246 10.05 -12.87 -15.61
C SER A 246 10.33 -14.37 -15.81
N GLY A 247 9.59 -15.21 -15.10
CA GLY A 247 9.78 -16.67 -15.12
C GLY A 247 10.89 -17.14 -14.18
N PRO A 248 11.23 -18.44 -14.20
CA PRO A 248 12.24 -19.02 -13.32
C PRO A 248 13.66 -18.79 -13.83
N ILE A 249 14.62 -18.77 -12.90
CA ILE A 249 16.05 -18.85 -13.24
C ILE A 249 16.32 -20.26 -13.80
N PRO A 250 16.84 -20.40 -15.03
CA PRO A 250 17.07 -21.69 -15.66
C PRO A 250 17.99 -22.62 -14.84
N PRO A 251 17.60 -23.87 -14.57
CA PRO A 251 18.49 -24.83 -13.89
C PRO A 251 19.78 -25.13 -14.65
N SER A 252 19.79 -24.94 -15.98
CA SER A 252 20.98 -25.07 -16.82
C SER A 252 22.09 -24.07 -16.45
N ILE A 253 21.82 -23.04 -15.63
CA ILE A 253 22.85 -22.11 -15.16
C ILE A 253 24.02 -22.81 -14.49
N ALA A 254 23.80 -23.98 -13.88
CA ALA A 254 24.84 -24.81 -13.30
C ALA A 254 25.89 -25.32 -14.34
N ASN A 255 25.62 -25.20 -15.64
CA ASN A 255 26.53 -25.54 -16.73
C ASN A 255 27.45 -24.39 -17.14
N ALA A 256 27.17 -23.15 -16.72
CA ALA A 256 28.01 -21.99 -17.01
C ALA A 256 29.21 -21.92 -16.04
N SER A 257 30.07 -22.95 -16.03
CA SER A 257 31.12 -23.11 -15.00
C SER A 257 32.15 -21.98 -14.94
N THR A 258 32.26 -21.17 -16.01
CA THR A 258 33.15 -20.01 -16.10
C THR A 258 32.50 -18.72 -15.58
N LEU A 259 31.24 -18.75 -15.14
CA LEU A 259 30.50 -17.58 -14.70
C LEU A 259 31.11 -17.00 -13.41
N THR A 260 31.49 -15.73 -13.49
CA THR A 260 32.15 -15.00 -12.39
C THR A 260 31.23 -13.97 -11.76
N LEU A 261 30.36 -13.34 -12.56
CA LEU A 261 29.40 -12.33 -12.10
C LEU A 261 28.01 -12.67 -12.66
N LEU A 262 27.05 -12.78 -11.74
CA LEU A 262 25.64 -12.97 -12.04
C LEU A 262 24.81 -11.88 -11.33
N ASP A 263 24.21 -10.99 -12.11
CA ASP A 263 23.28 -9.98 -11.61
C ASP A 263 21.93 -10.08 -12.33
N LEU A 264 20.93 -10.55 -11.60
CA LEU A 264 19.53 -10.64 -12.04
C LEU A 264 18.61 -9.74 -11.19
N SER A 265 19.18 -8.82 -10.42
CA SER A 265 18.44 -8.04 -9.43
C SER A 265 17.41 -7.10 -10.06
N THR A 266 16.41 -6.66 -9.31
CA THR A 266 15.40 -5.68 -9.78
C THR A 266 14.73 -6.14 -11.08
N ASN A 267 14.06 -7.29 -11.02
CA ASN A 267 13.32 -7.92 -12.12
C ASN A 267 12.05 -8.59 -11.55
N ASN A 268 11.36 -9.39 -12.37
CA ASN A 268 10.16 -10.14 -12.00
C ASN A 268 10.41 -11.66 -11.94
N PHE A 269 11.65 -12.11 -11.67
CA PHE A 269 11.96 -13.55 -11.60
C PHE A 269 11.19 -14.22 -10.45
N VAL A 270 10.73 -15.45 -10.69
CA VAL A 270 9.94 -16.25 -9.73
C VAL A 270 10.55 -17.62 -9.49
N GLY A 271 10.10 -18.29 -8.43
CA GLY A 271 10.44 -19.68 -8.16
C GLY A 271 11.70 -19.87 -7.32
N ARG A 272 12.17 -21.12 -7.27
CA ARG A 272 13.33 -21.52 -6.45
C ARG A 272 14.65 -21.28 -7.19
N ILE A 273 15.70 -21.04 -6.42
CA ILE A 273 17.05 -20.92 -6.96
C ILE A 273 17.61 -22.32 -7.21
N PRO A 274 18.11 -22.62 -8.43
CA PRO A 274 18.77 -23.88 -8.70
C PRO A 274 20.09 -23.99 -7.91
N SER A 275 20.65 -25.20 -7.83
CA SER A 275 21.97 -25.40 -7.22
C SER A 275 23.04 -24.66 -8.04
N LEU A 276 23.78 -23.77 -7.38
CA LEU A 276 24.81 -22.93 -8.00
C LEU A 276 26.23 -23.42 -7.69
N GLY A 277 26.38 -24.49 -6.91
CA GLY A 277 27.69 -24.96 -6.43
C GLY A 277 28.69 -25.44 -7.49
N LYS A 278 28.30 -25.48 -8.78
CA LYS A 278 29.22 -25.72 -9.91
C LYS A 278 29.92 -24.43 -10.39
N LEU A 279 29.41 -23.26 -9.99
CA LEU A 279 29.94 -21.95 -10.36
C LEU A 279 31.09 -21.55 -9.42
N GLN A 280 32.19 -22.30 -9.47
CA GLN A 280 33.29 -22.15 -8.50
C GLN A 280 34.02 -20.82 -8.61
N ASP A 281 33.97 -20.18 -9.79
CA ASP A 281 34.58 -18.89 -10.06
C ASP A 281 33.67 -17.69 -9.75
N LEU A 282 32.42 -17.95 -9.29
CA LEU A 282 31.45 -16.92 -8.97
C LEU A 282 31.94 -16.06 -7.79
N TYR A 283 32.15 -14.77 -8.05
CA TYR A 283 32.53 -13.78 -7.02
C TYR A 283 31.39 -12.81 -6.67
N HIS A 284 30.42 -12.61 -7.56
CA HIS A 284 29.30 -11.71 -7.34
C HIS A 284 27.98 -12.38 -7.74
N LEU A 285 27.06 -12.49 -6.78
CA LEU A 285 25.72 -13.01 -6.97
C LEU A 285 24.68 -12.03 -6.43
N SER A 286 23.91 -11.42 -7.34
CA SER A 286 22.84 -10.49 -7.00
C SER A 286 21.51 -10.98 -7.58
N LEU A 287 20.58 -11.32 -6.69
CA LEU A 287 19.22 -11.79 -7.01
C LEU A 287 18.14 -10.90 -6.35
N ALA A 288 18.56 -9.75 -5.80
CA ALA A 288 17.70 -8.90 -4.99
C ALA A 288 16.52 -8.31 -5.78
N LYS A 289 15.47 -7.87 -5.10
CA LYS A 289 14.31 -7.18 -5.71
C LYS A 289 13.69 -8.00 -6.86
N ASN A 290 13.26 -9.20 -6.52
CA ASN A 290 12.55 -10.12 -7.41
C ASN A 290 11.37 -10.77 -6.66
N ASN A 291 10.71 -11.75 -7.28
CA ASN A 291 9.63 -12.53 -6.68
C ASN A 291 10.09 -13.98 -6.38
N LEU A 292 11.38 -14.18 -6.08
CA LEU A 292 11.99 -15.49 -5.84
C LEU A 292 11.62 -16.02 -4.45
N GLY A 293 11.55 -17.35 -4.33
CA GLY A 293 11.03 -18.01 -3.13
C GLY A 293 9.51 -18.17 -3.13
N TYR A 294 9.03 -19.08 -2.28
CA TYR A 294 7.61 -19.43 -2.11
C TYR A 294 7.15 -19.24 -0.67
N ASN A 295 7.92 -18.51 0.14
CA ASN A 295 7.76 -18.48 1.59
C ASN A 295 7.74 -19.90 2.20
N SER A 296 8.65 -20.77 1.72
CA SER A 296 8.73 -22.17 2.14
C SER A 296 10.00 -22.44 2.95
N THR A 297 9.98 -23.46 3.81
CA THR A 297 11.13 -23.81 4.67
C THR A 297 12.39 -24.18 3.92
N ASN A 298 12.27 -24.57 2.64
CA ASN A 298 13.37 -25.07 1.82
C ASN A 298 13.90 -24.02 0.83
N ASP A 299 13.39 -22.79 0.88
CA ASP A 299 13.74 -21.73 -0.07
C ASP A 299 15.23 -21.37 -0.02
N LEU A 300 15.84 -21.45 1.17
CA LEU A 300 17.26 -21.17 1.40
C LEU A 300 18.19 -22.39 1.24
N GLU A 301 17.67 -23.54 0.80
CA GLU A 301 18.47 -24.78 0.71
C GLU A 301 19.63 -24.67 -0.29
N PHE A 302 19.49 -23.87 -1.35
CA PHE A 302 20.55 -23.65 -2.34
C PHE A 302 21.82 -23.03 -1.74
N LEU A 303 21.73 -22.33 -0.59
CA LEU A 303 22.89 -21.81 0.13
C LEU A 303 23.89 -22.90 0.52
N LYS A 304 23.41 -24.14 0.74
CA LYS A 304 24.30 -25.30 0.96
C LYS A 304 25.23 -25.54 -0.23
N SER A 305 24.76 -25.29 -1.45
CA SER A 305 25.55 -25.45 -2.68
C SER A 305 26.57 -24.33 -2.86
N LEU A 306 26.29 -23.12 -2.36
CA LEU A 306 27.19 -21.97 -2.47
C LEU A 306 28.48 -22.10 -1.65
N VAL A 307 28.54 -23.07 -0.72
CA VAL A 307 29.79 -23.42 -0.01
C VAL A 307 30.92 -23.78 -1.00
N ASN A 308 30.57 -24.31 -2.18
CA ASN A 308 31.55 -24.62 -3.22
C ASN A 308 32.03 -23.39 -4.02
N CYS A 309 31.35 -22.25 -3.91
CA CYS A 309 31.71 -21.00 -4.57
C CYS A 309 32.75 -20.25 -3.74
N THR A 310 33.99 -20.76 -3.71
CA THR A 310 35.06 -20.28 -2.81
C THR A 310 35.56 -18.87 -3.12
N LYS A 311 35.24 -18.29 -4.28
CA LYS A 311 35.57 -16.91 -4.66
C LYS A 311 34.46 -15.90 -4.35
N LEU A 312 33.32 -16.32 -3.79
CA LEU A 312 32.17 -15.45 -3.54
C LEU A 312 32.52 -14.30 -2.58
N LYS A 313 32.29 -13.06 -3.02
CA LYS A 313 32.52 -11.82 -2.27
C LYS A 313 31.24 -11.07 -1.95
N PHE A 314 30.30 -11.07 -2.90
CA PHE A 314 29.04 -10.36 -2.79
C PHE A 314 27.86 -11.32 -2.96
N LEU A 315 26.95 -11.34 -1.98
CA LEU A 315 25.71 -12.09 -2.04
C LEU A 315 24.53 -11.20 -1.62
N SER A 316 23.60 -10.97 -2.55
CA SER A 316 22.37 -10.23 -2.26
C SER A 316 21.12 -11.02 -2.68
N LEU A 317 20.28 -11.30 -1.69
CA LEU A 317 19.00 -12.02 -1.82
C LEU A 317 17.81 -11.16 -1.35
N SER A 318 18.07 -9.90 -0.99
CA SER A 318 17.07 -9.04 -0.36
C SER A 318 15.87 -8.73 -1.25
N TRP A 319 14.74 -8.33 -0.67
CA TRP A 319 13.53 -7.97 -1.40
C TRP A 319 13.03 -9.12 -2.30
N ASN A 320 12.75 -10.25 -1.67
CA ASN A 320 12.21 -11.45 -2.30
C ASN A 320 11.17 -12.08 -1.35
N ARG A 321 10.75 -13.32 -1.64
CA ARG A 321 9.80 -14.10 -0.84
C ARG A 321 10.47 -15.34 -0.23
N PHE A 322 11.76 -15.28 0.10
CA PHE A 322 12.45 -16.41 0.70
C PHE A 322 11.93 -16.65 2.12
N GLY A 323 11.38 -17.83 2.37
CA GLY A 323 10.95 -18.28 3.70
C GLY A 323 11.95 -19.20 4.39
N GLY A 324 11.55 -19.73 5.55
CA GLY A 324 12.32 -20.71 6.31
C GLY A 324 13.38 -20.12 7.24
N HIS A 325 14.23 -21.00 7.75
CA HIS A 325 15.30 -20.66 8.68
C HIS A 325 16.63 -20.41 7.96
N LEU A 326 17.46 -19.52 8.50
CA LEU A 326 18.85 -19.39 8.07
C LEU A 326 19.60 -20.71 8.34
N PRO A 327 20.17 -21.37 7.31
CA PRO A 327 20.82 -22.66 7.49
C PRO A 327 22.24 -22.50 8.06
N ASN A 328 22.69 -23.48 8.85
CA ASN A 328 24.06 -23.50 9.39
C ASN A 328 25.15 -23.49 8.30
N SER A 329 24.84 -23.94 7.08
CA SER A 329 25.77 -23.86 5.95
C SER A 329 26.16 -22.43 5.58
N LEU A 330 25.40 -21.42 5.99
CA LEU A 330 25.72 -20.01 5.75
C LEU A 330 27.07 -19.62 6.37
N GLY A 331 27.41 -20.18 7.54
CA GLY A 331 28.71 -19.98 8.18
C GLY A 331 29.89 -20.64 7.46
N ASN A 332 29.63 -21.49 6.46
CA ASN A 332 30.63 -22.20 5.66
C ASN A 332 30.76 -21.62 4.24
N LEU A 333 30.12 -20.48 3.95
CA LEU A 333 30.34 -19.78 2.68
C LEU A 333 31.79 -19.29 2.57
N SER A 334 32.14 -18.73 1.39
CA SER A 334 33.50 -18.25 1.13
C SER A 334 34.02 -17.33 2.23
N ALA A 335 35.26 -17.57 2.66
CA ALA A 335 35.99 -16.69 3.56
C ALA A 335 36.29 -15.30 2.95
N GLN A 336 36.10 -15.14 1.63
CA GLN A 336 36.22 -13.85 0.94
C GLN A 336 34.91 -13.06 0.92
N LEU A 337 33.81 -13.61 1.44
CA LEU A 337 32.51 -12.94 1.48
C LEU A 337 32.61 -11.66 2.30
N SER A 338 32.43 -10.52 1.63
CA SER A 338 32.52 -9.19 2.22
C SER A 338 31.16 -8.55 2.41
N GLU A 339 30.16 -8.92 1.61
CA GLU A 339 28.83 -8.31 1.65
C GLU A 339 27.73 -9.38 1.59
N LEU A 340 26.82 -9.34 2.57
CA LEU A 340 25.70 -10.25 2.69
C LEU A 340 24.40 -9.49 2.98
N TYR A 341 23.47 -9.53 2.02
CA TYR A 341 22.16 -8.91 2.12
C TYR A 341 21.06 -9.96 2.03
N LEU A 342 20.27 -10.09 3.08
CA LEU A 342 19.19 -11.07 3.24
C LEU A 342 17.84 -10.42 3.59
N GLY A 343 17.83 -9.13 3.91
CA GLY A 343 16.64 -8.42 4.39
C GLY A 343 15.47 -8.32 3.40
N PHE A 344 14.30 -7.88 3.88
CA PHE A 344 13.05 -7.78 3.11
C PHE A 344 12.65 -9.14 2.49
N ASN A 345 12.51 -10.13 3.36
CA ASN A 345 12.13 -11.52 3.03
C ASN A 345 11.27 -12.11 4.17
N GLU A 346 10.77 -13.32 3.97
CA GLU A 346 9.91 -14.05 4.92
C GLU A 346 10.71 -15.00 5.86
N ILE A 347 12.00 -14.71 6.06
CA ILE A 347 12.94 -15.54 6.84
C ILE A 347 12.60 -15.44 8.32
N HIS A 348 12.57 -16.57 9.05
CA HIS A 348 12.20 -16.61 10.46
C HIS A 348 13.11 -17.53 11.30
N GLY A 349 12.91 -17.49 12.62
CA GLY A 349 13.75 -18.21 13.60
C GLY A 349 15.00 -17.43 13.97
N GLU A 350 15.96 -18.11 14.59
CA GLU A 350 17.13 -17.48 15.18
C GLU A 350 18.27 -17.29 14.17
N ILE A 351 19.15 -16.32 14.45
CA ILE A 351 20.40 -16.12 13.72
C ILE A 351 21.40 -17.21 14.17
N PRO A 352 21.86 -18.10 13.27
CA PRO A 352 22.82 -19.14 13.64
C PRO A 352 24.17 -18.57 14.07
N GLU A 353 24.73 -19.06 15.18
CA GLU A 353 26.03 -18.61 15.70
C GLU A 353 27.17 -18.78 14.69
N VAL A 354 27.05 -19.77 13.80
CA VAL A 354 28.03 -20.09 12.76
C VAL A 354 28.22 -18.98 11.73
N ILE A 355 27.28 -18.03 11.60
CA ILE A 355 27.46 -16.83 10.75
C ILE A 355 28.70 -16.04 11.20
N GLY A 356 29.05 -16.08 12.49
CA GLY A 356 30.27 -15.47 13.03
C GLY A 356 31.59 -16.01 12.47
N ASN A 357 31.56 -17.07 11.66
CA ASN A 357 32.74 -17.57 10.94
C ASN A 357 33.09 -16.72 9.70
N LEU A 358 32.16 -15.88 9.21
CA LEU A 358 32.34 -15.00 8.06
C LEU A 358 33.10 -13.72 8.44
N VAL A 359 34.31 -13.88 8.97
CA VAL A 359 35.12 -12.80 9.56
C VAL A 359 35.51 -11.69 8.58
N GLY A 360 35.41 -11.94 7.27
CA GLY A 360 35.68 -10.98 6.20
C GLY A 360 34.50 -10.02 5.90
N LEU A 361 33.34 -10.18 6.55
CA LEU A 361 32.18 -9.33 6.30
C LEU A 361 32.47 -7.87 6.67
N THR A 362 32.16 -7.01 5.70
CA THR A 362 32.11 -5.54 5.81
C THR A 362 30.67 -5.05 5.89
N VAL A 363 29.72 -5.79 5.33
CA VAL A 363 28.28 -5.49 5.36
C VAL A 363 27.47 -6.74 5.69
N LEU A 364 26.58 -6.61 6.68
CA LEU A 364 25.57 -7.60 7.00
C LEU A 364 24.21 -6.91 7.18
N SER A 365 23.25 -7.21 6.30
CA SER A 365 21.87 -6.75 6.42
C SER A 365 20.89 -7.91 6.40
N ILE A 366 20.08 -8.04 7.46
CA ILE A 366 18.97 -8.99 7.59
C ILE A 366 17.69 -8.26 8.04
N ALA A 367 17.56 -6.99 7.65
CA ALA A 367 16.44 -6.14 8.06
C ALA A 367 15.09 -6.59 7.50
N ASN A 368 14.00 -6.20 8.14
CA ASN A 368 12.64 -6.45 7.65
C ASN A 368 12.41 -7.92 7.29
N THR A 369 12.70 -8.80 8.26
CA THR A 369 12.36 -10.22 8.19
C THR A 369 11.60 -10.62 9.46
N HIS A 370 11.39 -11.91 9.67
CA HIS A 370 10.69 -12.47 10.83
C HIS A 370 11.65 -13.13 11.83
N ILE A 371 12.95 -12.80 11.77
CA ILE A 371 13.97 -13.34 12.66
C ILE A 371 13.70 -12.95 14.12
N ASN A 372 13.94 -13.88 15.03
CA ASN A 372 13.75 -13.73 16.46
C ASN A 372 15.00 -14.20 17.23
N GLY A 373 14.91 -14.24 18.56
CA GLY A 373 16.03 -14.62 19.43
C GLY A 373 16.93 -13.43 19.75
N ILE A 374 18.22 -13.68 19.96
CA ILE A 374 19.23 -12.68 20.35
C ILE A 374 20.28 -12.51 19.25
N ILE A 375 21.03 -11.41 19.27
CA ILE A 375 22.22 -11.27 18.42
C ILE A 375 23.32 -12.21 18.95
N PRO A 376 23.85 -13.15 18.15
CA PRO A 376 24.89 -14.06 18.59
C PRO A 376 26.16 -13.34 19.02
N THR A 377 26.75 -13.75 20.15
CA THR A 377 28.02 -13.19 20.64
C THR A 377 29.19 -13.39 19.67
N THR A 378 29.07 -14.38 18.76
CA THR A 378 30.03 -14.64 17.70
C THR A 378 30.15 -13.49 16.70
N PHE A 379 29.18 -12.56 16.63
CA PHE A 379 29.28 -11.35 15.80
C PHE A 379 30.44 -10.44 16.23
N GLY A 380 30.92 -10.56 17.47
CA GLY A 380 32.14 -9.88 17.92
C GLY A 380 33.41 -10.27 17.15
N LYS A 381 33.36 -11.31 16.29
CA LYS A 381 34.45 -11.70 15.39
C LYS A 381 34.52 -10.86 14.10
N PHE A 382 33.49 -10.08 13.76
CA PHE A 382 33.44 -9.30 12.51
C PHE A 382 34.27 -8.01 12.58
N THR A 383 35.58 -8.14 12.74
CA THR A 383 36.50 -6.99 12.93
C THR A 383 36.54 -5.99 11.77
N MET A 384 36.08 -6.39 10.58
CA MET A 384 36.01 -5.55 9.37
C MET A 384 34.61 -4.96 9.11
N LEU A 385 33.63 -5.22 9.98
CA LEU A 385 32.24 -4.84 9.75
C LEU A 385 32.07 -3.32 9.81
N GLY A 386 31.60 -2.75 8.70
CA GLY A 386 31.26 -1.33 8.58
C GLY A 386 29.76 -1.07 8.71
N LEU A 387 28.92 -1.96 8.19
CA LEU A 387 27.46 -1.83 8.24
C LEU A 387 26.83 -3.07 8.87
N LEU A 388 26.07 -2.87 9.94
CA LEU A 388 25.19 -3.87 10.55
C LEU A 388 23.76 -3.35 10.57
N ASP A 389 22.88 -4.04 9.84
CA ASP A 389 21.48 -3.69 9.73
C ASP A 389 20.58 -4.90 10.04
N LEU A 390 19.86 -4.81 11.17
CA LEU A 390 18.96 -5.83 11.69
C LEU A 390 17.58 -5.24 12.03
N ALA A 391 17.25 -4.04 11.53
CA ALA A 391 16.00 -3.37 11.88
C ALA A 391 14.75 -4.10 11.38
N GLY A 392 13.59 -3.83 11.98
CA GLY A 392 12.31 -4.39 11.54
C GLY A 392 12.21 -5.90 11.70
N ASN A 393 12.71 -6.44 12.81
CA ASN A 393 12.69 -7.87 13.13
C ASN A 393 12.00 -8.12 14.48
N LYS A 394 12.10 -9.35 15.00
CA LYS A 394 11.60 -9.75 16.33
C LYS A 394 12.75 -10.10 17.27
N LEU A 395 13.94 -9.53 17.06
CA LEU A 395 15.11 -9.73 17.92
C LEU A 395 14.82 -9.16 19.31
N SER A 396 15.33 -9.83 20.34
CA SER A 396 15.03 -9.60 21.74
C SER A 396 16.27 -9.74 22.62
N GLY A 397 16.12 -9.58 23.94
CA GLY A 397 17.22 -9.58 24.88
C GLY A 397 18.02 -8.27 24.86
N ASN A 398 19.15 -8.25 25.55
CA ASN A 398 19.98 -7.05 25.64
C ASN A 398 20.86 -6.89 24.41
N ILE A 399 21.07 -5.64 23.99
CA ILE A 399 22.15 -5.31 23.06
C ILE A 399 23.48 -5.66 23.75
N ALA A 400 24.27 -6.54 23.15
CA ALA A 400 25.46 -7.09 23.79
C ALA A 400 26.68 -6.14 23.69
N PRO A 401 27.55 -6.06 24.72
CA PRO A 401 28.67 -5.12 24.73
C PRO A 401 29.72 -5.32 23.63
N PHE A 402 29.78 -6.49 22.98
CA PHE A 402 30.76 -6.77 21.93
C PHE A 402 30.63 -5.84 20.72
N ILE A 403 29.48 -5.18 20.53
CA ILE A 403 29.30 -4.20 19.44
C ILE A 403 30.38 -3.12 19.51
N GLY A 404 30.77 -2.72 20.73
CA GLY A 404 31.87 -1.77 20.95
C GLY A 404 33.26 -2.25 20.48
N ASN A 405 33.42 -3.52 20.14
CA ASN A 405 34.66 -4.06 19.56
C ASN A 405 34.70 -3.91 18.03
N LEU A 406 33.60 -3.52 17.38
CA LEU A 406 33.50 -3.36 15.93
C LEU A 406 34.01 -1.96 15.54
N SER A 407 35.34 -1.80 15.50
CA SER A 407 36.00 -0.49 15.33
C SER A 407 35.80 0.16 13.95
N GLN A 408 35.45 -0.63 12.93
CA GLN A 408 35.16 -0.15 11.57
C GLN A 408 33.69 0.23 11.37
N LEU A 409 32.82 -0.01 12.36
CA LEU A 409 31.39 0.16 12.23
C LEU A 409 31.05 1.65 12.05
N PHE A 410 30.51 1.98 10.88
CA PHE A 410 30.03 3.32 10.54
C PHE A 410 28.50 3.41 10.51
N HIS A 411 27.78 2.29 10.37
CA HIS A 411 26.32 2.23 10.33
C HIS A 411 25.79 1.09 11.19
N LEU A 412 24.99 1.42 12.20
CA LEU A 412 24.33 0.47 13.09
C LEU A 412 22.83 0.75 13.14
N GLU A 413 22.04 -0.21 12.68
CA GLU A 413 20.59 -0.09 12.58
C GLU A 413 19.92 -1.30 13.24
N LEU A 414 19.35 -1.07 14.42
CA LEU A 414 18.67 -2.06 15.27
C LEU A 414 17.22 -1.66 15.58
N GLY A 415 16.71 -0.61 14.94
CA GLY A 415 15.38 -0.06 15.15
C GLY A 415 14.25 -1.07 14.91
N ALA A 416 13.07 -0.81 15.43
CA ALA A 416 11.86 -1.65 15.24
C ALA A 416 12.11 -3.14 15.58
N ASN A 417 12.54 -3.40 16.81
CA ASN A 417 12.79 -4.73 17.36
C ASN A 417 12.19 -4.84 18.78
N ARG A 418 12.61 -5.83 19.57
CA ARG A 418 12.18 -6.07 20.95
C ARG A 418 13.36 -6.07 21.92
N PHE A 419 14.43 -5.33 21.61
CA PHE A 419 15.59 -5.24 22.49
C PHE A 419 15.21 -4.60 23.82
N GLU A 420 15.72 -5.17 24.90
CA GLU A 420 15.45 -4.74 26.28
C GLU A 420 16.75 -4.38 27.01
N GLY A 421 16.63 -3.97 28.28
CA GLY A 421 17.78 -3.54 29.09
C GLY A 421 18.30 -2.16 28.69
N SER A 422 19.51 -1.83 29.12
CA SER A 422 20.14 -0.52 28.87
C SER A 422 20.99 -0.51 27.60
N ILE A 423 21.10 0.66 26.96
CA ILE A 423 22.05 0.87 25.87
C ILE A 423 23.48 0.62 26.39
N PRO A 424 24.29 -0.26 25.77
CA PRO A 424 25.65 -0.52 26.22
C PRO A 424 26.57 0.71 26.03
N PRO A 425 27.28 1.17 27.07
CA PRO A 425 28.26 2.26 26.94
C PRO A 425 29.38 1.95 25.93
N SER A 426 29.68 0.67 25.72
CA SER A 426 30.71 0.23 24.78
C SER A 426 30.45 0.64 23.33
N ILE A 427 29.21 0.96 22.93
CA ILE A 427 28.91 1.52 21.60
C ILE A 427 29.72 2.82 21.36
N GLY A 428 30.01 3.59 22.42
CA GLY A 428 30.89 4.76 22.33
C GLY A 428 32.32 4.47 21.87
N ASN A 429 32.75 3.20 21.82
CA ASN A 429 34.06 2.81 21.27
C ASN A 429 34.08 2.74 19.74
N CYS A 430 32.93 2.73 19.07
CA CYS A 430 32.81 2.68 17.61
C CYS A 430 33.08 4.06 16.98
N GLN A 431 34.32 4.53 17.01
CA GLN A 431 34.68 5.92 16.64
C GLN A 431 34.39 6.31 15.17
N MET A 432 34.15 5.33 14.30
CA MET A 432 33.73 5.54 12.91
C MET A 432 32.21 5.67 12.73
N LEU A 433 31.43 5.51 13.80
CA LEU A 433 29.97 5.46 13.75
C LEU A 433 29.38 6.80 13.30
N GLN A 434 28.67 6.74 12.18
CA GLN A 434 28.03 7.86 11.50
C GLN A 434 26.51 7.81 11.65
N TYR A 435 25.95 6.60 11.62
CA TYR A 435 24.52 6.33 11.72
C TYR A 435 24.24 5.34 12.85
N LEU A 436 23.39 5.76 13.80
CA LEU A 436 22.92 4.94 14.90
C LEU A 436 21.39 5.03 15.00
N ASP A 437 20.72 3.91 14.80
CA ASP A 437 19.29 3.78 15.03
C ASP A 437 19.00 2.63 16.00
N LEU A 438 18.47 2.99 17.18
CA LEU A 438 17.98 2.08 18.22
C LEU A 438 16.49 2.29 18.51
N SER A 439 15.78 3.00 17.63
CA SER A 439 14.38 3.41 17.81
C SER A 439 13.41 2.22 17.91
N GLU A 440 12.18 2.46 18.37
CA GLU A 440 11.11 1.45 18.35
C GLU A 440 11.52 0.12 19.00
N ASN A 441 12.02 0.18 20.23
CA ASN A 441 12.44 -0.97 21.02
C ASN A 441 11.92 -0.87 22.47
N ASN A 442 12.28 -1.82 23.32
CA ASN A 442 11.94 -1.85 24.75
C ASN A 442 13.14 -1.43 25.64
N LEU A 443 14.03 -0.57 25.13
CA LEU A 443 15.24 -0.15 25.86
C LEU A 443 14.87 0.72 27.06
N THR A 444 15.56 0.52 28.17
CA THR A 444 15.35 1.18 29.47
C THR A 444 16.66 1.79 29.98
N GLY A 445 16.63 2.41 31.17
CA GLY A 445 17.82 3.02 31.76
C GLY A 445 18.13 4.39 31.18
N THR A 446 19.37 4.87 31.35
CA THR A 446 19.80 6.21 30.90
C THR A 446 20.61 6.13 29.61
N ILE A 447 20.65 7.23 28.85
CA ILE A 447 21.53 7.36 27.68
C ILE A 447 23.00 7.43 28.17
N PRO A 448 23.89 6.51 27.76
CA PRO A 448 25.30 6.54 28.15
C PRO A 448 26.03 7.79 27.65
N LEU A 449 26.87 8.37 28.51
CA LEU A 449 27.68 9.56 28.16
C LEU A 449 28.65 9.28 27.01
N GLU A 450 29.11 8.03 26.93
CA GLU A 450 30.06 7.54 25.94
C GLU A 450 29.52 7.64 24.50
N LEU A 451 28.20 7.61 24.29
CA LEU A 451 27.61 7.81 22.96
C LEU A 451 27.90 9.20 22.41
N PHE A 452 28.03 10.21 23.28
CA PHE A 452 28.33 11.57 22.87
C PHE A 452 29.82 11.81 22.63
N ASN A 453 30.67 10.81 22.81
CA ASN A 453 32.08 10.88 22.42
C ASN A 453 32.32 10.43 20.96
N LEU A 454 31.25 10.08 20.22
CA LEU A 454 31.31 9.63 18.83
C LEU A 454 31.48 10.82 17.89
N THR A 455 32.72 11.26 17.69
CA THR A 455 33.04 12.49 16.92
C THR A 455 32.59 12.48 15.45
N SER A 456 32.34 11.32 14.86
CA SER A 456 31.97 11.18 13.43
C SER A 456 30.45 11.06 13.18
N GLN A 457 29.60 11.30 14.19
CA GLN A 457 28.18 10.96 14.11
C GLN A 457 27.33 12.02 13.37
N PHE A 458 26.56 11.58 12.39
CA PHE A 458 25.62 12.43 11.62
C PHE A 458 24.15 12.16 11.97
N TYR A 459 23.82 10.94 12.41
CA TYR A 459 22.45 10.50 12.68
C TYR A 459 22.38 9.70 13.98
N MET A 460 21.48 10.10 14.88
CA MET A 460 21.16 9.36 16.11
C MET A 460 19.65 9.35 16.33
N ASP A 461 19.06 8.15 16.29
CA ASP A 461 17.66 7.92 16.62
C ASP A 461 17.54 6.93 17.77
N LEU A 462 17.00 7.42 18.89
CA LEU A 462 16.72 6.68 20.12
C LEU A 462 15.23 6.72 20.48
N SER A 463 14.38 7.12 19.53
CA SER A 463 12.96 7.39 19.76
C SER A 463 12.15 6.13 20.09
N LEU A 464 10.92 6.31 20.58
CA LEU A 464 9.95 5.21 20.79
C LEU A 464 10.53 4.05 21.62
N ASN A 465 11.13 4.38 22.75
CA ASN A 465 11.70 3.46 23.73
C ASN A 465 11.18 3.79 25.14
N SER A 466 11.78 3.20 26.18
CA SER A 466 11.51 3.49 27.60
C SER A 466 12.73 4.11 28.30
N LEU A 467 13.54 4.89 27.57
CA LEU A 467 14.75 5.55 28.10
C LEU A 467 14.36 6.64 29.10
N SER A 468 15.19 6.82 30.12
CA SER A 468 14.93 7.70 31.27
C SER A 468 16.18 8.49 31.65
N GLY A 469 16.10 9.29 32.72
CA GLY A 469 17.18 10.20 33.12
C GLY A 469 17.14 11.52 32.35
N SER A 470 18.24 12.26 32.34
CA SER A 470 18.35 13.56 31.65
C SER A 470 19.26 13.49 30.45
N ILE A 471 19.03 14.37 29.47
CA ILE A 471 19.99 14.59 28.37
C ILE A 471 21.25 15.23 28.98
N PRO A 472 22.45 14.63 28.81
CA PRO A 472 23.69 15.17 29.37
C PRO A 472 24.23 16.34 28.55
N ASP A 473 25.00 17.24 29.18
CA ASP A 473 25.62 18.39 28.49
C ASP A 473 26.66 17.96 27.44
N GLU A 474 27.21 16.76 27.59
CA GLU A 474 28.11 16.09 26.67
C GLU A 474 27.52 15.90 25.26
N VAL A 475 26.19 15.98 25.09
CA VAL A 475 25.55 16.00 23.76
C VAL A 475 26.17 17.06 22.84
N GLY A 476 26.72 18.13 23.40
CA GLY A 476 27.43 19.15 22.64
C GLY A 476 28.77 18.74 22.05
N ASN A 477 29.26 17.51 22.29
CA ASN A 477 30.53 16.98 21.76
C ASN A 477 30.38 16.39 20.34
N ILE A 478 29.16 15.99 19.94
CA ILE A 478 28.85 15.48 18.59
C ILE A 478 28.50 16.64 17.65
N HIS A 479 29.52 17.41 17.25
CA HIS A 479 29.35 18.66 16.52
C HIS A 479 28.71 18.51 15.13
N ASP A 480 28.95 17.37 14.49
CA ASP A 480 28.55 17.10 13.10
C ASP A 480 27.17 16.45 12.97
N ILE A 481 26.45 16.25 14.08
CA ILE A 481 25.12 15.61 14.05
C ILE A 481 24.11 16.46 13.26
N MET A 482 23.40 15.81 12.33
CA MET A 482 22.33 16.39 11.51
C MET A 482 20.95 16.05 12.06
N LEU A 483 20.73 14.80 12.50
CA LEU A 483 19.47 14.36 13.10
C LEU A 483 19.71 13.79 14.49
N LEU A 484 18.99 14.36 15.47
CA LEU A 484 18.92 13.87 16.83
C LEU A 484 17.46 13.66 17.22
N ASP A 485 17.03 12.41 17.27
CA ASP A 485 15.71 12.01 17.74
C ASP A 485 15.79 11.24 19.06
N MET A 486 15.17 11.79 20.10
CA MET A 486 15.00 11.15 21.40
C MET A 486 13.53 11.18 21.83
N SER A 487 12.62 11.30 20.88
CA SER A 487 11.20 11.48 21.13
C SER A 487 10.52 10.22 21.69
N ASN A 488 9.36 10.39 22.31
CA ASN A 488 8.51 9.32 22.83
C ASN A 488 9.27 8.37 23.78
N ASN A 489 9.86 8.93 24.84
CA ASN A 489 10.59 8.23 25.88
C ASN A 489 10.15 8.74 27.28
N HIS A 490 10.90 8.39 28.32
CA HIS A 490 10.73 8.88 29.69
C HIS A 490 11.85 9.84 30.11
N ILE A 491 12.46 10.57 29.16
CA ILE A 491 13.55 11.50 29.42
C ILE A 491 13.01 12.72 30.18
N SER A 492 13.76 13.17 31.19
CA SER A 492 13.38 14.21 32.14
C SER A 492 14.49 15.23 32.33
N GLY A 493 14.31 16.21 33.20
CA GLY A 493 15.29 17.28 33.41
C GLY A 493 15.21 18.36 32.33
N HIS A 494 16.27 19.14 32.15
CA HIS A 494 16.27 20.30 31.26
C HIS A 494 16.87 19.95 29.90
N ILE A 495 16.54 20.73 28.86
CA ILE A 495 17.31 20.72 27.62
C ILE A 495 18.69 21.35 27.92
N PRO A 496 19.80 20.59 27.80
CA PRO A 496 21.12 21.07 28.19
C PRO A 496 21.62 22.20 27.28
N LEU A 497 22.48 23.07 27.81
CA LEU A 497 23.07 24.15 27.02
C LEU A 497 23.95 23.58 25.89
N GLY A 498 24.53 22.40 26.13
CA GLY A 498 25.36 21.64 25.18
C GLY A 498 24.73 21.44 23.81
N VAL A 499 23.40 21.26 23.70
CA VAL A 499 22.70 21.06 22.42
C VAL A 499 23.01 22.19 21.43
N GLY A 500 23.15 23.43 21.92
CA GLY A 500 23.48 24.58 21.07
C GLY A 500 24.87 24.54 20.42
N LYS A 501 25.73 23.58 20.77
CA LYS A 501 27.05 23.36 20.14
C LYS A 501 26.97 22.50 18.87
N CYS A 502 25.86 21.80 18.63
CA CYS A 502 25.65 20.93 17.47
C CYS A 502 25.21 21.76 16.26
N VAL A 503 26.10 22.58 15.71
CA VAL A 503 25.71 23.62 14.73
C VAL A 503 25.20 23.07 13.38
N MET A 504 25.47 21.80 13.06
CA MET A 504 25.00 21.12 11.84
C MET A 504 23.59 20.52 11.95
N LEU A 505 22.98 20.59 13.12
CA LEU A 505 21.73 19.91 13.45
C LEU A 505 20.56 20.50 12.64
N GLU A 506 19.92 19.65 11.82
CA GLU A 506 18.78 19.97 10.95
C GLU A 506 17.45 19.51 11.58
N TYR A 507 17.46 18.38 12.30
CA TYR A 507 16.27 17.79 12.94
C TYR A 507 16.53 17.53 14.42
N LEU A 508 15.82 18.27 15.28
CA LEU A 508 15.82 18.05 16.72
C LEU A 508 14.42 17.64 17.17
N LEU A 509 14.26 16.37 17.53
CA LEU A 509 12.98 15.76 17.89
C LEU A 509 13.06 15.26 19.34
N LEU A 510 12.39 15.97 20.24
CA LEU A 510 12.38 15.68 21.68
C LEU A 510 10.96 15.52 22.23
N GLN A 511 9.96 15.41 21.36
CA GLN A 511 8.56 15.36 21.73
C GLN A 511 8.18 14.12 22.55
N GLY A 512 7.13 14.19 23.35
CA GLY A 512 6.61 13.02 24.08
C GLY A 512 7.55 12.53 25.19
N ASN A 513 8.09 13.47 25.97
CA ASN A 513 9.00 13.21 27.09
C ASN A 513 8.52 13.96 28.35
N SER A 514 9.34 13.98 29.40
CA SER A 514 9.11 14.71 30.65
C SER A 514 10.12 15.86 30.85
N LEU A 515 10.60 16.48 29.76
CA LEU A 515 11.56 17.60 29.82
C LEU A 515 10.92 18.83 30.44
N GLN A 516 11.66 19.56 31.27
CA GLN A 516 11.17 20.71 32.04
C GLN A 516 12.12 21.92 31.95
N GLY A 517 11.67 23.04 32.53
CA GLY A 517 12.41 24.31 32.54
C GLY A 517 12.33 25.05 31.21
N VAL A 518 13.24 25.98 30.96
CA VAL A 518 13.14 26.92 29.81
C VAL A 518 13.80 26.38 28.55
N ILE A 519 13.29 26.79 27.38
CA ILE A 519 13.97 26.57 26.10
C ILE A 519 15.29 27.38 26.12
N PRO A 520 16.46 26.73 26.04
CA PRO A 520 17.74 27.39 26.29
C PRO A 520 18.13 28.35 25.17
N SER A 521 18.73 29.48 25.56
CA SER A 521 19.20 30.51 24.62
C SER A 521 20.33 30.04 23.70
N SER A 522 21.03 28.96 24.06
CA SER A 522 22.09 28.36 23.24
C SER A 522 21.56 27.78 21.92
N LEU A 523 20.26 27.43 21.81
CA LEU A 523 19.68 26.97 20.54
C LEU A 523 19.70 28.04 19.44
N ALA A 524 19.94 29.31 19.79
CA ALA A 524 20.14 30.39 18.81
C ALA A 524 21.33 30.13 17.86
N SER A 525 22.26 29.27 18.27
CA SER A 525 23.44 28.86 17.50
C SER A 525 23.15 27.81 16.42
N LEU A 526 22.01 27.12 16.48
CA LEU A 526 21.63 26.06 15.53
C LEU A 526 21.15 26.67 14.21
N LYS A 527 22.07 27.13 13.37
CA LYS A 527 21.71 27.86 12.14
C LYS A 527 21.14 26.97 11.04
N SER A 528 21.46 25.67 11.04
CA SER A 528 20.98 24.70 10.05
C SER A 528 19.63 24.05 10.41
N ILE A 529 19.08 24.34 11.60
CA ILE A 529 17.86 23.67 12.07
C ILE A 529 16.69 23.93 11.12
N THR A 530 16.06 22.85 10.69
CA THR A 530 14.92 22.83 9.77
C THR A 530 13.65 22.38 10.49
N VAL A 531 13.76 21.38 11.37
CA VAL A 531 12.64 20.84 12.15
C VAL A 531 13.00 20.84 13.63
N LEU A 532 12.18 21.52 14.43
CA LEU A 532 12.31 21.55 15.88
C LEU A 532 10.97 21.13 16.52
N ASP A 533 10.93 19.93 17.09
CA ASP A 533 9.76 19.44 17.83
C ASP A 533 10.10 19.21 19.30
N LEU A 534 9.51 20.06 20.15
CA LEU A 534 9.64 20.05 21.60
C LEU A 534 8.29 19.78 22.27
N SER A 535 7.29 19.29 21.53
CA SER A 535 5.92 19.17 22.01
C SER A 535 5.74 18.07 23.06
N GLN A 536 4.62 18.09 23.77
CA GLN A 536 4.27 17.06 24.78
C GLN A 536 5.39 16.87 25.82
N ASN A 537 5.73 17.96 26.50
CA ASN A 537 6.74 18.02 27.56
C ASN A 537 6.23 18.94 28.70
N HIS A 538 7.11 19.28 29.65
CA HIS A 538 6.85 20.20 30.76
C HIS A 538 7.69 21.48 30.66
N LEU A 539 8.01 21.94 29.44
CA LEU A 539 8.79 23.16 29.22
C LEU A 539 8.00 24.40 29.63
N SER A 540 8.69 25.36 30.24
CA SER A 540 8.15 26.56 30.90
C SER A 540 8.85 27.83 30.44
N GLY A 541 8.33 28.99 30.86
CA GLY A 541 8.86 30.29 30.43
C GLY A 541 8.39 30.69 29.03
N SER A 542 8.99 31.74 28.47
CA SER A 542 8.60 32.28 27.16
C SER A 542 9.24 31.57 25.99
N ILE A 543 8.52 31.49 24.87
CA ILE A 543 9.08 31.09 23.58
C ILE A 543 10.20 32.09 23.20
N PRO A 544 11.46 31.67 23.06
CA PRO A 544 12.54 32.61 22.81
C PRO A 544 12.44 33.28 21.44
N SER A 545 12.57 34.61 21.42
CA SER A 545 12.46 35.42 20.19
C SER A 545 13.56 35.13 19.18
N PHE A 546 14.71 34.55 19.57
CA PHE A 546 15.76 34.21 18.61
C PHE A 546 15.32 33.17 17.58
N LEU A 547 14.31 32.33 17.89
CA LEU A 547 13.78 31.31 16.97
C LEU A 547 13.23 31.94 15.69
N GLN A 548 12.75 33.19 15.78
CA GLN A 548 12.27 33.97 14.63
C GLN A 548 13.39 34.31 13.62
N ASN A 549 14.66 34.25 14.06
CA ASN A 549 15.84 34.62 13.28
C ASN A 549 16.57 33.40 12.69
N LEU A 550 16.03 32.19 12.83
CA LEU A 550 16.58 30.97 12.25
C LEU A 550 15.99 30.80 10.83
N SER A 551 16.77 31.16 9.81
CA SER A 551 16.30 31.28 8.43
C SER A 551 15.91 29.95 7.76
N PHE A 552 16.47 28.84 8.23
CA PHE A 552 16.19 27.51 7.67
C PHE A 552 15.09 26.76 8.43
N LEU A 553 14.59 27.29 9.56
CA LEU A 553 13.57 26.64 10.36
C LEU A 553 12.23 26.61 9.62
N GLN A 554 11.86 25.42 9.16
CA GLN A 554 10.67 25.16 8.35
C GLN A 554 9.51 24.60 9.17
N TYR A 555 9.77 23.96 10.32
CA TYR A 555 8.74 23.42 11.19
C TYR A 555 9.10 23.62 12.66
N LEU A 556 8.17 24.20 13.43
CA LEU A 556 8.31 24.40 14.87
C LEU A 556 7.07 23.91 15.60
N ASN A 557 7.25 22.92 16.47
CA ASN A 557 6.20 22.43 17.33
C ASN A 557 6.63 22.51 18.80
N VAL A 558 5.92 23.35 19.56
CA VAL A 558 6.11 23.53 21.01
C VAL A 558 4.81 23.28 21.78
N SER A 559 3.84 22.62 21.12
CA SER A 559 2.52 22.34 21.69
C SER A 559 2.57 21.45 22.92
N PHE A 560 1.52 21.48 23.74
CA PHE A 560 1.37 20.66 24.94
C PHE A 560 2.57 20.77 25.90
N ASN A 561 2.91 22.01 26.25
CA ASN A 561 3.89 22.38 27.28
C ASN A 561 3.23 23.33 28.31
N VAL A 562 4.03 23.96 29.18
CA VAL A 562 3.58 24.99 30.15
C VAL A 562 4.22 26.35 29.85
N LEU A 563 4.38 26.68 28.56
CA LEU A 563 4.97 27.94 28.09
C LEU A 563 4.03 29.13 28.33
N GLU A 564 4.61 30.31 28.55
CA GLU A 564 3.88 31.55 28.89
C GLU A 564 4.45 32.79 28.19
N GLY A 565 3.61 33.82 27.99
CA GLY A 565 4.04 35.10 27.41
C GLY A 565 3.78 35.22 25.90
N GLU A 566 4.37 36.25 25.30
CA GLU A 566 4.07 36.64 23.91
C GLU A 566 4.69 35.69 22.89
N VAL A 567 3.90 35.26 21.90
CA VAL A 567 4.40 34.49 20.74
C VAL A 567 5.02 35.44 19.71
N PRO A 568 6.27 35.22 19.26
CA PRO A 568 6.87 36.02 18.19
C PRO A 568 6.06 35.97 16.88
N THR A 569 6.29 36.91 15.96
CA THR A 569 5.49 37.05 14.72
C THR A 569 6.29 36.97 13.42
N LYS A 570 7.62 36.83 13.51
CA LYS A 570 8.52 36.82 12.36
C LYS A 570 9.12 35.43 12.12
N GLY A 571 9.70 35.21 10.94
CA GLY A 571 10.31 33.92 10.60
C GLY A 571 9.29 32.79 10.57
N VAL A 572 9.62 31.65 11.17
CA VAL A 572 8.71 30.47 11.27
C VAL A 572 7.35 30.82 11.88
N PHE A 573 7.30 31.83 12.77
CA PHE A 573 6.06 32.22 13.43
C PHE A 573 5.07 32.98 12.54
N GLY A 574 5.48 33.40 11.34
CA GLY A 574 4.61 34.04 10.37
C GLY A 574 3.81 33.05 9.50
N ASN A 575 4.01 31.73 9.67
CA ASN A 575 3.37 30.71 8.85
C ASN A 575 2.67 29.66 9.73
N VAL A 576 1.35 29.72 9.80
CA VAL A 576 0.50 28.90 10.69
C VAL A 576 0.57 27.41 10.35
N SER A 577 0.76 27.06 9.07
CA SER A 577 0.79 25.66 8.63
C SER A 577 2.01 24.88 9.16
N VAL A 578 3.03 25.57 9.66
CA VAL A 578 4.28 24.98 10.13
C VAL A 578 4.65 25.32 11.58
N LEU A 579 3.80 26.10 12.25
CA LEU A 579 3.93 26.45 13.66
C LEU A 579 2.80 25.80 14.46
N VAL A 580 3.15 25.04 15.50
CA VAL A 580 2.17 24.41 16.39
C VAL A 580 2.46 24.79 17.84
N VAL A 581 1.55 25.53 18.48
CA VAL A 581 1.70 26.07 19.85
C VAL A 581 0.58 25.66 20.81
N ASN A 582 -0.40 24.88 20.33
CA ASN A 582 -1.61 24.50 21.05
C ASN A 582 -1.30 23.83 22.41
N GLY A 583 -2.21 23.89 23.37
CA GLY A 583 -2.01 23.26 24.69
C GLY A 583 -1.13 24.05 25.66
N ASN A 584 -0.61 25.23 25.30
CA ASN A 584 0.07 26.16 26.20
C ASN A 584 -0.89 27.29 26.62
N SER A 585 -1.57 27.13 27.77
CA SER A 585 -2.69 28.01 28.17
C SER A 585 -2.31 29.45 28.56
N LYS A 586 -1.02 29.73 28.76
CA LYS A 586 -0.52 31.06 29.17
C LYS A 586 0.16 31.83 28.04
N LEU A 587 0.14 31.33 26.80
CA LEU A 587 0.62 32.08 25.65
C LEU A 587 -0.39 33.16 25.25
N CYS A 588 0.13 34.27 24.74
CA CYS A 588 -0.66 35.42 24.29
C CYS A 588 -0.02 36.07 23.06
N GLY A 589 -0.74 36.93 22.35
CA GLY A 589 -0.21 37.67 21.18
C GLY A 589 0.00 36.78 19.95
N GLY A 590 1.09 36.98 19.21
CA GLY A 590 1.35 36.27 17.96
C GLY A 590 0.58 36.82 16.75
N ILE A 591 0.63 36.09 15.63
CA ILE A 591 -0.17 36.41 14.43
C ILE A 591 -1.66 36.08 14.68
N SER A 592 -2.55 36.81 14.02
CA SER A 592 -4.01 36.72 14.22
C SER A 592 -4.57 35.30 14.09
N GLU A 593 -3.99 34.52 13.18
CA GLU A 593 -4.42 33.19 12.80
C GLU A 593 -4.16 32.13 13.90
N LEU A 594 -3.34 32.44 14.91
CA LEU A 594 -3.11 31.58 16.08
C LEU A 594 -4.24 31.63 17.12
N HIS A 595 -5.16 32.60 17.01
CA HIS A 595 -6.31 32.76 17.93
C HIS A 595 -5.93 32.84 19.43
N LEU A 596 -4.73 33.35 19.75
CA LEU A 596 -4.26 33.52 21.13
C LEU A 596 -4.83 34.81 21.77
N PRO A 597 -5.04 34.84 23.09
CA PRO A 597 -5.52 36.03 23.78
C PRO A 597 -4.50 37.19 23.67
N PRO A 598 -4.95 38.45 23.67
CA PRO A 598 -4.03 39.60 23.66
C PRO A 598 -3.21 39.66 24.95
N CYS A 599 -1.91 39.97 24.85
CA CYS A 599 -1.05 40.04 26.02
C CYS A 599 -1.45 41.19 26.96
N PRO A 600 -1.46 40.99 28.29
CA PRO A 600 -1.82 42.03 29.23
C PRO A 600 -0.83 43.20 29.17
N VAL A 601 -1.33 44.39 28.85
CA VAL A 601 -0.55 45.62 28.77
C VAL A 601 -0.07 46.00 30.18
N LYS A 602 1.26 46.03 30.39
CA LYS A 602 1.85 46.49 31.65
C LYS A 602 1.69 48.00 31.80
N SER A 603 0.71 48.44 32.60
CA SER A 603 0.69 49.78 33.19
C SER A 603 1.43 49.81 34.55
N PRO A 604 2.10 50.92 34.91
CA PRO A 604 2.98 51.01 36.07
C PRO A 604 2.21 51.08 37.40
N VAL A 605 2.83 50.48 38.41
CA VAL A 605 2.64 50.58 39.86
C VAL A 605 1.64 51.64 40.35
N LYS A 606 0.59 51.20 41.06
CA LYS A 606 0.02 51.94 42.19
C LYS A 606 -0.25 51.01 43.38
N SER A 607 0.33 51.41 44.49
CA SER A 607 0.20 50.88 45.85
C SER A 607 -1.14 51.23 46.49
N GLU A 608 -1.65 50.36 47.37
CA GLU A 608 -2.17 50.64 48.73
C GLU A 608 -2.78 49.33 49.28
N LYS A 609 -2.19 48.66 50.28
CA LYS A 609 -2.18 48.87 51.75
C LYS A 609 -3.50 48.50 52.46
N HIS A 610 -3.30 47.78 53.58
CA HIS A 610 -4.21 47.33 54.66
C HIS A 610 -4.75 45.88 54.51
N ALA A 611 -4.66 44.99 55.49
CA ALA A 611 -4.15 45.07 56.86
C ALA A 611 -3.72 43.68 57.37
N LYS A 612 -2.71 43.67 58.24
CA LYS A 612 -2.27 42.54 59.06
C LYS A 612 -3.37 42.15 60.05
N HIS A 613 -3.63 40.85 60.24
CA HIS A 613 -3.74 40.16 61.54
C HIS A 613 -4.24 38.73 61.32
N HIS A 614 -3.34 37.73 61.26
CA HIS A 614 -3.64 36.32 61.63
C HIS A 614 -2.34 35.48 61.74
N LYS A 615 -1.27 36.02 62.33
CA LYS A 615 -0.13 35.21 62.79
C LYS A 615 -0.25 34.96 64.30
N PHE A 616 -1.17 34.07 64.67
CA PHE A 616 -1.20 33.47 66.01
C PHE A 616 -1.96 32.12 66.08
N ARG A 617 -2.71 31.72 65.03
CA ARG A 617 -3.44 30.43 65.00
C ARG A 617 -2.66 29.26 64.38
N LEU A 618 -1.49 29.50 63.78
CA LEU A 618 -0.72 28.47 63.08
C LEU A 618 0.11 27.58 64.03
N ILE A 619 0.41 28.05 65.25
CA ILE A 619 1.35 27.36 66.17
C ILE A 619 0.64 26.30 67.03
N VAL A 620 -0.66 26.44 67.30
CA VAL A 620 -1.44 25.46 68.09
C VAL A 620 -1.91 24.27 67.25
N ALA A 621 -2.12 24.46 65.94
CA ALA A 621 -2.58 23.40 65.04
C ALA A 621 -1.48 22.37 64.71
N ILE A 622 -0.21 22.77 64.72
CA ILE A 622 0.93 21.90 64.37
C ILE A 622 1.20 20.88 65.49
N LEU A 623 0.96 21.24 66.75
CA LEU A 623 1.19 20.35 67.89
C LEU A 623 0.09 19.27 68.05
N SER A 624 -1.15 19.55 67.65
CA SER A 624 -2.24 18.55 67.65
C SER A 624 -2.11 17.49 66.56
N VAL A 625 -1.52 17.84 65.42
CA VAL A 625 -1.35 16.92 64.27
C VAL A 625 -0.23 15.90 64.53
N VAL A 626 0.85 16.32 65.22
CA VAL A 626 1.99 15.43 65.51
C VAL A 626 1.61 14.36 66.55
N VAL A 627 0.81 14.70 67.57
CA VAL A 627 0.35 13.73 68.58
C VAL A 627 -0.66 12.73 67.99
N PHE A 628 -1.53 13.17 67.06
CA PHE A 628 -2.49 12.31 66.37
C PHE A 628 -1.80 11.32 65.42
N LEU A 629 -0.71 11.73 64.76
CA LEU A 629 0.07 10.86 63.87
C LEU A 629 0.87 9.78 64.62
N ILE A 630 1.34 10.07 65.84
CA ILE A 630 2.07 9.08 66.67
C ILE A 630 1.11 8.01 67.23
N VAL A 631 -0.13 8.37 67.57
CA VAL A 631 -1.16 7.43 68.02
C VAL A 631 -1.70 6.58 66.86
N LEU A 632 -1.80 7.15 65.65
CA LEU A 632 -2.14 6.40 64.42
C LEU A 632 -1.03 5.43 64.01
N SER A 633 0.23 5.84 64.14
CA SER A 633 1.40 5.00 63.84
C SER A 633 1.50 3.77 64.76
N SER A 634 1.25 3.95 66.05
CA SER A 634 1.31 2.86 67.06
C SER A 634 0.13 1.90 66.99
N THR A 635 -1.07 2.38 66.63
CA THR A 635 -2.24 1.52 66.37
C THR A 635 -2.13 0.77 65.04
N PHE A 636 -1.49 1.36 64.03
CA PHE A 636 -1.20 0.71 62.74
C PHE A 636 -0.12 -0.39 62.85
N ALA A 637 0.93 -0.17 63.65
CA ALA A 637 1.98 -1.15 63.90
C ALA A 637 1.49 -2.40 64.67
N ILE A 638 0.58 -2.22 65.64
CA ILE A 638 -0.02 -3.34 66.38
C ILE A 638 -1.06 -4.09 65.52
N TYR A 639 -1.73 -3.41 64.59
CA TYR A 639 -2.64 -4.06 63.63
C TYR A 639 -1.88 -4.87 62.56
N TRP A 640 -0.70 -4.40 62.11
CA TRP A 640 0.12 -5.09 61.11
C TRP A 640 0.87 -6.32 61.62
N SER A 641 1.16 -6.41 62.91
CA SER A 641 1.86 -7.57 63.49
C SER A 641 0.98 -8.83 63.66
N ARG A 642 -0.30 -8.79 63.29
CA ARG A 642 -1.22 -9.94 63.43
C ARG A 642 -1.81 -10.50 62.13
N LYS A 643 -1.40 -10.03 60.95
CA LYS A 643 -1.98 -10.54 59.70
C LYS A 643 -0.99 -10.59 58.53
N GLU A 644 -0.11 -11.58 58.55
CA GLU A 644 0.66 -11.95 57.37
C GLU A 644 0.02 -13.10 56.58
N ARG A 645 0.18 -12.99 55.26
CA ARG A 645 -0.14 -13.92 54.16
C ARG A 645 -1.57 -13.88 53.58
N LYS A 646 -1.80 -12.92 52.68
CA LYS A 646 -2.29 -13.13 51.31
C LYS A 646 -2.08 -11.85 50.46
N LYS A 647 -1.62 -12.05 49.21
CA LYS A 647 -1.19 -11.04 48.21
C LYS A 647 -2.21 -9.90 48.00
N PRO A 648 -1.79 -8.64 47.83
CA PRO A 648 -2.70 -7.56 47.44
C PRO A 648 -2.90 -7.51 45.91
N SER A 649 -4.16 -7.36 45.54
CA SER A 649 -4.68 -7.05 44.22
C SER A 649 -4.25 -5.65 43.75
N LEU A 650 -3.76 -5.57 42.51
CA LEU A 650 -3.61 -4.32 41.75
C LEU A 650 -4.96 -3.63 41.60
N ASN A 651 -5.01 -2.32 41.87
CA ASN A 651 -5.73 -1.33 41.08
C ASN A 651 -5.50 0.08 41.64
N SER A 652 -4.89 0.95 40.83
CA SER A 652 -5.30 2.35 40.58
C SER A 652 -4.09 3.19 40.12
N SER A 653 -3.71 3.03 38.85
CA SER A 653 -2.92 4.04 38.13
C SER A 653 -3.08 3.80 36.63
N THR A 654 -4.24 4.17 36.07
CA THR A 654 -4.51 3.89 34.64
C THR A 654 -5.27 4.99 33.89
N ILE A 655 -5.39 6.21 34.45
CA ILE A 655 -6.17 7.31 33.82
C ILE A 655 -5.35 8.62 33.75
N ASP A 656 -4.09 8.55 33.30
CA ASP A 656 -3.22 9.75 33.14
C ASP A 656 -2.80 10.04 31.69
N GLN A 657 -3.38 9.35 30.69
CA GLN A 657 -3.01 9.48 29.27
C GLN A 657 -4.01 10.26 28.38
N LEU A 658 -5.18 10.68 28.90
CA LEU A 658 -6.14 11.54 28.17
C LEU A 658 -6.04 12.99 28.68
N ALA A 659 -5.97 13.97 27.78
CA ALA A 659 -5.84 15.40 28.11
C ALA A 659 -7.04 15.92 28.91
N LYS A 660 -6.95 16.00 30.24
CA LYS A 660 -8.11 16.21 31.13
C LYS A 660 -8.73 17.61 30.99
N VAL A 661 -10.03 17.67 30.74
CA VAL A 661 -10.82 18.93 30.75
C VAL A 661 -11.28 19.27 32.17
N SER A 662 -11.29 20.56 32.52
CA SER A 662 -11.72 21.02 33.85
C SER A 662 -13.24 21.00 34.02
N TYR A 663 -13.74 20.83 35.25
CA TYR A 663 -15.17 20.95 35.56
C TYR A 663 -15.74 22.31 35.12
N GLN A 664 -14.97 23.39 35.30
CA GLN A 664 -15.39 24.75 34.94
C GLN A 664 -15.66 24.88 33.44
N SER A 665 -14.80 24.32 32.59
CA SER A 665 -14.99 24.32 31.13
C SER A 665 -16.24 23.55 30.71
N LEU A 666 -16.52 22.40 31.35
CA LEU A 666 -17.74 21.64 31.09
C LEU A 666 -18.99 22.35 31.62
N TYR A 667 -18.89 23.00 32.78
CA TYR A 667 -19.98 23.77 33.37
C TYR A 667 -20.35 24.95 32.47
N ASN A 668 -19.38 25.75 32.01
CA ASN A 668 -19.64 26.86 31.10
C ASN A 668 -20.18 26.37 29.74
N GLY A 669 -19.53 25.37 29.15
CA GLY A 669 -19.88 24.86 27.82
C GLY A 669 -21.26 24.20 27.74
N THR A 670 -21.84 23.83 28.88
CA THR A 670 -23.19 23.26 28.99
C THR A 670 -24.22 24.23 29.59
N ASP A 671 -23.85 25.49 29.79
CA ASP A 671 -24.66 26.50 30.49
C ASP A 671 -25.12 26.02 31.88
N GLY A 672 -24.16 25.59 32.69
CA GLY A 672 -24.38 25.07 34.04
C GLY A 672 -25.04 23.69 34.11
N PHE A 673 -24.83 22.84 33.09
CA PHE A 673 -25.57 21.59 32.89
C PHE A 673 -27.09 21.83 32.81
N SER A 674 -27.49 22.88 32.07
CA SER A 674 -28.90 23.23 31.86
C SER A 674 -29.69 22.06 31.26
N THR A 675 -30.95 21.92 31.66
CA THR A 675 -31.89 20.95 31.08
C THR A 675 -32.15 21.19 29.59
N THR A 676 -31.92 22.41 29.09
CA THR A 676 -32.02 22.74 27.66
C THR A 676 -30.92 22.09 26.82
N ASN A 677 -29.79 21.74 27.46
CA ASN A 677 -28.65 21.08 26.83
C ASN A 677 -28.60 19.57 27.14
N LEU A 678 -29.56 19.04 27.90
CA LEU A 678 -29.63 17.61 28.21
C LEU A 678 -30.13 16.83 26.98
N ILE A 679 -29.28 15.97 26.43
CA ILE A 679 -29.59 15.18 25.22
C ILE A 679 -29.90 13.71 25.52
N GLY A 680 -29.56 13.22 26.71
CA GLY A 680 -29.94 11.87 27.15
C GLY A 680 -29.69 11.63 28.63
N CYS A 681 -30.47 10.76 29.26
CA CYS A 681 -30.26 10.38 30.66
C CYS A 681 -30.34 8.86 30.81
N GLY A 682 -29.25 8.24 31.22
CA GLY A 682 -29.14 6.80 31.45
C GLY A 682 -29.16 6.43 32.94
N ASN A 683 -28.95 5.14 33.23
CA ASN A 683 -29.00 4.62 34.60
C ASN A 683 -27.82 5.07 35.48
N PHE A 684 -26.66 5.37 34.91
CA PHE A 684 -25.46 5.75 35.66
C PHE A 684 -24.91 7.12 35.24
N SER A 685 -25.49 7.77 34.24
CA SER A 685 -24.99 9.02 33.67
C SER A 685 -26.08 9.86 33.01
N SER A 686 -25.77 11.13 32.79
CA SER A 686 -26.56 12.08 32.00
C SER A 686 -25.66 12.69 30.93
N VAL A 687 -26.14 12.79 29.70
CA VAL A 687 -25.39 13.29 28.55
C VAL A 687 -25.91 14.67 28.17
N TYR A 688 -25.00 15.64 28.09
CA TYR A 688 -25.27 17.02 27.73
C TYR A 688 -24.60 17.37 26.41
N LYS A 689 -25.27 18.16 25.57
CA LYS A 689 -24.63 18.87 24.46
C LYS A 689 -23.89 20.07 25.04
N GLY A 690 -22.65 20.27 24.64
CA GLY A 690 -21.90 21.46 25.04
C GLY A 690 -20.93 21.93 23.98
N THR A 691 -20.49 23.17 24.11
CA THR A 691 -19.45 23.76 23.26
C THR A 691 -18.22 24.02 24.12
N LEU A 692 -17.06 23.47 23.71
CA LEU A 692 -15.81 23.71 24.44
C LEU A 692 -15.16 25.01 23.94
N GLU A 693 -14.92 25.96 24.85
CA GLU A 693 -14.50 27.35 24.59
C GLU A 693 -13.17 27.52 23.81
N LEU A 694 -12.39 26.45 23.61
CA LEU A 694 -11.08 26.50 22.93
C LEU A 694 -11.14 26.19 21.42
N GLU A 695 -12.25 25.66 20.89
CA GLU A 695 -12.32 25.18 19.49
C GLU A 695 -13.67 25.44 18.78
N ASP A 696 -14.65 26.09 19.42
CA ASP A 696 -16.05 26.17 18.93
C ASP A 696 -16.66 24.80 18.54
N ARG A 697 -16.09 23.73 19.11
CA ARG A 697 -16.43 22.35 18.79
C ARG A 697 -17.61 21.89 19.66
N VAL A 698 -18.68 21.49 19.01
CA VAL A 698 -19.85 20.88 19.66
C VAL A 698 -19.51 19.44 20.07
N VAL A 699 -19.69 19.12 21.34
CA VAL A 699 -19.34 17.82 21.94
C VAL A 699 -20.51 17.23 22.74
N ALA A 700 -20.48 15.92 22.93
CA ALA A 700 -21.38 15.20 23.84
C ALA A 700 -20.64 14.91 25.16
N ILE A 701 -21.16 15.42 26.27
CA ILE A 701 -20.55 15.35 27.60
C ILE A 701 -21.38 14.40 28.47
N LYS A 702 -20.89 13.18 28.66
CA LYS A 702 -21.51 12.14 29.51
C LYS A 702 -21.03 12.30 30.95
N VAL A 703 -21.87 12.88 31.80
CA VAL A 703 -21.62 13.11 33.23
C VAL A 703 -22.10 11.92 34.06
N LEU A 704 -21.25 11.36 34.90
CA LEU A 704 -21.55 10.17 35.70
C LEU A 704 -22.25 10.56 37.02
N ASN A 705 -23.34 9.88 37.35
CA ASN A 705 -24.04 10.04 38.62
C ASN A 705 -23.39 9.17 39.70
N LEU A 706 -22.34 9.70 40.35
CA LEU A 706 -21.54 8.97 41.35
C LEU A 706 -22.31 8.58 42.62
N GLN A 707 -23.50 9.15 42.86
CA GLN A 707 -24.38 8.75 43.97
C GLN A 707 -25.05 7.39 43.73
N ARG A 708 -25.10 6.92 42.47
CA ARG A 708 -25.65 5.60 42.13
C ARG A 708 -24.59 4.50 42.26
N LYS A 709 -24.92 3.46 43.03
CA LYS A 709 -24.05 2.29 43.25
C LYS A 709 -23.73 1.60 41.92
N GLY A 710 -22.46 1.62 41.51
CA GLY A 710 -21.98 1.03 40.26
C GLY A 710 -21.48 2.04 39.22
N ALA A 711 -21.82 3.33 39.34
CA ALA A 711 -21.41 4.36 38.37
C ALA A 711 -19.88 4.50 38.23
N HIS A 712 -19.15 4.39 39.35
CA HIS A 712 -17.67 4.40 39.31
C HIS A 712 -17.10 3.20 38.54
N LYS A 713 -17.69 1.99 38.69
CA LYS A 713 -17.24 0.81 37.93
C LYS A 713 -17.54 0.97 36.44
N SER A 714 -18.66 1.60 36.11
CA SER A 714 -19.04 1.89 34.72
C SER A 714 -18.07 2.86 34.05
N PHE A 715 -17.68 3.94 34.73
CA PHE A 715 -16.65 4.87 34.28
C PHE A 715 -15.31 4.17 33.99
N VAL A 716 -14.87 3.29 34.90
CA VAL A 716 -13.60 2.55 34.74
C VAL A 716 -13.67 1.54 33.58
N ALA A 717 -14.79 0.82 33.44
CA ALA A 717 -14.99 -0.13 32.34
C ALA A 717 -14.96 0.59 30.98
N GLU A 718 -15.65 1.73 30.87
CA GLU A 718 -15.73 2.53 29.66
C GLU A 718 -14.37 3.15 29.31
N CYS A 719 -13.61 3.67 30.30
CA CYS A 719 -12.24 4.15 30.08
C CYS A 719 -11.30 3.02 29.62
N ASN A 720 -11.40 1.82 30.21
CA ASN A 720 -10.53 0.70 29.85
C ASN A 720 -10.83 0.14 28.46
N ALA A 721 -12.11 0.09 28.07
CA ALA A 721 -12.50 -0.32 26.73
C ALA A 721 -12.09 0.73 25.69
N LEU A 722 -12.29 2.03 25.97
CA LEU A 722 -12.06 3.10 25.01
C LEU A 722 -10.60 3.55 24.87
N LYS A 723 -9.70 3.10 25.75
CA LYS A 723 -8.30 3.57 25.78
C LYS A 723 -7.56 3.36 24.46
N ASN A 724 -7.81 2.24 23.79
CA ASN A 724 -7.03 1.78 22.63
C ASN A 724 -7.87 1.42 21.39
N ILE A 725 -9.20 1.59 21.42
CA ILE A 725 -10.05 1.25 20.25
C ILE A 725 -10.04 2.40 19.24
N LYS A 726 -9.76 2.07 17.98
CA LYS A 726 -9.79 3.03 16.86
C LYS A 726 -10.43 2.35 15.65
N HIS A 727 -11.72 2.59 15.47
CA HIS A 727 -12.49 2.03 14.36
C HIS A 727 -13.53 3.05 13.87
N ARG A 728 -13.78 3.10 12.56
CA ARG A 728 -14.67 4.10 11.93
C ARG A 728 -16.15 3.99 12.34
N ASN A 729 -16.57 2.85 12.89
CA ASN A 729 -17.93 2.57 13.33
C ASN A 729 -18.06 2.50 14.87
N LEU A 730 -17.10 3.07 15.61
CA LEU A 730 -17.12 3.17 17.08
C LEU A 730 -16.99 4.63 17.49
N VAL A 731 -17.77 5.06 18.49
CA VAL A 731 -17.69 6.45 18.97
C VAL A 731 -16.34 6.69 19.64
N GLN A 732 -15.61 7.68 19.13
CA GLN A 732 -14.29 8.05 19.65
C GLN A 732 -14.41 8.92 20.91
N ILE A 733 -13.69 8.53 21.97
CA ILE A 733 -13.49 9.39 23.14
C ILE A 733 -12.52 10.51 22.80
N LEU A 734 -12.94 11.76 23.03
CA LEU A 734 -12.08 12.93 22.85
C LEU A 734 -11.21 13.15 24.10
N THR A 735 -11.84 13.10 25.29
CA THR A 735 -11.20 13.35 26.58
C THR A 735 -12.11 12.91 27.74
N CYS A 736 -11.61 12.97 28.98
CA CYS A 736 -12.38 12.77 30.20
C CYS A 736 -12.13 13.89 31.23
N CYS A 737 -13.07 14.05 32.15
CA CYS A 737 -12.93 14.87 33.35
C CYS A 737 -13.01 13.97 34.57
N SER A 738 -12.06 14.12 35.50
CA SER A 738 -12.11 13.52 36.83
C SER A 738 -11.60 14.56 37.82
N SER A 739 -12.50 15.35 38.39
CA SER A 739 -12.18 16.48 39.26
C SER A 739 -13.23 16.62 40.37
N THR A 740 -13.38 17.82 40.95
CA THR A 740 -14.37 18.13 41.98
C THR A 740 -15.25 19.28 41.52
N ASP A 741 -16.55 19.22 41.81
CA ASP A 741 -17.50 20.28 41.50
C ASP A 741 -17.31 21.52 42.41
N TYR A 742 -18.07 22.60 42.17
CA TYR A 742 -18.00 23.82 43.01
C TYR A 742 -18.41 23.61 44.48
N LYS A 743 -18.99 22.45 44.83
CA LYS A 743 -19.35 22.07 46.20
C LYS A 743 -18.31 21.13 46.85
N GLY A 744 -17.20 20.83 46.14
CA GLY A 744 -16.14 19.94 46.61
C GLY A 744 -16.47 18.45 46.52
N GLN A 745 -17.51 18.06 45.77
CA GLN A 745 -17.88 16.65 45.55
C GLN A 745 -17.15 16.07 44.33
N GLU A 746 -16.87 14.77 44.34
CA GLU A 746 -16.23 14.08 43.21
C GLU A 746 -17.10 14.22 41.95
N PHE A 747 -16.48 14.55 40.82
CA PHE A 747 -17.15 14.74 39.53
C PHE A 747 -16.39 13.98 38.43
N LYS A 748 -17.12 13.17 37.65
CA LYS A 748 -16.56 12.43 36.52
C LYS A 748 -17.41 12.60 35.27
N ALA A 749 -16.76 12.85 34.14
CA ALA A 749 -17.41 12.91 32.84
C ALA A 749 -16.52 12.34 31.73
N LEU A 750 -17.14 11.83 30.68
CA LEU A 750 -16.50 11.43 29.42
C LEU A 750 -16.99 12.36 28.31
N ILE A 751 -16.07 12.78 27.44
CA ILE A 751 -16.34 13.73 26.38
C ILE A 751 -16.15 13.01 25.04
N PHE A 752 -17.18 13.04 24.21
CA PHE A 752 -17.24 12.39 22.91
C PHE A 752 -17.53 13.41 21.81
N GLU A 753 -17.25 13.03 20.57
CA GLU A 753 -17.75 13.75 19.41
C GLU A 753 -19.28 13.79 19.41
N TYR A 754 -19.87 14.94 19.06
CA TYR A 754 -21.32 15.09 19.00
C TYR A 754 -21.88 14.58 17.68
N MET A 755 -22.66 13.51 17.74
CA MET A 755 -23.35 12.92 16.60
C MET A 755 -24.65 13.69 16.31
N ARG A 756 -24.67 14.49 15.24
CA ARG A 756 -25.78 15.42 14.97
C ARG A 756 -27.10 14.71 14.63
N ASN A 757 -27.04 13.53 14.01
CA ASN A 757 -28.23 12.75 13.65
C ASN A 757 -28.78 11.92 14.84
N GLY A 758 -28.16 11.99 16.02
CA GLY A 758 -28.69 11.36 17.24
C GLY A 758 -28.58 9.83 17.24
N SER A 759 -29.35 9.16 18.10
CA SER A 759 -29.36 7.70 18.21
C SER A 759 -30.35 7.06 17.24
N LEU A 760 -30.05 5.84 16.81
CA LEU A 760 -30.93 5.02 15.96
C LEU A 760 -32.32 4.84 16.60
N GLU A 761 -32.41 4.80 17.93
CA GLU A 761 -33.69 4.76 18.64
C GLU A 761 -34.64 5.90 18.26
N GLN A 762 -34.13 7.12 18.06
CA GLN A 762 -34.93 8.29 17.68
C GLN A 762 -35.48 8.18 16.25
N TRP A 763 -34.81 7.43 15.38
CA TRP A 763 -35.23 7.18 14.00
C TRP A 763 -36.22 6.01 13.90
N LEU A 764 -36.06 4.99 14.74
CA LEU A 764 -36.97 3.86 14.80
C LEU A 764 -38.26 4.20 15.56
N HIS A 765 -38.19 5.05 16.59
CA HIS A 765 -39.32 5.36 17.49
C HIS A 765 -39.43 6.87 17.77
N PRO A 766 -39.77 7.69 16.76
CA PRO A 766 -39.88 9.14 16.93
C PRO A 766 -41.01 9.50 17.92
N THR A 767 -40.73 10.41 18.86
CA THR A 767 -41.72 10.95 19.81
C THR A 767 -42.46 12.15 19.18
N THR A 768 -43.78 12.22 19.37
CA THR A 768 -44.72 13.16 18.74
C THR A 768 -44.57 14.65 19.14
N THR A 769 -43.44 15.05 19.73
CA THR A 769 -43.31 16.34 20.45
C THR A 769 -42.39 17.40 19.82
N SER A 770 -41.77 17.17 18.65
CA SER A 770 -40.93 18.18 17.99
C SER A 770 -41.44 18.58 16.60
N VAL A 771 -41.30 19.88 16.29
CA VAL A 771 -41.80 20.59 15.09
C VAL A 771 -40.97 20.28 13.80
N GLU A 772 -40.09 19.28 13.85
CA GLU A 772 -39.22 18.90 12.73
C GLU A 772 -39.83 17.76 11.89
N GLN A 773 -39.49 17.71 10.60
CA GLN A 773 -39.98 16.71 9.65
C GLN A 773 -39.82 15.26 10.17
N PRO A 774 -40.72 14.33 9.80
CA PRO A 774 -40.67 12.95 10.28
C PRO A 774 -39.35 12.27 9.87
N ARG A 775 -38.55 11.88 10.87
CA ARG A 775 -37.28 11.16 10.68
C ARG A 775 -37.58 9.70 10.33
N THR A 776 -37.30 9.29 9.08
CA THR A 776 -37.53 7.91 8.60
C THR A 776 -36.27 7.32 7.97
N LEU A 777 -36.04 6.02 8.15
CA LEU A 777 -34.94 5.27 7.53
C LEU A 777 -35.45 4.28 6.50
N SER A 778 -34.95 4.41 5.27
CA SER A 778 -35.19 3.45 4.18
C SER A 778 -34.53 2.09 4.45
N LEU A 779 -34.98 1.04 3.75
CA LEU A 779 -34.37 -0.29 3.83
C LEU A 779 -32.86 -0.29 3.55
N LYS A 780 -32.42 0.51 2.57
CA LYS A 780 -31.00 0.67 2.23
C LYS A 780 -30.18 1.26 3.38
N GLN A 781 -30.72 2.27 4.06
CA GLN A 781 -30.07 2.90 5.20
C GLN A 781 -30.02 1.94 6.39
N ARG A 782 -31.12 1.23 6.69
CA ARG A 782 -31.12 0.23 7.77
C ARG A 782 -30.14 -0.91 7.50
N LEU A 783 -30.02 -1.39 6.25
CA LEU A 783 -29.00 -2.37 5.88
C LEU A 783 -27.57 -1.84 6.07
N SER A 784 -27.32 -0.58 5.68
CA SER A 784 -26.00 0.03 5.85
C SER A 784 -25.63 0.15 7.33
N ILE A 785 -26.59 0.55 8.17
CA ILE A 785 -26.44 0.60 9.63
C ILE A 785 -26.17 -0.81 10.22
N MET A 786 -26.87 -1.85 9.75
CA MET A 786 -26.59 -3.24 10.16
C MET A 786 -25.15 -3.66 9.86
N ILE A 787 -24.63 -3.30 8.68
CA ILE A 787 -23.24 -3.60 8.25
C ILE A 787 -22.24 -2.84 9.11
N ASP A 788 -22.49 -1.56 9.38
CA ASP A 788 -21.64 -0.73 10.22
C ASP A 788 -21.54 -1.27 11.65
N VAL A 789 -22.67 -1.71 12.24
CA VAL A 789 -22.70 -2.31 13.59
C VAL A 789 -22.02 -3.68 13.60
N ALA A 790 -22.21 -4.52 12.58
CA ALA A 790 -21.52 -5.80 12.47
C ALA A 790 -19.99 -5.62 12.33
N SER A 791 -19.56 -4.64 11.54
CA SER A 791 -18.13 -4.28 11.40
C SER A 791 -17.52 -3.80 12.72
N ALA A 792 -18.27 -3.03 13.51
CA ALA A 792 -17.84 -2.61 14.84
C ALA A 792 -17.65 -3.78 15.81
N LEU A 793 -18.59 -4.75 15.82
CA LEU A 793 -18.49 -5.93 16.68
C LEU A 793 -17.35 -6.85 16.28
N GLN A 794 -17.14 -7.08 14.97
CA GLN A 794 -16.03 -7.89 14.47
C GLN A 794 -14.68 -7.33 14.92
N TYR A 795 -14.50 -6.01 14.83
CA TYR A 795 -13.30 -5.34 15.32
C TYR A 795 -13.11 -5.55 16.84
N LEU A 796 -14.17 -5.40 17.64
CA LEU A 796 -14.12 -5.57 19.10
C LEU A 796 -13.83 -7.02 19.51
N HIS A 797 -14.38 -8.00 18.78
CA HIS A 797 -14.29 -9.41 19.12
C HIS A 797 -12.96 -10.03 18.66
N ASP A 798 -12.51 -9.73 17.45
CA ASP A 798 -11.44 -10.49 16.77
C ASP A 798 -10.16 -9.70 16.47
N GLU A 799 -10.26 -8.37 16.33
CA GLU A 799 -9.12 -7.53 15.90
C GLU A 799 -8.43 -6.77 17.05
N CYS A 800 -9.08 -6.66 18.21
CA CYS A 800 -8.51 -6.04 19.41
C CYS A 800 -7.54 -6.99 20.14
N GLU A 801 -6.44 -6.46 20.69
CA GLU A 801 -5.42 -7.21 21.45
C GLU A 801 -6.02 -8.04 22.61
N GLN A 802 -7.04 -7.48 23.26
CA GLN A 802 -7.94 -8.19 24.16
C GLN A 802 -9.35 -8.08 23.60
N SER A 803 -10.03 -9.21 23.43
CA SER A 803 -11.40 -9.24 22.93
C SER A 803 -12.33 -8.47 23.90
N ILE A 804 -13.05 -7.48 23.36
CA ILE A 804 -13.95 -6.61 24.12
C ILE A 804 -15.39 -7.03 23.84
N ILE A 805 -16.12 -7.44 24.89
CA ILE A 805 -17.54 -7.76 24.81
C ILE A 805 -18.33 -6.51 25.24
N HIS A 806 -19.21 -6.01 24.37
CA HIS A 806 -19.96 -4.76 24.56
C HIS A 806 -21.01 -4.86 25.69
N CYS A 807 -21.76 -5.97 25.74
CA CYS A 807 -22.78 -6.33 26.73
C CYS A 807 -24.06 -5.44 26.78
N ASP A 808 -24.12 -4.30 26.09
CA ASP A 808 -25.30 -3.43 26.05
C ASP A 808 -25.67 -2.90 24.65
N LEU A 809 -25.63 -3.75 23.62
CA LEU A 809 -25.98 -3.33 22.26
C LEU A 809 -27.51 -3.17 22.11
N LYS A 810 -27.97 -1.98 21.71
CA LYS A 810 -29.38 -1.60 21.51
C LYS A 810 -29.47 -0.34 20.64
N PRO A 811 -30.64 0.02 20.06
CA PRO A 811 -30.75 1.20 19.19
C PRO A 811 -30.31 2.51 19.85
N GLY A 812 -30.54 2.67 21.15
CA GLY A 812 -30.12 3.87 21.89
C GLY A 812 -28.60 4.07 21.98
N ASN A 813 -27.83 2.99 21.78
CA ASN A 813 -26.37 2.98 21.86
C ASN A 813 -25.71 2.97 20.46
N VAL A 814 -26.49 3.03 19.38
CA VAL A 814 -26.00 3.20 18.01
C VAL A 814 -26.28 4.64 17.58
N LEU A 815 -25.24 5.45 17.40
CA LEU A 815 -25.35 6.85 17.01
C LEU A 815 -25.06 7.04 15.52
N LEU A 816 -25.68 8.03 14.88
CA LEU A 816 -25.51 8.33 13.47
C LEU A 816 -24.78 9.67 13.28
N ASP A 817 -23.72 9.67 12.48
CA ASP A 817 -22.98 10.88 12.12
C ASP A 817 -23.64 11.64 10.95
N ASP A 818 -22.98 12.72 10.51
CA ASP A 818 -23.47 13.61 9.45
C ASP A 818 -23.67 12.89 8.09
N ASP A 819 -22.96 11.78 7.85
CA ASP A 819 -23.04 10.97 6.62
C ASP A 819 -23.96 9.74 6.76
N MET A 820 -24.72 9.65 7.87
CA MET A 820 -25.58 8.51 8.23
C MET A 820 -24.83 7.19 8.46
N ILE A 821 -23.53 7.27 8.79
CA ILE A 821 -22.72 6.11 9.18
C ILE A 821 -23.01 5.80 10.64
N ALA A 822 -23.14 4.51 10.96
CA ALA A 822 -23.44 4.09 12.33
C ALA A 822 -22.17 3.91 13.19
N HIS A 823 -22.25 4.41 14.42
CA HIS A 823 -21.20 4.36 15.43
C HIS A 823 -21.73 3.73 16.73
N VAL A 824 -21.16 2.61 17.15
CA VAL A 824 -21.52 1.95 18.42
C VAL A 824 -20.89 2.69 19.60
N SER A 825 -21.68 2.88 20.66
CA SER A 825 -21.37 3.71 21.83
C SER A 825 -21.81 3.07 23.15
N ASP A 826 -21.42 3.67 24.27
CA ASP A 826 -21.75 3.25 25.66
C ASP A 826 -21.15 1.90 26.10
N PHE A 827 -19.84 1.91 26.36
CA PHE A 827 -19.09 0.77 26.88
C PHE A 827 -19.17 0.64 28.41
N GLY A 828 -20.18 1.24 29.04
CA GLY A 828 -20.32 1.35 30.49
C GLY A 828 -20.39 0.02 31.25
N ILE A 829 -20.70 -1.09 30.57
CA ILE A 829 -20.69 -2.44 31.16
C ILE A 829 -19.81 -3.44 30.39
N ALA A 830 -18.97 -2.96 29.48
CA ALA A 830 -18.11 -3.79 28.64
C ALA A 830 -17.10 -4.61 29.46
N ARG A 831 -16.60 -5.68 28.84
CA ARG A 831 -15.70 -6.67 29.47
C ARG A 831 -14.55 -7.03 28.54
N LEU A 832 -13.34 -7.02 29.09
CA LEU A 832 -12.11 -7.43 28.41
C LEU A 832 -11.81 -8.90 28.74
N LEU A 833 -11.65 -9.74 27.72
CA LEU A 833 -11.23 -11.13 27.88
C LEU A 833 -9.69 -11.22 27.88
N SER A 834 -9.09 -11.70 28.97
CA SER A 834 -7.64 -11.87 29.07
C SER A 834 -7.16 -13.15 28.37
N THR A 835 -6.30 -13.00 27.37
CA THR A 835 -5.62 -14.06 26.60
C THR A 835 -4.50 -14.71 27.42
N THR A 836 -4.84 -15.47 28.47
CA THR A 836 -3.88 -16.42 29.09
C THR A 836 -4.35 -17.84 28.81
N LYS A 837 -3.88 -18.41 27.69
CA LYS A 837 -3.98 -19.86 27.44
C LYS A 837 -3.16 -20.58 28.52
N GLY A 838 -3.85 -21.16 29.49
CA GLY A 838 -3.27 -22.06 30.50
C GLY A 838 -3.17 -21.45 31.90
N ILE A 839 -4.31 -21.39 32.60
CA ILE A 839 -4.53 -21.64 34.04
C ILE A 839 -5.97 -21.18 34.29
N THR A 840 -6.84 -22.12 34.65
CA THR A 840 -8.21 -21.86 35.10
C THR A 840 -8.19 -21.07 36.41
N SER A 841 -8.04 -19.74 36.33
CA SER A 841 -8.37 -18.87 37.45
C SER A 841 -9.86 -18.55 37.40
N LYS A 842 -10.65 -19.35 38.13
CA LYS A 842 -12.00 -18.98 38.55
C LYS A 842 -11.88 -17.70 39.39
N GLN A 843 -12.02 -16.53 38.78
CA GLN A 843 -12.39 -15.32 39.51
C GLN A 843 -13.89 -15.11 39.35
N SER A 844 -14.61 -15.73 40.27
CA SER A 844 -16.01 -15.44 40.57
C SER A 844 -16.19 -13.96 40.90
N SER A 845 -16.85 -13.22 40.00
CA SER A 845 -17.65 -12.05 40.41
C SER A 845 -19.12 -12.44 40.36
N SER A 846 -19.55 -13.10 41.43
CA SER A 846 -20.95 -13.32 41.77
C SER A 846 -21.60 -11.98 42.10
N THR A 847 -22.21 -11.35 41.11
CA THR A 847 -23.35 -10.46 41.33
C THR A 847 -24.48 -10.95 40.42
N LEU A 848 -25.52 -11.50 41.05
CA LEU A 848 -26.84 -11.87 40.51
C LEU A 848 -27.61 -10.64 39.98
N ALA A 849 -26.95 -9.76 39.24
CA ALA A 849 -27.57 -8.64 38.55
C ALA A 849 -27.64 -9.02 37.07
N ILE A 850 -28.85 -9.01 36.50
CA ILE A 850 -29.08 -9.19 35.07
C ILE A 850 -28.15 -8.23 34.31
N LYS A 851 -27.31 -8.77 33.43
CA LYS A 851 -26.33 -8.00 32.65
C LYS A 851 -26.93 -7.72 31.27
N GLY A 852 -26.99 -6.45 30.89
CA GLY A 852 -27.59 -5.98 29.63
C GLY A 852 -28.99 -5.36 29.81
N THR A 853 -29.48 -4.72 28.76
CA THR A 853 -30.80 -4.07 28.74
C THR A 853 -31.93 -5.09 28.56
N VAL A 854 -33.02 -4.92 29.30
CA VAL A 854 -34.23 -5.76 29.21
C VAL A 854 -34.72 -5.82 27.76
N GLY A 855 -34.94 -7.03 27.24
CA GLY A 855 -35.35 -7.28 25.86
C GLY A 855 -34.20 -7.55 24.88
N TYR A 856 -32.97 -7.07 25.16
CA TYR A 856 -31.77 -7.28 24.32
C TYR A 856 -30.76 -8.20 24.99
N ALA A 857 -30.80 -8.30 26.32
CA ALA A 857 -29.92 -9.19 27.08
C ALA A 857 -30.24 -10.67 26.76
N PRO A 858 -29.20 -11.49 26.52
CA PRO A 858 -29.40 -12.89 26.20
C PRO A 858 -29.89 -13.70 27.42
N PRO A 859 -30.74 -14.72 27.23
CA PRO A 859 -31.41 -15.43 28.32
C PRO A 859 -30.42 -16.10 29.29
N GLU A 860 -29.26 -16.56 28.81
CA GLU A 860 -28.24 -17.19 29.65
C GLU A 860 -27.63 -16.25 30.70
N TYR A 861 -27.67 -14.93 30.48
CA TYR A 861 -27.21 -13.95 31.47
C TYR A 861 -28.16 -13.83 32.65
N GLY A 862 -29.45 -14.14 32.46
CA GLY A 862 -30.45 -14.20 33.52
C GLY A 862 -30.29 -15.39 34.47
N VAL A 863 -29.66 -16.48 34.01
CA VAL A 863 -29.37 -17.70 34.81
C VAL A 863 -27.93 -17.75 35.34
N GLY A 864 -27.16 -16.67 35.16
CA GLY A 864 -25.83 -16.50 35.76
C GLY A 864 -24.66 -17.00 34.91
N ALA A 865 -24.82 -17.18 33.59
CA ALA A 865 -23.72 -17.49 32.69
C ALA A 865 -22.68 -16.34 32.60
N GLU A 866 -21.46 -16.69 32.21
CA GLU A 866 -20.40 -15.71 31.95
C GLU A 866 -20.67 -14.94 30.64
N VAL A 867 -20.18 -13.70 30.57
CA VAL A 867 -20.30 -12.90 29.35
C VAL A 867 -19.43 -13.50 28.23
N SER A 868 -19.88 -13.37 27.00
CA SER A 868 -19.24 -13.95 25.82
C SER A 868 -19.55 -13.11 24.58
N THR A 869 -18.74 -13.26 23.53
CA THR A 869 -18.99 -12.65 22.21
C THR A 869 -20.37 -13.05 21.66
N TYR A 870 -20.81 -14.29 21.92
CA TYR A 870 -22.15 -14.78 21.57
C TYR A 870 -23.30 -13.99 22.22
N GLY A 871 -23.08 -13.32 23.35
CA GLY A 871 -24.10 -12.47 23.95
C GLY A 871 -24.32 -11.15 23.22
N ASP A 872 -23.25 -10.59 22.64
CA ASP A 872 -23.36 -9.43 21.73
C ASP A 872 -24.06 -9.84 20.42
N MET A 873 -23.82 -11.07 19.94
CA MET A 873 -24.53 -11.60 18.75
C MET A 873 -26.03 -11.73 18.98
N PHE A 874 -26.46 -12.17 20.16
CA PHE A 874 -27.89 -12.18 20.51
C PHE A 874 -28.49 -10.77 20.47
N SER A 875 -27.78 -9.80 21.07
CA SER A 875 -28.19 -8.39 21.09
C SER A 875 -28.26 -7.80 19.67
N LEU A 876 -27.32 -8.16 18.79
CA LEU A 876 -27.33 -7.79 17.37
C LEU A 876 -28.54 -8.36 16.65
N GLY A 877 -28.89 -9.62 16.90
CA GLY A 877 -30.08 -10.27 16.35
C GLY A 877 -31.37 -9.54 16.72
N ILE A 878 -31.55 -9.21 18.01
CA ILE A 878 -32.70 -8.43 18.47
C ILE A 878 -32.75 -7.04 17.82
N LEU A 879 -31.61 -6.34 17.76
CA LEU A 879 -31.47 -5.04 17.13
C LEU A 879 -31.85 -5.07 15.63
N MET A 880 -31.45 -6.12 14.91
CA MET A 880 -31.83 -6.32 13.52
C MET A 880 -33.33 -6.56 13.36
N LEU A 881 -33.93 -7.40 14.20
CA LEU A 881 -35.36 -7.68 14.15
C LEU A 881 -36.20 -6.45 14.48
N GLU A 882 -35.76 -5.61 15.42
CA GLU A 882 -36.39 -4.32 15.70
C GLU A 882 -36.23 -3.33 14.54
N MET A 883 -35.06 -3.27 13.90
CA MET A 883 -34.87 -2.46 12.69
C MET A 883 -35.74 -2.93 11.52
N LEU A 884 -36.16 -4.18 11.45
CA LEU A 884 -37.02 -4.68 10.37
C LEU A 884 -38.51 -4.55 10.70
N THR A 885 -38.90 -4.78 11.95
CA THR A 885 -40.31 -4.75 12.38
C THR A 885 -40.78 -3.38 12.86
N GLY A 886 -39.86 -2.52 13.27
CA GLY A 886 -40.16 -1.23 13.89
C GLY A 886 -40.81 -1.37 15.27
N ARG A 887 -40.72 -2.56 15.90
CA ARG A 887 -41.34 -2.87 17.20
C ARG A 887 -40.29 -3.04 18.27
N ARG A 888 -40.54 -2.48 19.46
CA ARG A 888 -39.64 -2.61 20.60
C ARG A 888 -39.71 -4.03 21.16
N PRO A 889 -38.59 -4.65 21.58
CA PRO A 889 -38.65 -5.95 22.30
C PRO A 889 -39.46 -5.91 23.61
N THR A 890 -39.74 -4.70 24.12
CA THR A 890 -40.53 -4.43 25.33
C THR A 890 -41.92 -3.85 25.02
N ASP A 891 -42.40 -3.99 23.78
CA ASP A 891 -43.75 -3.55 23.38
C ASP A 891 -44.82 -4.31 24.19
N GLU A 892 -45.91 -3.64 24.58
CA GLU A 892 -46.96 -4.19 25.43
C GLU A 892 -47.63 -5.42 24.78
N MET A 893 -47.51 -5.58 23.46
CA MET A 893 -48.02 -6.76 22.76
C MET A 893 -47.30 -8.08 23.10
N PHE A 894 -46.14 -8.05 23.75
CA PHE A 894 -45.34 -9.23 24.10
C PHE A 894 -45.59 -9.72 25.54
N GLU A 895 -46.86 -9.98 25.87
CA GLU A 895 -47.29 -10.60 27.15
C GLU A 895 -47.26 -12.14 27.07
N ASP A 896 -47.42 -12.83 28.21
CA ASP A 896 -47.51 -14.31 28.32
C ASP A 896 -46.35 -15.14 27.73
N GLY A 897 -45.12 -14.63 27.81
CA GLY A 897 -43.91 -15.35 27.38
C GLY A 897 -43.63 -15.28 25.88
N GLN A 898 -44.37 -14.46 25.13
CA GLN A 898 -44.01 -14.09 23.76
C GLN A 898 -42.88 -13.06 23.75
N ASN A 899 -42.06 -13.08 22.70
CA ASN A 899 -40.97 -12.13 22.49
C ASN A 899 -40.82 -11.86 20.98
N ILE A 900 -40.01 -10.86 20.62
CA ILE A 900 -39.82 -10.45 19.22
C ILE A 900 -39.30 -11.60 18.33
N CYS A 901 -38.48 -12.51 18.88
CA CYS A 901 -37.99 -13.68 18.14
C CYS A 901 -39.12 -14.64 17.80
N ASN A 902 -39.98 -14.99 18.77
CA ASN A 902 -41.13 -15.87 18.55
C ASN A 902 -42.16 -15.22 17.62
N PHE A 903 -42.38 -13.91 17.75
CA PHE A 903 -43.27 -13.13 16.90
C PHE A 903 -42.82 -13.14 15.42
N VAL A 904 -41.52 -12.98 15.19
CA VAL A 904 -40.93 -13.08 13.84
C VAL A 904 -40.93 -14.53 13.35
N ALA A 905 -40.53 -15.49 14.19
CA ALA A 905 -40.42 -16.90 13.83
C ALA A 905 -41.74 -17.53 13.39
N ILE A 906 -42.87 -17.16 14.01
CA ILE A 906 -44.22 -17.62 13.63
C ILE A 906 -44.65 -17.04 12.27
N SER A 907 -44.11 -15.88 11.89
CA SER A 907 -44.44 -15.17 10.65
C SER A 907 -43.43 -15.43 9.52
N PHE A 908 -42.27 -16.00 9.84
CA PHE A 908 -41.19 -16.27 8.89
C PHE A 908 -41.41 -17.62 8.17
N PRO A 909 -41.19 -17.73 6.85
CA PRO A 909 -40.87 -16.66 5.89
C PRO A 909 -42.11 -16.03 5.23
N SER A 910 -43.28 -16.67 5.29
CA SER A 910 -44.42 -16.40 4.40
C SER A 910 -45.34 -15.24 4.78
N LYS A 911 -45.22 -14.68 5.99
CA LYS A 911 -46.07 -13.58 6.50
C LYS A 911 -45.25 -12.36 6.93
N LEU A 912 -44.00 -12.23 6.48
CA LEU A 912 -43.08 -11.17 6.92
C LEU A 912 -43.59 -9.75 6.64
N PHE A 913 -44.31 -9.53 5.55
CA PHE A 913 -44.89 -8.21 5.23
C PHE A 913 -45.93 -7.73 6.24
N GLN A 914 -46.58 -8.64 6.98
CA GLN A 914 -47.57 -8.27 8.01
C GLN A 914 -46.89 -7.72 9.28
N ILE A 915 -45.61 -8.02 9.46
CA ILE A 915 -44.84 -7.64 10.65
C ILE A 915 -43.73 -6.63 10.34
N LEU A 916 -43.53 -6.27 9.07
CA LEU A 916 -42.54 -5.31 8.60
C LEU A 916 -42.90 -3.89 9.06
N ASP A 917 -41.89 -3.08 9.40
CA ASP A 917 -42.08 -1.65 9.65
C ASP A 917 -42.65 -0.98 8.39
N PRO A 918 -43.85 -0.38 8.46
CA PRO A 918 -44.47 0.28 7.31
C PRO A 918 -43.62 1.41 6.73
N ARG A 919 -42.68 1.98 7.51
CA ARG A 919 -41.80 3.08 7.08
C ARG A 919 -40.59 2.62 6.28
N LEU A 920 -40.33 1.32 6.18
CA LEU A 920 -39.25 0.78 5.34
C LEU A 920 -39.52 0.96 3.84
N ILE A 921 -40.79 1.21 3.48
CA ILE A 921 -41.31 1.31 2.11
C ILE A 921 -42.23 2.55 2.05
N PRO A 922 -41.94 3.59 1.24
CA PRO A 922 -42.77 4.80 1.18
C PRO A 922 -44.20 4.53 0.71
N ILE A 923 -45.19 5.18 1.36
CA ILE A 923 -46.65 4.93 1.21
C ILE A 923 -47.25 5.53 -0.09
N GLU A 924 -46.47 6.17 -0.97
CA GLU A 924 -47.01 6.81 -2.18
C GLU A 924 -47.41 5.84 -3.32
N GLU A 925 -47.20 4.53 -3.17
CA GLU A 925 -47.68 3.53 -4.13
C GLU A 925 -48.54 2.47 -3.41
N ASN A 926 -49.87 2.64 -3.50
CA ASN A 926 -50.88 1.75 -2.91
C ASN A 926 -51.09 0.42 -3.69
N ASP A 927 -50.10 -0.06 -4.45
CA ASP A 927 -50.17 -1.33 -5.18
C ASP A 927 -49.07 -2.30 -4.70
N TRP A 928 -49.39 -3.04 -3.64
CA TRP A 928 -48.57 -4.14 -3.10
C TRP A 928 -48.53 -5.36 -4.05
N ASN A 929 -47.67 -5.30 -5.06
CA ASN A 929 -47.04 -6.48 -5.66
C ASN A 929 -45.51 -6.32 -5.57
N LEU A 930 -45.00 -6.59 -4.37
CA LEU A 930 -43.60 -6.40 -3.97
C LEU A 930 -42.62 -7.08 -4.93
N ASN A 931 -41.58 -6.33 -5.30
CA ASN A 931 -40.39 -6.83 -5.98
C ASN A 931 -39.84 -8.08 -5.25
N PRO A 932 -39.77 -9.26 -5.91
CA PRO A 932 -39.27 -10.51 -5.31
C PRO A 932 -37.86 -10.38 -4.72
N ASP A 933 -37.07 -9.44 -5.24
CA ASP A 933 -35.73 -9.18 -4.73
C ASP A 933 -35.77 -8.44 -3.39
N VAL A 934 -36.72 -7.52 -3.18
CA VAL A 934 -36.92 -6.89 -1.86
C VAL A 934 -37.44 -7.92 -0.87
N GLU A 935 -38.34 -8.81 -1.28
CA GLU A 935 -38.80 -9.93 -0.45
C GLU A 935 -37.65 -10.86 -0.06
N LYS A 936 -36.81 -11.31 -1.01
CA LYS A 936 -35.61 -12.12 -0.74
C LYS A 936 -34.60 -11.40 0.16
N CYS A 937 -34.42 -10.09 -0.02
CA CYS A 937 -33.59 -9.25 0.83
C CYS A 937 -34.12 -9.27 2.27
N LEU A 938 -35.42 -9.01 2.46
CA LEU A 938 -36.05 -9.02 3.76
C LEU A 938 -36.01 -10.41 4.40
N VAL A 939 -36.31 -11.47 3.66
CA VAL A 939 -36.19 -12.87 4.13
C VAL A 939 -34.77 -13.16 4.60
N SER A 940 -33.75 -12.75 3.84
CA SER A 940 -32.34 -12.92 4.22
C SER A 940 -32.00 -12.15 5.50
N LEU A 941 -32.46 -10.90 5.64
CA LEU A 941 -32.20 -10.09 6.83
C LEU A 941 -32.92 -10.61 8.08
N PHE A 942 -34.18 -11.05 7.96
CA PHE A 942 -34.91 -11.71 9.04
C PHE A 942 -34.28 -13.04 9.44
N ARG A 943 -33.78 -13.82 8.47
CA ARG A 943 -33.04 -15.08 8.71
C ARG A 943 -31.77 -14.83 9.52
N ILE A 944 -30.98 -13.81 9.16
CA ILE A 944 -29.77 -13.45 9.91
C ILE A 944 -30.14 -12.97 11.33
N GLY A 945 -31.15 -12.11 11.46
CA GLY A 945 -31.62 -11.63 12.76
C GLY A 945 -32.04 -12.76 13.71
N LEU A 946 -32.80 -13.75 13.19
CA LEU A 946 -33.20 -14.95 13.95
C LEU A 946 -32.00 -15.84 14.29
N ALA A 947 -31.10 -16.08 13.34
CA ALA A 947 -29.89 -16.90 13.56
C ALA A 947 -28.96 -16.29 14.61
N CYS A 948 -28.85 -14.96 14.65
CA CYS A 948 -28.10 -14.26 15.69
C CYS A 948 -28.78 -14.35 17.07
N ALA A 949 -30.12 -14.41 17.11
CA ALA A 949 -30.94 -14.42 18.33
C ALA A 949 -31.35 -15.82 18.81
N MET A 950 -30.64 -16.89 18.40
CA MET A 950 -30.89 -18.26 18.88
C MET A 950 -30.72 -18.38 20.41
N GLU A 951 -31.55 -19.17 21.08
CA GLU A 951 -31.47 -19.35 22.54
C GLU A 951 -30.12 -19.95 22.98
N SER A 952 -29.62 -20.94 22.24
CA SER A 952 -28.34 -21.59 22.51
C SER A 952 -27.17 -20.75 21.97
N PRO A 953 -26.18 -20.33 22.80
CA PRO A 953 -25.06 -19.51 22.36
C PRO A 953 -24.22 -20.12 21.22
N LYS A 954 -24.11 -21.46 21.18
CA LYS A 954 -23.31 -22.17 20.16
C LYS A 954 -23.96 -22.25 18.79
N GLU A 955 -25.27 -22.00 18.73
CA GLU A 955 -26.05 -22.04 17.49
C GLU A 955 -26.19 -20.64 16.87
N ARG A 956 -25.72 -19.60 17.56
CA ARG A 956 -25.73 -18.23 17.05
C ARG A 956 -24.72 -18.08 15.92
N MET A 957 -25.12 -17.37 14.87
CA MET A 957 -24.25 -17.02 13.75
C MET A 957 -23.07 -16.17 14.23
N ASP A 958 -21.86 -16.48 13.75
CA ASP A 958 -20.64 -15.75 14.09
C ASP A 958 -20.59 -14.37 13.40
N VAL A 959 -19.93 -13.40 14.02
CA VAL A 959 -19.89 -12.02 13.52
C VAL A 959 -19.22 -11.91 12.15
N VAL A 960 -18.23 -12.75 11.86
CA VAL A 960 -17.55 -12.79 10.55
C VAL A 960 -18.52 -13.25 9.46
N ASP A 961 -19.33 -14.26 9.77
CA ASP A 961 -20.34 -14.79 8.85
C ASP A 961 -21.47 -13.78 8.62
N VAL A 962 -21.94 -13.11 9.69
CA VAL A 962 -22.93 -12.02 9.60
C VAL A 962 -22.41 -10.88 8.73
N SER A 963 -21.18 -10.40 8.96
CA SER A 963 -20.55 -9.35 8.16
C SER A 963 -20.45 -9.73 6.68
N SER A 964 -20.05 -10.97 6.38
CA SER A 964 -19.95 -11.49 5.02
C SER A 964 -21.32 -11.54 4.33
N GLU A 965 -22.34 -12.07 5.01
CA GLU A 965 -23.69 -12.21 4.46
C GLU A 965 -24.37 -10.86 4.26
N LEU A 966 -24.24 -9.91 5.20
CA LEU A 966 -24.79 -8.56 5.05
C LEU A 966 -24.13 -7.80 3.89
N GLN A 967 -22.81 -7.95 3.69
CA GLN A 967 -22.11 -7.38 2.54
C GLN A 967 -22.52 -8.06 1.22
N ARG A 968 -22.78 -9.37 1.23
CA ARG A 968 -23.32 -10.11 0.09
C ARG A 968 -24.70 -9.59 -0.29
N ILE A 969 -25.58 -9.41 0.69
CA ILE A 969 -26.91 -8.80 0.53
C ILE A 969 -26.77 -7.36 -0.03
N GLN A 970 -25.88 -6.53 0.52
CA GLN A 970 -25.68 -5.17 0.01
C GLN A 970 -25.22 -5.15 -1.45
N LYS A 971 -24.30 -6.04 -1.84
CA LYS A 971 -23.84 -6.16 -3.23
C LYS A 971 -24.92 -6.68 -4.16
N ALA A 972 -25.69 -7.68 -3.72
CA ALA A 972 -26.76 -8.29 -4.49
C ALA A 972 -27.94 -7.34 -4.73
N PHE A 973 -28.31 -6.52 -3.74
CA PHE A 973 -29.52 -5.69 -3.80
C PHE A 973 -29.27 -4.20 -4.11
N PHE A 974 -28.07 -3.66 -3.88
CA PHE A 974 -27.79 -2.22 -4.05
C PHE A 974 -26.63 -1.88 -5.00
N GLY A 975 -26.00 -2.86 -5.65
CA GLY A 975 -25.26 -2.69 -6.91
C GLY A 975 -24.25 -1.55 -7.01
N CYS A 976 -23.52 -1.19 -5.93
CA CYS A 976 -22.42 -0.22 -6.05
C CYS A 976 -21.14 -0.92 -6.53
N GLY A 977 -20.73 -0.60 -7.76
CA GLY A 977 -19.44 -1.05 -8.32
C GLY A 977 -18.28 -0.79 -7.35
N ASN A 978 -17.33 -1.72 -7.29
CA ASN A 978 -16.31 -1.78 -6.24
C ASN A 978 -15.47 -0.49 -6.08
N PHE A 979 -15.39 0.38 -7.10
CA PHE A 979 -14.50 1.54 -7.11
C PHE A 979 -15.14 2.87 -7.59
N SER A 980 -16.40 2.91 -8.02
CA SER A 980 -16.96 4.08 -8.72
C SER A 980 -18.49 4.17 -8.70
N SER A 981 -19.02 5.36 -8.98
CA SER A 981 -20.44 5.63 -9.20
C SER A 981 -20.67 6.24 -10.59
N VAL A 982 -21.71 5.81 -11.30
CA VAL A 982 -22.04 6.31 -12.64
C VAL A 982 -23.23 7.26 -12.57
N TYR A 983 -23.07 8.44 -13.15
CA TYR A 983 -24.06 9.52 -13.20
C TYR A 983 -24.46 9.81 -14.64
N LYS A 984 -25.71 10.20 -14.87
CA LYS A 984 -26.13 10.79 -16.15
C LYS A 984 -25.82 12.29 -16.13
N GLY A 985 -25.17 12.80 -17.17
CA GLY A 985 -24.82 14.22 -17.28
C GLY A 985 -25.06 14.76 -18.70
N THR A 986 -24.99 16.08 -18.83
CA THR A 986 -25.11 16.80 -20.11
C THR A 986 -23.88 17.69 -20.27
N LEU A 987 -23.21 17.62 -21.42
CA LEU A 987 -22.06 18.50 -21.73
C LEU A 987 -22.56 19.82 -22.31
N GLU A 988 -22.33 20.94 -21.61
CA GLU A 988 -22.90 22.28 -21.88
C GLU A 988 -22.61 22.86 -23.27
N LEU A 989 -21.57 22.38 -23.97
CA LEU A 989 -21.18 22.88 -25.29
C LEU A 989 -21.87 22.17 -26.47
N GLU A 990 -22.55 21.04 -26.26
CA GLU A 990 -23.12 20.21 -27.34
C GLU A 990 -24.53 19.64 -27.04
N ASP A 991 -25.11 19.91 -25.86
CA ASP A 991 -26.39 19.33 -25.40
C ASP A 991 -26.40 17.79 -25.43
N ARG A 992 -25.21 17.19 -25.41
CA ARG A 992 -24.98 15.75 -25.53
C ARG A 992 -25.13 15.08 -24.18
N VAL A 993 -26.05 14.11 -24.09
CA VAL A 993 -26.24 13.27 -22.90
C VAL A 993 -25.12 12.24 -22.82
N VAL A 994 -24.45 12.19 -21.67
CA VAL A 994 -23.29 11.31 -21.41
C VAL A 994 -23.45 10.55 -20.10
N ALA A 995 -22.76 9.42 -19.98
CA ALA A 995 -22.59 8.70 -18.73
C ALA A 995 -21.22 9.08 -18.11
N ILE A 996 -21.21 9.48 -16.84
CA ILE A 996 -20.03 9.96 -16.11
C ILE A 996 -19.75 8.99 -14.96
N LYS A 997 -18.71 8.16 -15.09
CA LYS A 997 -18.24 7.27 -14.02
C LYS A 997 -17.22 8.01 -13.17
N VAL A 998 -17.62 8.40 -11.97
CA VAL A 998 -16.75 9.05 -10.97
C VAL A 998 -16.13 7.99 -10.09
N LEU A 999 -14.79 8.01 -9.95
CA LEU A 999 -14.10 7.05 -9.10
C LEU A 999 -14.01 7.52 -7.66
N ASN A 1000 -14.23 6.59 -6.73
CA ASN A 1000 -14.05 6.82 -5.32
C ASN A 1000 -12.57 6.56 -4.94
N LEU A 1001 -11.75 7.61 -4.97
CA LEU A 1001 -10.31 7.51 -4.72
C LEU A 1001 -9.95 7.16 -3.27
N GLN A 1002 -10.90 7.21 -2.34
CA GLN A 1002 -10.71 6.72 -0.97
C GLN A 1002 -10.64 5.19 -0.89
N ARG A 1003 -11.05 4.47 -1.94
CA ARG A 1003 -10.98 3.01 -2.00
C ARG A 1003 -9.65 2.54 -2.61
N LYS A 1004 -8.91 1.72 -1.85
CA LYS A 1004 -7.66 1.08 -2.28
C LYS A 1004 -7.88 0.28 -3.57
N GLY A 1005 -7.29 0.73 -4.67
CA GLY A 1005 -7.45 0.11 -6.00
C GLY A 1005 -8.20 0.97 -7.03
N ALA A 1006 -8.92 2.00 -6.62
CA ALA A 1006 -9.66 2.88 -7.54
C ALA A 1006 -8.73 3.59 -8.56
N HIS A 1007 -7.55 4.05 -8.12
CA HIS A 1007 -6.55 4.63 -9.02
C HIS A 1007 -6.06 3.61 -10.07
N LYS A 1008 -5.89 2.34 -9.68
CA LYS A 1008 -5.51 1.26 -10.61
C LYS A 1008 -6.64 0.93 -11.59
N SER A 1009 -7.90 0.98 -11.14
CA SER A 1009 -9.09 0.81 -12.00
C SER A 1009 -9.18 1.89 -13.07
N PHE A 1010 -8.97 3.16 -12.70
CA PHE A 1010 -8.97 4.28 -13.64
C PHE A 1010 -7.88 4.12 -14.71
N VAL A 1011 -6.66 3.78 -14.29
CA VAL A 1011 -5.53 3.58 -15.21
C VAL A 1011 -5.77 2.36 -16.11
N ALA A 1012 -6.31 1.27 -15.57
CA ALA A 1012 -6.65 0.07 -16.34
C ALA A 1012 -7.71 0.36 -17.42
N GLU A 1013 -8.80 1.06 -17.07
CA GLU A 1013 -9.83 1.48 -18.04
C GLU A 1013 -9.28 2.44 -19.09
N CYS A 1014 -8.50 3.45 -18.68
CA CYS A 1014 -7.85 4.37 -19.61
C CYS A 1014 -6.92 3.63 -20.57
N ASN A 1015 -6.15 2.65 -20.10
CA ASN A 1015 -5.20 1.89 -20.92
C ASN A 1015 -5.90 0.90 -21.85
N ALA A 1016 -6.92 0.19 -21.36
CA ALA A 1016 -7.68 -0.76 -22.17
C ALA A 1016 -8.43 -0.05 -23.30
N LEU A 1017 -9.05 1.11 -23.02
CA LEU A 1017 -9.96 1.77 -23.95
C LEU A 1017 -9.31 2.90 -24.78
N LYS A 1018 -8.01 3.18 -24.59
CA LYS A 1018 -7.30 4.30 -25.25
C LYS A 1018 -7.41 4.29 -26.78
N ASN A 1019 -7.42 3.10 -27.39
CA ASN A 1019 -7.34 2.89 -28.84
C ASN A 1019 -8.38 1.88 -29.38
N ILE A 1020 -9.34 1.44 -28.56
CA ILE A 1020 -10.38 0.49 -29.00
C ILE A 1020 -11.44 1.23 -29.80
N LYS A 1021 -11.78 0.69 -30.98
CA LYS A 1021 -12.90 1.18 -31.80
C LYS A 1021 -13.67 -0.01 -32.36
N HIS A 1022 -14.71 -0.43 -31.65
CA HIS A 1022 -15.61 -1.49 -32.10
C HIS A 1022 -17.06 -1.11 -31.79
N ARG A 1023 -17.97 -1.45 -32.71
CA ARG A 1023 -19.41 -1.12 -32.62
C ARG A 1023 -20.15 -1.77 -31.44
N ASN A 1024 -19.54 -2.76 -30.79
CA ASN A 1024 -20.11 -3.49 -29.65
C ASN A 1024 -19.32 -3.26 -28.35
N LEU A 1025 -18.54 -2.17 -28.27
CA LEU A 1025 -17.78 -1.78 -27.08
C LEU A 1025 -18.12 -0.33 -26.72
N VAL A 1026 -18.32 -0.06 -25.43
CA VAL A 1026 -18.60 1.32 -24.99
C VAL A 1026 -17.38 2.21 -25.25
N GLN A 1027 -17.59 3.30 -25.99
CA GLN A 1027 -16.55 4.25 -26.33
C GLN A 1027 -16.35 5.29 -25.21
N ILE A 1028 -15.09 5.49 -24.80
CA ILE A 1028 -14.71 6.64 -23.96
C ILE A 1028 -14.72 7.89 -24.84
N LEU A 1029 -15.53 8.88 -24.46
CA LEU A 1029 -15.54 10.20 -25.08
C LEU A 1029 -14.37 11.04 -24.58
N THR A 1030 -14.15 11.05 -23.25
CA THR A 1030 -13.02 11.73 -22.61
C THR A 1030 -12.85 11.24 -21.17
N CYS A 1031 -11.75 11.64 -20.51
CA CYS A 1031 -11.52 11.41 -19.10
C CYS A 1031 -11.12 12.70 -18.39
N CYS A 1032 -11.48 12.81 -17.11
CA CYS A 1032 -11.10 13.92 -16.24
C CYS A 1032 -10.16 13.40 -15.15
N SER A 1033 -9.01 14.06 -14.99
CA SER A 1033 -8.10 13.88 -13.87
C SER A 1033 -7.68 15.26 -13.37
N SER A 1034 -8.36 15.76 -12.35
CA SER A 1034 -8.25 17.12 -11.82
C SER A 1034 -8.17 17.11 -10.30
N THR A 1035 -8.04 18.27 -9.68
CA THR A 1035 -8.47 18.49 -8.29
C THR A 1035 -9.91 18.99 -8.27
N ASP A 1036 -10.68 18.59 -7.26
CA ASP A 1036 -12.04 19.11 -7.02
C ASP A 1036 -12.00 20.49 -6.34
N TYR A 1037 -13.17 21.06 -6.08
CA TYR A 1037 -13.31 22.38 -5.44
C TYR A 1037 -12.83 22.43 -3.97
N LYS A 1038 -12.51 21.28 -3.37
CA LYS A 1038 -11.91 21.15 -2.04
C LYS A 1038 -10.40 20.88 -2.09
N GLY A 1039 -9.79 20.88 -3.29
CA GLY A 1039 -8.38 20.59 -3.50
C GLY A 1039 -8.03 19.10 -3.41
N GLN A 1040 -9.01 18.20 -3.44
CA GLN A 1040 -8.80 16.74 -3.41
C GLN A 1040 -8.68 16.18 -4.83
N GLU A 1041 -7.95 15.08 -5.01
CA GLU A 1041 -7.83 14.43 -6.32
C GLU A 1041 -9.23 13.96 -6.81
N PHE A 1042 -9.54 14.21 -8.07
CA PHE A 1042 -10.81 13.86 -8.71
C PHE A 1042 -10.55 13.17 -10.05
N LYS A 1043 -11.14 11.98 -10.23
CA LYS A 1043 -11.05 11.22 -11.48
C LYS A 1043 -12.41 10.75 -11.95
N ALA A 1044 -12.69 10.97 -13.23
CA ALA A 1044 -13.92 10.51 -13.87
C ALA A 1044 -13.69 10.06 -15.32
N LEU A 1045 -14.47 9.09 -15.78
CA LEU A 1045 -14.54 8.64 -17.17
C LEU A 1045 -15.89 9.03 -17.76
N ILE A 1046 -15.87 9.55 -18.99
CA ILE A 1046 -17.07 10.02 -19.67
C ILE A 1046 -17.30 9.15 -20.91
N PHE A 1047 -18.47 8.51 -20.96
CA PHE A 1047 -18.89 7.57 -22.00
C PHE A 1047 -20.15 8.07 -22.71
N GLU A 1048 -20.44 7.48 -23.86
CA GLU A 1048 -21.75 7.61 -24.49
C GLU A 1048 -22.85 7.01 -23.58
N TYR A 1049 -23.98 7.70 -23.49
CA TYR A 1049 -25.10 7.27 -22.67
C TYR A 1049 -25.99 6.28 -23.43
N MET A 1050 -26.06 5.05 -22.93
CA MET A 1050 -26.90 3.98 -23.49
C MET A 1050 -28.32 4.05 -22.90
N ARG A 1051 -29.31 4.46 -23.69
CA ARG A 1051 -30.66 4.77 -23.19
C ARG A 1051 -31.45 3.54 -22.74
N ASN A 1052 -31.21 2.39 -23.36
CA ASN A 1052 -31.90 1.14 -23.03
C ASN A 1052 -31.32 0.42 -21.80
N GLY A 1053 -30.29 1.00 -21.17
CA GLY A 1053 -29.74 0.51 -19.90
C GLY A 1053 -28.93 -0.78 -20.06
N SER A 1054 -28.73 -1.52 -18.97
CA SER A 1054 -27.99 -2.78 -18.98
C SER A 1054 -28.88 -3.97 -19.33
N LEU A 1055 -28.30 -5.00 -19.94
CA LEU A 1055 -28.96 -6.27 -20.24
C LEU A 1055 -29.56 -6.93 -18.99
N GLU A 1056 -28.96 -6.71 -17.83
CA GLU A 1056 -29.51 -7.15 -16.54
C GLU A 1056 -30.94 -6.66 -16.32
N GLN A 1057 -31.25 -5.41 -16.68
CA GLN A 1057 -32.59 -4.84 -16.54
C GLN A 1057 -33.62 -5.48 -17.49
N TRP A 1058 -33.17 -6.12 -18.57
CA TRP A 1058 -34.03 -6.81 -19.53
C TRP A 1058 -34.21 -8.30 -19.20
N LEU A 1059 -33.18 -8.94 -18.63
CA LEU A 1059 -33.26 -10.32 -18.16
C LEU A 1059 -33.96 -10.41 -16.81
N HIS A 1060 -33.81 -9.40 -15.96
CA HIS A 1060 -34.36 -9.35 -14.61
C HIS A 1060 -34.98 -7.97 -14.35
N PRO A 1061 -36.06 -7.61 -15.08
CA PRO A 1061 -36.72 -6.33 -14.91
C PRO A 1061 -37.24 -6.21 -13.48
N THR A 1062 -36.84 -5.13 -12.82
CA THR A 1062 -37.41 -4.74 -11.52
C THR A 1062 -38.81 -4.17 -11.78
N THR A 1063 -39.78 -4.56 -10.97
CA THR A 1063 -41.22 -4.31 -11.18
C THR A 1063 -41.66 -2.85 -11.02
N THR A 1064 -40.75 -1.88 -11.13
CA THR A 1064 -40.92 -0.49 -10.68
C THR A 1064 -41.07 0.56 -11.79
N SER A 1065 -41.40 0.20 -13.04
CA SER A 1065 -41.63 1.22 -14.09
C SER A 1065 -42.99 1.06 -14.77
N VAL A 1066 -43.73 2.16 -14.88
CA VAL A 1066 -45.00 2.34 -15.62
C VAL A 1066 -44.85 2.13 -17.15
N GLU A 1067 -43.65 1.79 -17.62
CA GLU A 1067 -43.38 1.45 -19.02
C GLU A 1067 -43.57 -0.05 -19.27
N GLN A 1068 -44.02 -0.40 -20.48
CA GLN A 1068 -44.28 -1.78 -20.91
C GLN A 1068 -43.19 -2.77 -20.47
N PRO A 1069 -43.55 -4.02 -20.12
CA PRO A 1069 -42.59 -5.03 -19.68
C PRO A 1069 -41.49 -5.22 -20.73
N ARG A 1070 -40.27 -4.80 -20.38
CA ARG A 1070 -39.07 -4.96 -21.19
C ARG A 1070 -38.79 -6.45 -21.33
N THR A 1071 -39.06 -7.01 -22.50
CA THR A 1071 -38.81 -8.42 -22.81
C THR A 1071 -37.93 -8.52 -24.04
N LEU A 1072 -37.06 -9.53 -24.05
CA LEU A 1072 -36.22 -9.86 -25.19
C LEU A 1072 -36.73 -11.14 -25.83
N SER A 1073 -37.13 -11.05 -27.10
CA SER A 1073 -37.42 -12.21 -27.94
C SER A 1073 -36.19 -13.11 -28.11
N LEU A 1074 -36.40 -14.37 -28.50
CA LEU A 1074 -35.29 -15.30 -28.81
C LEU A 1074 -34.33 -14.73 -29.86
N LYS A 1075 -34.86 -14.04 -30.88
CA LYS A 1075 -34.06 -13.40 -31.93
C LYS A 1075 -33.21 -12.24 -31.38
N GLN A 1076 -33.75 -11.44 -30.48
CA GLN A 1076 -33.00 -10.35 -29.83
C GLN A 1076 -31.93 -10.89 -28.89
N ARG A 1077 -32.26 -11.90 -28.06
CA ARG A 1077 -31.25 -12.56 -27.20
C ARG A 1077 -30.13 -13.17 -28.03
N LEU A 1078 -30.44 -13.84 -29.14
CA LEU A 1078 -29.43 -14.34 -30.07
C LEU A 1078 -28.57 -13.21 -30.67
N SER A 1079 -29.18 -12.09 -31.05
CA SER A 1079 -28.44 -10.95 -31.61
C SER A 1079 -27.50 -10.32 -30.57
N ILE A 1080 -27.94 -10.19 -29.33
CA ILE A 1080 -27.12 -9.73 -28.19
C ILE A 1080 -25.97 -10.71 -27.92
N MET A 1081 -26.21 -12.03 -27.95
CA MET A 1081 -25.13 -13.03 -27.82
C MET A 1081 -24.08 -12.88 -28.93
N ILE A 1082 -24.50 -12.61 -30.17
CA ILE A 1082 -23.62 -12.36 -31.31
C ILE A 1082 -22.82 -11.06 -31.12
N ASP A 1083 -23.47 -9.99 -30.68
CA ASP A 1083 -22.83 -8.70 -30.42
C ASP A 1083 -21.76 -8.81 -29.31
N VAL A 1084 -22.06 -9.52 -28.21
CA VAL A 1084 -21.10 -9.76 -27.11
C VAL A 1084 -19.95 -10.68 -27.57
N ALA A 1085 -20.24 -11.73 -28.34
CA ALA A 1085 -19.19 -12.60 -28.90
C ALA A 1085 -18.29 -11.83 -29.88
N SER A 1086 -18.85 -10.94 -30.72
CA SER A 1086 -18.09 -10.07 -31.62
C SER A 1086 -17.21 -9.09 -30.85
N ALA A 1087 -17.72 -8.52 -29.74
CA ALA A 1087 -16.93 -7.66 -28.87
C ALA A 1087 -15.73 -8.39 -28.25
N LEU A 1088 -15.94 -9.59 -27.72
CA LEU A 1088 -14.86 -10.41 -27.15
C LEU A 1088 -13.86 -10.86 -28.22
N GLN A 1089 -14.33 -11.24 -29.41
CA GLN A 1089 -13.46 -11.61 -30.52
C GLN A 1089 -12.54 -10.45 -30.91
N TYR A 1090 -13.08 -9.23 -31.03
CA TYR A 1090 -12.29 -8.04 -31.28
C TYR A 1090 -11.24 -7.82 -30.17
N LEU A 1091 -11.66 -7.88 -28.90
CA LEU A 1091 -10.76 -7.72 -27.75
C LEU A 1091 -9.66 -8.78 -27.71
N HIS A 1092 -9.98 -10.03 -28.02
CA HIS A 1092 -9.07 -11.17 -27.89
C HIS A 1092 -8.09 -11.28 -29.06
N ASP A 1093 -8.55 -11.04 -30.30
CA ASP A 1093 -7.80 -11.36 -31.52
C ASP A 1093 -7.48 -10.17 -32.43
N GLU A 1094 -8.23 -9.06 -32.38
CA GLU A 1094 -8.08 -7.93 -33.31
C GLU A 1094 -7.36 -6.71 -32.70
N CYS A 1095 -7.32 -6.61 -31.35
CA CYS A 1095 -6.51 -5.61 -30.65
C CYS A 1095 -5.00 -5.95 -30.75
N GLU A 1096 -4.14 -4.91 -30.85
CA GLU A 1096 -2.67 -5.06 -30.88
C GLU A 1096 -2.12 -5.86 -29.68
N GLN A 1097 -2.76 -5.71 -28.52
CA GLN A 1097 -2.58 -6.55 -27.35
C GLN A 1097 -3.95 -7.15 -27.00
N SER A 1098 -3.99 -8.46 -26.73
CA SER A 1098 -5.24 -9.15 -26.41
C SER A 1098 -5.76 -8.65 -25.06
N ILE A 1099 -7.00 -8.17 -25.00
CA ILE A 1099 -7.60 -7.58 -23.80
C ILE A 1099 -8.59 -8.57 -23.20
N ILE A 1100 -8.36 -8.97 -21.96
CA ILE A 1100 -9.27 -9.84 -21.21
C ILE A 1100 -10.15 -8.97 -20.30
N HIS A 1101 -11.47 -9.10 -20.44
CA HIS A 1101 -12.45 -8.29 -19.74
C HIS A 1101 -12.49 -8.57 -18.23
N CYS A 1102 -12.41 -9.84 -17.82
CA CYS A 1102 -12.37 -10.33 -16.44
C CYS A 1102 -13.63 -10.13 -15.58
N ASP A 1103 -14.61 -9.32 -16.01
CA ASP A 1103 -15.89 -9.11 -15.29
C ASP A 1103 -17.11 -9.09 -16.22
N LEU A 1104 -17.20 -10.01 -17.18
CA LEU A 1104 -18.36 -10.06 -18.08
C LEU A 1104 -19.60 -10.61 -17.36
N LYS A 1105 -20.69 -9.83 -17.34
CA LYS A 1105 -21.98 -10.16 -16.73
C LYS A 1105 -23.09 -9.29 -17.34
N PRO A 1106 -24.39 -9.61 -17.17
CA PRO A 1106 -25.49 -8.83 -17.75
C PRO A 1106 -25.45 -7.33 -17.39
N GLY A 1107 -25.01 -6.98 -16.17
CA GLY A 1107 -24.90 -5.60 -15.72
C GLY A 1107 -23.85 -4.76 -16.46
N ASN A 1108 -22.88 -5.43 -17.08
CA ASN A 1108 -21.77 -4.80 -17.82
C ASN A 1108 -22.00 -4.82 -19.35
N VAL A 1109 -23.15 -5.33 -19.83
CA VAL A 1109 -23.57 -5.27 -21.23
C VAL A 1109 -24.66 -4.22 -21.36
N LEU A 1110 -24.39 -3.11 -22.05
CA LEU A 1110 -25.33 -2.00 -22.22
C LEU A 1110 -25.99 -2.06 -23.60
N LEU A 1111 -27.25 -1.65 -23.70
CA LEU A 1111 -28.01 -1.64 -24.95
C LEU A 1111 -28.23 -0.21 -25.43
N ASP A 1112 -27.89 0.05 -26.70
CA ASP A 1112 -28.19 1.33 -27.36
C ASP A 1112 -29.64 1.38 -27.87
N ASP A 1113 -29.98 2.49 -28.54
CA ASP A 1113 -31.33 2.77 -29.06
C ASP A 1113 -31.81 1.71 -30.07
N ASP A 1114 -30.88 1.02 -30.76
CA ASP A 1114 -31.16 -0.03 -31.76
C ASP A 1114 -31.12 -1.45 -31.16
N MET A 1115 -31.04 -1.57 -29.84
CA MET A 1115 -30.87 -2.84 -29.11
C MET A 1115 -29.58 -3.59 -29.44
N ILE A 1116 -28.55 -2.87 -29.93
CA ILE A 1116 -27.21 -3.42 -30.14
C ILE A 1116 -26.50 -3.45 -28.80
N ALA A 1117 -25.83 -4.57 -28.51
CA ALA A 1117 -25.13 -4.74 -27.26
C ALA A 1117 -23.72 -4.16 -27.29
N HIS A 1118 -23.35 -3.45 -26.22
CA HIS A 1118 -22.07 -2.81 -25.98
C HIS A 1118 -21.46 -3.28 -24.66
N VAL A 1119 -20.31 -3.96 -24.70
CA VAL A 1119 -19.61 -4.40 -23.48
C VAL A 1119 -18.90 -3.22 -22.81
N SER A 1120 -19.02 -3.13 -21.49
CA SER A 1120 -18.63 -1.99 -20.66
C SER A 1120 -17.96 -2.43 -19.35
N ASP A 1121 -17.38 -1.48 -18.61
CA ASP A 1121 -16.70 -1.67 -17.32
C ASP A 1121 -15.40 -2.51 -17.35
N PHE A 1122 -14.33 -1.89 -17.85
CA PHE A 1122 -12.99 -2.48 -17.97
C PHE A 1122 -12.13 -2.28 -16.70
N GLY A 1123 -12.75 -1.98 -15.56
CA GLY A 1123 -12.06 -1.60 -14.31
C GLY A 1123 -11.05 -2.62 -13.79
N ILE A 1124 -11.24 -3.89 -14.13
CA ILE A 1124 -10.30 -4.97 -13.78
C ILE A 1124 -9.73 -5.70 -15.00
N ALA A 1125 -9.92 -5.14 -16.20
CA ALA A 1125 -9.42 -5.72 -17.44
C ALA A 1125 -7.88 -5.88 -17.43
N ARG A 1126 -7.38 -6.79 -18.27
CA ARG A 1126 -5.96 -7.13 -18.37
C ARG A 1126 -5.52 -7.17 -19.82
N LEU A 1127 -4.39 -6.54 -20.13
CA LEU A 1127 -3.73 -6.62 -21.43
C LEU A 1127 -2.75 -7.81 -21.40
N LEU A 1128 -2.96 -8.80 -22.27
CA LEU A 1128 -2.02 -9.88 -22.57
C LEU A 1128 -1.04 -9.43 -23.64
N SER A 1129 0.26 -9.53 -23.35
CA SER A 1129 1.31 -9.35 -24.35
C SER A 1129 1.24 -10.47 -25.40
N THR A 1130 1.14 -10.12 -26.68
CA THR A 1130 1.11 -11.04 -27.83
C THR A 1130 2.43 -11.79 -27.99
N THR A 1131 2.60 -12.87 -27.22
CA THR A 1131 3.49 -13.98 -27.55
C THR A 1131 2.63 -15.23 -27.67
N LYS A 1132 2.10 -15.50 -28.88
CA LYS A 1132 1.43 -16.77 -29.21
C LYS A 1132 2.49 -17.89 -29.16
N GLY A 1133 2.64 -18.49 -27.97
CA GLY A 1133 3.50 -19.64 -27.72
C GLY A 1133 4.27 -19.54 -26.41
N ILE A 1134 3.93 -20.44 -25.47
CA ILE A 1134 4.53 -20.67 -24.13
C ILE A 1134 3.81 -19.91 -22.99
N THR A 1135 2.88 -20.64 -22.35
CA THR A 1135 2.11 -20.30 -21.15
C THR A 1135 3.00 -19.89 -19.98
N SER A 1136 2.89 -18.65 -19.49
CA SER A 1136 3.75 -18.10 -18.43
C SER A 1136 2.99 -17.49 -17.24
N LYS A 1137 2.74 -18.33 -16.22
CA LYS A 1137 2.67 -18.07 -14.76
C LYS A 1137 2.62 -16.62 -14.20
N GLN A 1138 1.84 -15.63 -14.65
CA GLN A 1138 1.62 -14.35 -13.93
C GLN A 1138 0.87 -14.56 -12.59
N SER A 1139 1.59 -14.65 -11.47
CA SER A 1139 0.97 -14.61 -10.14
C SER A 1139 0.72 -13.17 -9.68
N SER A 1140 -0.53 -12.73 -9.71
CA SER A 1140 -0.98 -11.54 -8.99
C SER A 1140 -1.02 -11.84 -7.48
N SER A 1141 -0.27 -11.10 -6.69
CA SER A 1141 -0.33 -11.14 -5.22
C SER A 1141 -1.57 -10.40 -4.71
N THR A 1142 -2.73 -11.06 -4.74
CA THR A 1142 -3.87 -10.80 -3.86
C THR A 1142 -4.81 -12.00 -3.93
N LEU A 1143 -5.08 -12.62 -2.78
CA LEU A 1143 -6.08 -13.69 -2.59
C LEU A 1143 -7.52 -13.12 -2.63
N ALA A 1144 -7.82 -12.31 -3.66
CA ALA A 1144 -9.15 -11.76 -3.93
C ALA A 1144 -9.67 -12.39 -5.21
N ILE A 1145 -10.87 -13.00 -5.15
CA ILE A 1145 -11.56 -13.58 -6.30
C ILE A 1145 -11.62 -12.52 -7.41
N LYS A 1146 -11.07 -12.84 -8.60
CA LYS A 1146 -11.11 -11.95 -9.76
C LYS A 1146 -12.40 -12.22 -10.53
N GLY A 1147 -13.24 -11.19 -10.67
CA GLY A 1147 -14.55 -11.26 -11.34
C GLY A 1147 -15.73 -11.40 -10.39
N THR A 1148 -16.94 -11.20 -10.91
CA THR A 1148 -18.19 -11.27 -10.14
C THR A 1148 -18.56 -12.71 -9.78
N VAL A 1149 -18.98 -12.94 -8.53
CA VAL A 1149 -19.44 -14.24 -8.03
C VAL A 1149 -20.51 -14.84 -8.96
N GLY A 1150 -20.34 -16.10 -9.35
CA GLY A 1150 -21.21 -16.80 -10.29
C GLY A 1150 -20.80 -16.70 -11.77
N TYR A 1151 -20.09 -15.64 -12.16
CA TYR A 1151 -19.55 -15.45 -13.53
C TYR A 1151 -18.03 -15.61 -13.58
N ALA A 1152 -17.35 -15.47 -12.44
CA ALA A 1152 -15.93 -15.67 -12.31
C ALA A 1152 -15.57 -17.14 -12.57
N PRO A 1153 -14.59 -17.41 -13.45
CA PRO A 1153 -14.22 -18.78 -13.75
C PRO A 1153 -13.56 -19.45 -12.54
N PRO A 1154 -13.85 -20.74 -12.28
CA PRO A 1154 -13.44 -21.42 -11.07
C PRO A 1154 -11.92 -21.46 -10.88
N GLU A 1155 -11.15 -21.51 -11.97
CA GLU A 1155 -9.70 -21.51 -11.92
C GLU A 1155 -9.09 -20.21 -11.34
N TYR A 1156 -9.80 -19.09 -11.37
CA TYR A 1156 -9.31 -17.83 -10.78
C TYR A 1156 -9.34 -17.87 -9.25
N GLY A 1157 -10.23 -18.68 -8.65
CA GLY A 1157 -10.29 -18.89 -7.20
C GLY A 1157 -9.12 -19.70 -6.64
N VAL A 1158 -8.43 -20.49 -7.48
CA VAL A 1158 -7.25 -21.29 -7.10
C VAL A 1158 -5.93 -20.67 -7.58
N GLY A 1159 -5.95 -19.39 -7.97
CA GLY A 1159 -4.75 -18.63 -8.33
C GLY A 1159 -4.23 -18.87 -9.74
N ALA A 1160 -5.06 -19.37 -10.67
CA ALA A 1160 -4.70 -19.41 -12.09
C ALA A 1160 -4.60 -18.00 -12.70
N GLU A 1161 -3.87 -17.91 -13.80
CA GLU A 1161 -3.76 -16.69 -14.57
C GLU A 1161 -5.03 -16.33 -15.31
N VAL A 1162 -5.19 -15.01 -15.52
CA VAL A 1162 -6.24 -14.49 -16.37
C VAL A 1162 -5.93 -14.92 -17.82
N SER A 1163 -6.94 -15.45 -18.52
CA SER A 1163 -6.83 -15.90 -19.91
C SER A 1163 -8.13 -15.61 -20.67
N THR A 1164 -8.07 -15.62 -22.00
CA THR A 1164 -9.25 -15.48 -22.88
C THR A 1164 -10.32 -16.55 -22.56
N TYR A 1165 -9.90 -17.75 -22.17
CA TYR A 1165 -10.81 -18.82 -21.71
C TYR A 1165 -11.63 -18.44 -20.47
N GLY A 1166 -11.17 -17.50 -19.64
CA GLY A 1166 -11.95 -17.02 -18.51
C GLY A 1166 -13.12 -16.14 -18.94
N ASP A 1167 -12.92 -15.25 -19.92
CA ASP A 1167 -14.01 -14.50 -20.54
C ASP A 1167 -15.00 -15.44 -21.25
N MET A 1168 -14.50 -16.53 -21.86
CA MET A 1168 -15.38 -17.54 -22.47
C MET A 1168 -16.25 -18.26 -21.45
N PHE A 1169 -15.74 -18.54 -20.25
CA PHE A 1169 -16.56 -19.08 -19.17
C PHE A 1169 -17.67 -18.10 -18.79
N SER A 1170 -17.33 -16.83 -18.57
CA SER A 1170 -18.31 -15.79 -18.26
C SER A 1170 -19.35 -15.60 -19.38
N LEU A 1171 -18.93 -15.70 -20.66
CA LEU A 1171 -19.85 -15.70 -21.82
C LEU A 1171 -20.80 -16.91 -21.78
N GLY A 1172 -20.29 -18.10 -21.45
CA GLY A 1172 -21.10 -19.30 -21.31
C GLY A 1172 -22.18 -19.16 -20.24
N ILE A 1173 -21.80 -18.65 -19.06
CA ILE A 1173 -22.75 -18.36 -17.97
C ILE A 1173 -23.79 -17.32 -18.40
N LEU A 1174 -23.36 -16.22 -19.04
CA LEU A 1174 -24.25 -15.19 -19.58
C LEU A 1174 -25.24 -15.77 -20.60
N MET A 1175 -24.80 -16.65 -21.50
CA MET A 1175 -25.68 -17.30 -22.47
C MET A 1175 -26.70 -18.22 -21.79
N LEU A 1176 -26.28 -19.01 -20.80
CA LEU A 1176 -27.18 -19.90 -20.05
C LEU A 1176 -28.21 -19.10 -19.24
N GLU A 1177 -27.82 -17.99 -18.63
CA GLU A 1177 -28.75 -17.07 -17.98
C GLU A 1177 -29.71 -16.42 -18.97
N MET A 1178 -29.23 -16.00 -20.15
CA MET A 1178 -30.08 -15.47 -21.23
C MET A 1178 -31.05 -16.52 -21.79
N LEU A 1179 -30.80 -17.82 -21.65
CA LEU A 1179 -31.71 -18.86 -22.11
C LEU A 1179 -32.65 -19.36 -21.02
N THR A 1180 -32.19 -19.41 -19.77
CA THR A 1180 -32.96 -19.94 -18.63
C THR A 1180 -33.71 -18.87 -17.86
N GLY A 1181 -33.28 -17.61 -17.97
CA GLY A 1181 -33.79 -16.49 -17.17
C GLY A 1181 -33.42 -16.59 -15.69
N ARG A 1182 -32.43 -17.42 -15.33
CA ARG A 1182 -32.00 -17.68 -13.95
C ARG A 1182 -30.60 -17.13 -13.70
N ARG A 1183 -30.40 -16.47 -12.56
CA ARG A 1183 -29.09 -15.94 -12.19
C ARG A 1183 -28.20 -17.08 -11.70
N PRO A 1184 -26.89 -17.09 -11.99
CA PRO A 1184 -25.97 -18.10 -11.43
C PRO A 1184 -25.88 -18.05 -9.90
N THR A 1185 -26.38 -16.99 -9.27
CA THR A 1185 -26.47 -16.80 -7.82
C THR A 1185 -27.86 -17.04 -7.25
N ASP A 1186 -28.80 -17.57 -8.04
CA ASP A 1186 -30.12 -17.91 -7.52
C ASP A 1186 -30.02 -18.96 -6.41
N GLU A 1187 -30.79 -18.78 -5.34
CA GLU A 1187 -30.79 -19.64 -4.14
C GLU A 1187 -31.04 -21.13 -4.45
N MET A 1188 -31.63 -21.45 -5.60
CA MET A 1188 -31.84 -22.83 -6.04
C MET A 1188 -30.55 -23.60 -6.36
N PHE A 1189 -29.39 -22.93 -6.40
CA PHE A 1189 -28.08 -23.52 -6.67
C PHE A 1189 -27.22 -23.75 -5.41
N GLU A 1190 -27.85 -23.86 -4.23
CA GLU A 1190 -27.17 -24.28 -2.98
C GLU A 1190 -26.63 -25.74 -3.07
N ASP A 1191 -25.75 -26.14 -2.14
CA ASP A 1191 -25.13 -27.49 -2.05
C ASP A 1191 -24.25 -27.94 -3.25
N GLY A 1192 -23.50 -27.03 -3.84
CA GLY A 1192 -22.53 -27.35 -4.91
C GLY A 1192 -23.16 -27.57 -6.29
N GLN A 1193 -24.45 -27.25 -6.44
CA GLN A 1193 -25.08 -27.10 -7.75
C GLN A 1193 -24.73 -25.73 -8.36
N ASN A 1194 -24.79 -25.63 -9.67
CA ASN A 1194 -24.60 -24.37 -10.40
C ASN A 1194 -25.44 -24.40 -11.69
N ILE A 1195 -25.55 -23.26 -12.36
CA ILE A 1195 -26.36 -23.13 -13.58
C ILE A 1195 -25.94 -24.14 -14.68
N CYS A 1196 -24.66 -24.49 -14.76
CA CYS A 1196 -24.15 -25.48 -15.70
C CYS A 1196 -24.67 -26.88 -15.38
N ASN A 1197 -24.59 -27.31 -14.12
CA ASN A 1197 -25.10 -28.60 -13.65
C ASN A 1197 -26.63 -28.69 -13.82
N PHE A 1198 -27.34 -27.60 -13.51
CA PHE A 1198 -28.79 -27.50 -13.68
C PHE A 1198 -29.23 -27.70 -15.13
N VAL A 1199 -28.53 -27.05 -16.06
CA VAL A 1199 -28.78 -27.20 -17.50
C VAL A 1199 -28.35 -28.60 -17.97
N ALA A 1200 -27.18 -29.08 -17.56
CA ALA A 1200 -26.62 -30.37 -18.00
C ALA A 1200 -27.50 -31.57 -17.63
N ILE A 1201 -28.14 -31.56 -16.45
CA ILE A 1201 -29.06 -32.64 -16.01
C ILE A 1201 -30.33 -32.70 -16.88
N SER A 1202 -30.76 -31.56 -17.42
CA SER A 1202 -31.99 -31.45 -18.21
C SER A 1202 -31.73 -31.47 -19.72
N PHE A 1203 -30.47 -31.31 -20.16
CA PHE A 1203 -30.07 -31.28 -21.55
C PHE A 1203 -29.82 -32.70 -22.11
N PRO A 1204 -30.25 -33.03 -23.35
CA PRO A 1204 -31.08 -32.24 -24.25
C PRO A 1204 -32.60 -32.49 -24.10
N SER A 1205 -33.02 -33.49 -23.34
CA SER A 1205 -34.39 -34.06 -23.42
C SER A 1205 -35.48 -33.30 -22.63
N LYS A 1206 -35.11 -32.35 -21.76
CA LYS A 1206 -36.04 -31.58 -20.92
C LYS A 1206 -35.83 -30.06 -21.02
N LEU A 1207 -35.30 -29.58 -22.16
CA LEU A 1207 -34.94 -28.17 -22.35
C LEU A 1207 -36.08 -27.17 -22.10
N PHE A 1208 -37.30 -27.47 -22.53
CA PHE A 1208 -38.44 -26.58 -22.33
C PHE A 1208 -38.83 -26.40 -20.86
N GLN A 1209 -38.42 -27.29 -19.95
CA GLN A 1209 -38.67 -27.15 -18.51
C GLN A 1209 -37.73 -26.15 -17.83
N ILE A 1210 -36.58 -25.87 -18.47
CA ILE A 1210 -35.55 -24.97 -17.93
C ILE A 1210 -35.42 -23.67 -18.72
N LEU A 1211 -36.13 -23.53 -19.84
CA LEU A 1211 -36.15 -22.34 -20.69
C LEU A 1211 -36.83 -21.17 -19.97
N ASP A 1212 -36.33 -19.96 -20.19
CA ASP A 1212 -37.00 -18.73 -19.75
C ASP A 1212 -38.42 -18.68 -20.34
N PRO A 1213 -39.47 -18.69 -19.51
CA PRO A 1213 -40.85 -18.65 -19.99
C PRO A 1213 -41.15 -17.44 -20.88
N ARG A 1214 -40.39 -16.33 -20.73
CA ARG A 1214 -40.56 -15.10 -21.53
C ARG A 1214 -40.03 -15.21 -22.95
N LEU A 1215 -39.31 -16.29 -23.28
CA LEU A 1215 -38.93 -16.60 -24.66
C LEU A 1215 -40.08 -17.18 -25.48
N ILE A 1216 -41.13 -17.67 -24.81
CA ILE A 1216 -42.32 -18.28 -25.42
C ILE A 1216 -43.42 -17.21 -25.51
N PRO A 1217 -43.84 -16.76 -26.71
CA PRO A 1217 -44.98 -15.86 -26.83
C PRO A 1217 -46.26 -16.56 -26.33
N ILE A 1218 -47.03 -15.88 -25.49
CA ILE A 1218 -48.23 -16.42 -24.81
C ILE A 1218 -49.34 -16.84 -25.80
N GLU A 1219 -49.24 -16.49 -27.09
CA GLU A 1219 -50.27 -16.77 -28.12
C GLU A 1219 -50.01 -17.98 -29.03
N GLU A 1220 -48.88 -18.70 -28.95
CA GLU A 1220 -48.67 -19.92 -29.73
C GLU A 1220 -48.19 -21.10 -28.87
N ASN A 1221 -49.11 -21.98 -28.50
CA ASN A 1221 -48.86 -23.28 -27.86
C ASN A 1221 -48.10 -24.30 -28.77
N ASP A 1222 -47.55 -23.88 -29.92
CA ASP A 1222 -46.97 -24.76 -30.94
C ASP A 1222 -45.43 -24.82 -30.94
N TRP A 1223 -44.73 -24.28 -29.94
CA TRP A 1223 -43.27 -24.45 -29.81
C TRP A 1223 -42.86 -25.92 -29.62
N ASN A 1224 -43.71 -26.72 -28.96
CA ASN A 1224 -43.52 -28.17 -28.84
C ASN A 1224 -43.67 -28.93 -30.17
N LEU A 1225 -44.13 -28.25 -31.24
CA LEU A 1225 -44.38 -28.83 -32.57
C LEU A 1225 -43.47 -28.23 -33.66
N ASN A 1226 -42.65 -27.21 -33.36
CA ASN A 1226 -41.72 -26.61 -34.30
C ASN A 1226 -40.28 -27.16 -34.10
N PRO A 1227 -39.89 -28.23 -34.82
CA PRO A 1227 -38.60 -28.89 -34.63
C PRO A 1227 -37.41 -27.98 -34.94
N ASP A 1228 -37.61 -26.88 -35.66
CA ASP A 1228 -36.54 -25.94 -35.97
C ASP A 1228 -36.24 -25.00 -34.79
N VAL A 1229 -37.24 -24.61 -33.98
CA VAL A 1229 -37.02 -23.84 -32.76
C VAL A 1229 -36.35 -24.69 -31.69
N GLU A 1230 -36.77 -25.94 -31.53
CA GLU A 1230 -36.12 -26.89 -30.63
C GLU A 1230 -34.65 -27.12 -31.02
N LYS A 1231 -34.36 -27.34 -32.31
CA LYS A 1231 -32.97 -27.44 -32.81
C LYS A 1231 -32.18 -26.16 -32.54
N CYS A 1232 -32.78 -24.99 -32.71
CA CYS A 1232 -32.14 -23.71 -32.41
C CYS A 1232 -31.75 -23.64 -30.93
N LEU A 1233 -32.68 -23.93 -30.02
CA LEU A 1233 -32.44 -23.92 -28.56
C LEU A 1233 -31.40 -24.96 -28.15
N VAL A 1234 -31.48 -26.18 -28.68
CA VAL A 1234 -30.49 -27.25 -28.44
C VAL A 1234 -29.09 -26.77 -28.82
N SER A 1235 -28.94 -26.10 -29.97
CA SER A 1235 -27.66 -25.55 -30.40
C SER A 1235 -27.17 -24.43 -29.46
N LEU A 1236 -28.04 -23.51 -29.04
CA LEU A 1236 -27.65 -22.41 -28.15
C LEU A 1236 -27.25 -22.89 -26.75
N PHE A 1237 -28.01 -23.83 -26.17
CA PHE A 1237 -27.65 -24.45 -24.88
C PHE A 1237 -26.35 -25.26 -24.97
N ARG A 1238 -26.12 -25.96 -26.10
CA ARG A 1238 -24.86 -26.67 -26.34
C ARG A 1238 -23.66 -25.73 -26.37
N ILE A 1239 -23.79 -24.57 -27.02
CA ILE A 1239 -22.72 -23.56 -27.06
C ILE A 1239 -22.49 -22.98 -25.66
N GLY A 1240 -23.57 -22.61 -24.94
CA GLY A 1240 -23.46 -22.08 -23.57
C GLY A 1240 -22.75 -23.04 -22.61
N LEU A 1241 -23.11 -24.34 -22.64
CA LEU A 1241 -22.44 -25.39 -21.86
C LEU A 1241 -20.98 -25.58 -22.29
N ALA A 1242 -20.70 -25.62 -23.59
CA ALA A 1242 -19.34 -25.78 -24.11
C ALA A 1242 -18.43 -24.60 -23.72
N CYS A 1243 -18.96 -23.38 -23.63
CA CYS A 1243 -18.21 -22.21 -23.17
C CYS A 1243 -17.95 -22.24 -21.65
N ALA A 1244 -18.88 -22.83 -20.87
CA ALA A 1244 -18.82 -22.87 -19.41
C ALA A 1244 -18.22 -24.16 -18.82
N MET A 1245 -17.43 -24.92 -19.59
CA MET A 1245 -16.75 -26.13 -19.10
C MET A 1245 -15.78 -25.80 -17.96
N GLU A 1246 -15.66 -26.69 -16.97
CA GLU A 1246 -14.75 -26.46 -15.83
C GLU A 1246 -13.28 -26.35 -16.26
N SER A 1247 -12.86 -27.17 -17.22
CA SER A 1247 -11.50 -27.15 -17.78
C SER A 1247 -11.35 -26.05 -18.85
N PRO A 1248 -10.43 -25.08 -18.69
CA PRO A 1248 -10.26 -23.99 -19.65
C PRO A 1248 -9.95 -24.45 -21.08
N LYS A 1249 -9.21 -25.56 -21.24
CA LYS A 1249 -8.79 -26.08 -22.55
C LYS A 1249 -9.91 -26.75 -23.34
N GLU A 1250 -11.02 -27.08 -22.67
CA GLU A 1250 -12.18 -27.72 -23.28
C GLU A 1250 -13.26 -26.70 -23.67
N ARG A 1251 -13.06 -25.42 -23.31
CA ARG A 1251 -13.99 -24.34 -23.67
C ARG A 1251 -13.89 -24.01 -25.15
N MET A 1252 -15.03 -23.71 -25.75
CA MET A 1252 -15.11 -23.27 -27.15
C MET A 1252 -14.40 -21.92 -27.33
N ASP A 1253 -13.68 -21.76 -28.44
CA ASP A 1253 -13.00 -20.51 -28.80
C ASP A 1253 -13.99 -19.44 -29.29
N VAL A 1254 -13.70 -18.16 -29.04
CA VAL A 1254 -14.61 -17.06 -29.37
C VAL A 1254 -14.93 -16.97 -30.86
N VAL A 1255 -13.97 -17.31 -31.73
CA VAL A 1255 -14.16 -17.30 -33.19
C VAL A 1255 -15.16 -18.39 -33.62
N ASP A 1256 -15.08 -19.56 -32.99
CA ASP A 1256 -16.00 -20.67 -33.24
C ASP A 1256 -17.41 -20.36 -32.73
N VAL A 1257 -17.51 -19.78 -31.52
CA VAL A 1257 -18.78 -19.32 -30.93
C VAL A 1257 -19.45 -18.27 -31.83
N SER A 1258 -18.70 -17.24 -32.23
CA SER A 1258 -19.19 -16.17 -33.11
C SER A 1258 -19.70 -16.73 -34.44
N SER A 1259 -18.94 -17.63 -35.06
CA SER A 1259 -19.30 -18.28 -36.33
C SER A 1259 -20.55 -19.15 -36.21
N GLU A 1260 -20.67 -19.94 -35.13
CA GLU A 1260 -21.79 -20.84 -34.93
C GLU A 1260 -23.07 -20.07 -34.57
N LEU A 1261 -22.99 -19.02 -33.75
CA LEU A 1261 -24.13 -18.15 -33.44
C LEU A 1261 -24.64 -17.45 -34.71
N GLN A 1262 -23.76 -16.95 -35.57
CA GLN A 1262 -24.14 -16.39 -36.87
C GLN A 1262 -24.77 -17.44 -37.81
N ARG A 1263 -24.28 -18.68 -37.79
CA ARG A 1263 -24.86 -19.80 -38.55
C ARG A 1263 -26.27 -20.11 -38.07
N ILE A 1264 -26.49 -20.15 -36.76
CA ILE A 1264 -27.81 -20.32 -36.14
C ILE A 1264 -28.73 -19.16 -36.53
N GLN A 1265 -28.25 -17.92 -36.46
CA GLN A 1265 -29.03 -16.74 -36.85
C GLN A 1265 -29.46 -16.81 -38.33
N LYS A 1266 -28.56 -17.21 -39.25
CA LYS A 1266 -28.88 -17.39 -40.67
C LYS A 1266 -29.85 -18.55 -40.92
N ALA A 1267 -29.62 -19.69 -40.26
CA ALA A 1267 -30.42 -20.90 -40.46
C ALA A 1267 -31.87 -20.75 -39.99
N PHE A 1268 -32.08 -20.05 -38.88
CA PHE A 1268 -33.40 -19.97 -38.23
C PHE A 1268 -34.09 -18.60 -38.39
N PHE A 1269 -33.34 -17.52 -38.64
CA PHE A 1269 -33.87 -16.15 -38.73
C PHE A 1269 -33.43 -15.38 -39.99
N GLY A 1270 -32.70 -16.00 -40.91
CA GLY A 1270 -32.32 -15.42 -42.20
C GLY A 1270 -33.47 -15.44 -43.22
N PRO A 1271 -33.40 -14.64 -44.30
CA PRO A 1271 -34.40 -14.68 -45.36
C PRO A 1271 -34.40 -16.06 -46.04
N ARG A 1272 -35.52 -16.78 -46.01
CA ARG A 1272 -35.68 -18.06 -46.74
C ARG A 1272 -35.53 -17.79 -48.24
N SER A 1273 -34.45 -18.30 -48.85
CA SER A 1273 -34.29 -18.26 -50.30
C SER A 1273 -35.40 -19.09 -50.95
N VAL A 1274 -36.26 -18.43 -51.71
CA VAL A 1274 -37.13 -19.07 -52.69
C VAL A 1274 -36.22 -19.70 -53.75
N LEU A 1275 -36.00 -21.00 -53.67
CA LEU A 1275 -35.59 -21.82 -54.81
C LEU A 1275 -36.74 -22.77 -55.09
N GLY A 1276 -37.37 -22.53 -56.24
CA GLY A 1276 -38.57 -23.21 -56.68
C GLY A 1276 -38.36 -24.70 -56.92
N ASN A 1277 -39.43 -25.45 -56.67
CA ASN A 1277 -39.77 -26.63 -57.44
C ASN A 1277 -40.44 -26.17 -58.73
N ASP A 1278 -39.89 -26.57 -59.86
CA ASP A 1278 -40.62 -27.14 -61.00
C ASP A 1278 -39.59 -27.79 -61.95
N PRO A 1279 -39.90 -28.94 -62.55
CA PRO A 1279 -39.75 -30.31 -62.03
C PRO A 1279 -38.36 -30.93 -62.21
#